data_AF-A0A6C2UCY7-F1
#
_entry.id   AF-A0A6C2UCY7-F1
#
_cell.length_a   1.000
_cell.length_b   1.000
_cell.length_c   1.000
_cell.angle_alpha   90.00
_cell.angle_beta   90.00
_cell.angle_gamma   90.00
#
_symmetry.space_group_name_H-M   'P 1'
#
loop_
_entity.id
_entity.type
_entity.pdbx_description
1 polymer ?
#
loop_
_entity_poly.entity_id
_entity_poly.type
_entity_poly.pdbx_seq_one_letter_code
_entity_poly.pdbx_strand_id
1 'polypeptide(L)'
;MKCWNLALGIVAGAVGIQAELLNDGSFSTGATGADTGNNATVFSELDAGWDHKGTWDIGGGVASNTATRPQGGLAQVNAVTTQAGDTLRLAFDWTAPAGDTGTDLDLTYQLIGWKNTGTPTNGTFFIGINYESWKISNLDGAAGYADLLDGTYSTGEINTSRATFTGTAGTVRHFSTDLDLSGYAAGLGDVSDYDYIGLRLATDSGSGGVIDNVSLTAPGSPVEPPQPLTSHETGWTIQKVRTAIDGTHTRIIGSTYEGAVLGMEWDGTALWTNHLSGYMNHDLWCSDLTGNGSDEILVANADGTVYCLGIDGTLLWHYAPNAGGHLPPMYTVCSVKSNGTPYVVCGAYDKYIHYLDATGAQVKSIYSQTYSIANTWGDNAPPDRLHNATFLRPLPQSDGSEKLVVHGSMSALQSNGEIYLFEPLADLPYSTNNIGGAKVYGDLKIVDEDGDGNHEILMGSSSLNDDQIMHLDPATGEERRWVLTGSKQDNGYRVTQAVLFPDGGTDNYFIMCGATLLIATPSGDSNLVSSASNLQCSYAFNDLWQDPGSGKILLASAQSGGSCIHIIDPQHPDWQTDYENLEPPGKIAAILANTAKVRTDLESFGKPAWERDPIEVILTGADPTHPEALDIKGYSDTPVFMNYYWDSYAQDPADWNRDTVLADNPTYRDKRDSRRNYVKTESWILGQVAAEDDGGEGIAMWGGHGNDPYYYSLDTLKGIIDLQNGEQTVLIWPEMNGSSEAFELVMEDRFYPLAEYARTNNAHIFIRNKNIFWQGAVYLPAWERMRNGEYAEVFTSGLEETTDKTCELSIVGRQGLWASGALDSWGMRCSRDNPSFDRQRQHSYQRLPNHFLRNMVYNLAGGASVLNVTYVDADYQSLAWKLVATGALYVPKREEIVSFSPVHLGMHEPDEHYLDDGENNKWITFYDQAFEQDNPFVFSRMNGTWPAAPNTEWDFSRYAAGVKDRRQNFIPPYPNGTVLVTPVQEGVFANTNAARGAMRNKLHPMYKNIMQEYISNGRHYISSDGTTTNAADTYYTTVANAIAASASQLPLTVAGEVAWVCAQTSPTNLRLTVVDSGYLNPKARMATVTFNTVDPVLVKDVLDGTTYGTAGGTASIDVPLGLWRFIDIRLSEPFFPENGWGEHASEKGLSGNSGADYDHDGESDLKEYALGGDATNPEVASKVPYMEYGIGNVVSYYNWQVGHTNPGIEYLAEWTDNLVSGTWSSTWDSTSSSATTNPAYTEAERQVHGGTNDHLFFRLNISQP
;
A
#
# COMPACT_ATOMS: atom_id res chain seq x y z
N MET A 1 -3.47 43.27 -4.53
CA MET A 1 -4.19 44.08 -3.52
C MET A 1 -3.48 43.96 -2.19
N LYS A 2 -3.35 45.07 -1.45
CA LYS A 2 -2.94 45.04 -0.04
C LYS A 2 -4.19 44.71 0.78
N CYS A 3 -4.31 43.46 1.20
CA CYS A 3 -5.30 43.08 2.20
C CYS A 3 -4.95 43.76 3.53
N TRP A 4 -5.96 44.10 4.32
CA TRP A 4 -5.79 44.69 5.65
C TRP A 4 -4.85 43.81 6.48
N ASN A 5 -3.73 44.37 6.93
CA ASN A 5 -2.90 43.76 7.95
C ASN A 5 -2.27 44.87 8.81
N LEU A 6 -2.59 44.87 10.10
CA LEU A 6 -1.93 45.71 11.10
C LEU A 6 -0.73 44.94 11.65
N ALA A 7 0.43 45.59 11.66
CA ALA A 7 1.75 44.99 11.72
C ALA A 7 2.12 44.24 13.03
N LEU A 8 2.81 43.09 12.88
CA LEU A 8 3.85 42.55 13.77
C LEU A 8 4.74 41.58 12.96
N GLY A 9 6.07 41.63 13.15
CA GLY A 9 7.04 41.27 12.09
C GLY A 9 7.83 39.94 12.17
N ILE A 10 8.36 39.58 10.98
CA ILE A 10 9.53 38.72 10.56
C ILE A 10 9.44 37.20 10.92
N VAL A 11 9.70 36.15 10.08
CA VAL A 11 10.67 35.85 8.98
C VAL A 11 10.16 34.73 8.02
N ALA A 12 10.40 34.93 6.70
CA ALA A 12 10.59 34.04 5.53
C ALA A 12 9.89 32.67 5.32
N GLY A 13 9.17 32.58 4.19
CA GLY A 13 8.79 31.35 3.46
C GLY A 13 7.72 31.70 2.40
N ALA A 14 7.90 31.31 1.13
CA ALA A 14 6.96 31.65 0.05
C ALA A 14 5.64 30.87 0.21
N VAL A 15 4.59 31.58 0.65
CA VAL A 15 3.22 31.08 0.81
C VAL A 15 2.33 31.90 -0.12
N GLY A 16 1.43 31.25 -0.87
CA GLY A 16 0.32 31.93 -1.53
C GLY A 16 -0.60 32.49 -0.44
N ILE A 17 -0.65 33.82 -0.28
CA ILE A 17 -1.45 34.48 0.74
C ILE A 17 -2.86 34.65 0.17
N GLN A 18 -3.82 33.82 0.61
CA GLN A 18 -5.22 34.25 0.65
C GLN A 18 -5.44 35.02 1.94
N ALA A 19 -6.21 36.11 1.86
CA ALA A 19 -6.51 36.95 2.99
C ALA A 19 -7.71 36.39 3.76
N GLU A 20 -7.49 36.03 5.03
CA GLU A 20 -8.60 35.86 5.97
C GLU A 20 -9.23 37.23 6.25
N LEU A 21 -10.56 37.32 6.09
CA LEU A 21 -11.35 38.47 6.52
C LEU A 21 -11.68 38.32 8.01
N LEU A 22 -11.12 39.21 8.84
CA LEU A 22 -11.53 39.39 10.24
C LEU A 22 -12.98 39.86 10.28
N ASN A 23 -13.85 39.07 10.92
CA ASN A 23 -15.21 39.46 11.28
C ASN A 23 -15.18 39.95 12.74
N ASP A 24 -15.32 41.27 13.00
CA ASP A 24 -15.23 41.81 14.36
C ASP A 24 -16.51 41.67 15.20
N GLY A 25 -17.58 41.12 14.61
CA GLY A 25 -18.80 40.76 15.34
C GLY A 25 -19.63 41.96 15.84
N SER A 26 -19.47 43.16 15.26
CA SER A 26 -20.20 44.35 15.73
C SER A 26 -21.63 44.52 15.19
N PHE A 27 -22.15 43.67 14.29
CA PHE A 27 -23.57 43.68 13.90
C PHE A 27 -24.48 42.99 14.94
N SER A 28 -24.41 43.45 16.18
CA SER A 28 -25.49 43.24 17.13
C SER A 28 -26.68 44.16 16.76
N THR A 29 -27.87 43.58 16.70
CA THR A 29 -29.17 44.09 16.21
C THR A 29 -29.73 45.35 16.94
N GLY A 30 -28.92 46.37 17.24
CA GLY A 30 -29.33 47.44 18.16
C GLY A 30 -28.83 48.87 17.93
N ALA A 31 -28.06 49.18 16.88
CA ALA A 31 -27.64 50.57 16.64
C ALA A 31 -28.69 51.34 15.83
N THR A 32 -29.64 51.96 16.52
CA THR A 32 -30.52 52.98 15.96
C THR A 32 -29.70 54.21 15.50
N GLY A 33 -29.76 54.54 14.21
CA GLY A 33 -29.68 55.93 13.75
C GLY A 33 -28.62 56.25 12.69
N ALA A 34 -28.97 56.05 11.42
CA ALA A 34 -28.50 56.90 10.32
C ALA A 34 -29.69 57.45 9.51
N ASP A 35 -30.74 57.90 10.22
CA ASP A 35 -31.83 58.72 9.65
C ASP A 35 -31.59 60.21 9.98
N THR A 36 -30.33 60.63 10.07
CA THR A 36 -29.95 62.03 10.36
C THR A 36 -29.79 62.86 9.10
N GLY A 37 -30.67 62.71 8.10
CA GLY A 37 -30.84 63.67 6.99
C GLY A 37 -29.58 64.13 6.23
N ASN A 38 -28.45 63.43 6.36
CA ASN A 38 -27.19 63.74 5.70
C ASN A 38 -26.79 62.51 4.90
N ASN A 39 -26.88 62.66 3.58
CA ASN A 39 -26.83 61.60 2.58
C ASN A 39 -25.39 61.17 2.23
N ALA A 40 -24.48 61.09 3.21
CA ALA A 40 -23.10 60.71 2.97
C ALA A 40 -22.69 59.59 3.94
N THR A 41 -22.33 58.42 3.40
CA THR A 41 -21.60 57.38 4.15
C THR A 41 -20.23 57.94 4.52
N VAL A 42 -19.81 57.80 5.78
CA VAL A 42 -18.44 58.18 6.20
C VAL A 42 -17.54 56.94 6.27
N PHE A 43 -16.26 57.09 5.95
CA PHE A 43 -15.30 55.96 5.84
C PHE A 43 -15.21 55.08 7.11
N SER A 44 -15.53 55.63 8.27
CA SER A 44 -15.57 54.91 9.55
C SER A 44 -16.77 53.96 9.71
N GLU A 45 -17.73 53.99 8.78
CA GLU A 45 -18.91 53.10 8.77
C GLU A 45 -18.69 51.86 7.87
N LEU A 46 -17.49 51.71 7.28
CA LEU A 46 -17.10 50.52 6.51
C LEU A 46 -16.46 49.48 7.43
N ASP A 47 -17.03 48.27 7.49
CA ASP A 47 -16.44 47.11 8.15
C ASP A 47 -16.36 45.92 7.16
N ALA A 48 -15.33 45.08 7.27
CA ALA A 48 -15.08 43.91 6.41
C ALA A 48 -15.23 44.12 4.88
N GLY A 49 -15.12 45.36 4.41
CA GLY A 49 -15.10 45.72 2.99
C GLY A 49 -16.34 46.41 2.41
N TRP A 50 -17.46 46.62 3.12
CA TRP A 50 -18.66 47.23 2.48
C TRP A 50 -19.58 48.03 3.42
N ASP A 51 -20.33 48.98 2.83
CA ASP A 51 -21.42 49.78 3.44
C ASP A 51 -22.76 49.23 2.93
N HIS A 52 -23.74 49.07 3.83
CA HIS A 52 -25.13 48.88 3.45
C HIS A 52 -26.01 49.98 4.08
N LYS A 53 -26.54 50.88 3.24
CA LYS A 53 -27.75 51.63 3.58
C LYS A 53 -28.96 50.95 2.97
N GLY A 54 -29.59 50.07 3.75
CA GLY A 54 -30.79 49.32 3.36
C GLY A 54 -30.85 47.93 3.99
N THR A 55 -31.96 47.23 3.78
CA THR A 55 -32.20 45.84 4.21
C THR A 55 -31.61 44.85 3.20
N TRP A 56 -30.29 44.79 3.12
CA TRP A 56 -29.55 43.68 2.50
C TRP A 56 -29.07 42.75 3.62
N ASP A 57 -29.29 41.45 3.48
CA ASP A 57 -28.68 40.42 4.32
C ASP A 57 -27.43 39.88 3.60
N ILE A 58 -26.28 39.93 4.26
CA ILE A 58 -24.94 39.67 3.71
C ILE A 58 -24.21 38.54 4.45
N GLY A 59 -24.95 37.67 5.15
CA GLY A 59 -24.38 36.48 5.79
C GLY A 59 -24.00 35.36 4.81
N GLY A 60 -22.85 34.71 5.03
CA GLY A 60 -22.52 33.43 4.39
C GLY A 60 -22.03 33.50 2.93
N GLY A 61 -21.51 34.64 2.46
CA GLY A 61 -21.01 34.79 1.09
C GLY A 61 -22.08 35.14 0.05
N VAL A 62 -23.35 35.26 0.48
CA VAL A 62 -24.52 35.55 -0.35
C VAL A 62 -25.06 36.94 0.01
N ALA A 63 -25.38 37.77 -0.99
CA ALA A 63 -26.05 39.05 -0.80
C ALA A 63 -27.53 38.95 -1.23
N SER A 64 -28.46 39.10 -0.30
CA SER A 64 -29.90 39.07 -0.59
C SER A 64 -30.59 40.40 -0.21
N ASN A 65 -31.42 40.94 -1.10
CA ASN A 65 -32.24 42.12 -0.83
C ASN A 65 -33.71 41.74 -0.67
N THR A 66 -34.32 42.10 0.46
CA THR A 66 -35.70 41.72 0.78
C THR A 66 -36.72 42.89 0.73
N ALA A 67 -36.34 44.10 0.29
CA ALA A 67 -37.25 45.26 0.32
C ALA A 67 -37.45 45.95 -1.05
N THR A 68 -38.67 46.47 -1.25
CA THR A 68 -39.14 47.21 -2.42
C THR A 68 -38.71 48.69 -2.41
N ARG A 69 -37.41 48.97 -2.41
CA ARG A 69 -36.89 50.34 -2.58
C ARG A 69 -35.67 50.38 -3.52
N PRO A 70 -35.55 51.40 -4.39
CA PRO A 70 -34.42 51.55 -5.29
C PRO A 70 -33.21 52.08 -4.51
N GLN A 71 -32.50 51.19 -3.83
CA GLN A 71 -31.24 51.49 -3.14
C GLN A 71 -30.14 50.63 -3.75
N GLY A 72 -29.08 51.27 -4.25
CA GLY A 72 -27.93 50.56 -4.81
C GLY A 72 -27.15 49.87 -3.69
N GLY A 73 -26.89 48.57 -3.86
CA GLY A 73 -26.09 47.77 -2.95
C GLY A 73 -24.65 47.59 -3.43
N LEU A 74 -23.79 47.22 -2.50
CA LEU A 74 -22.40 46.90 -2.70
C LEU A 74 -22.22 45.40 -2.41
N ALA A 75 -21.71 44.62 -3.36
CA ALA A 75 -21.64 43.16 -3.24
C ALA A 75 -20.22 42.65 -2.99
N GLN A 76 -20.05 41.79 -1.98
CA GLN A 76 -18.77 41.19 -1.62
C GLN A 76 -18.14 40.43 -2.80
N VAL A 77 -16.87 40.70 -3.08
CA VAL A 77 -16.09 40.00 -4.10
C VAL A 77 -15.33 38.87 -3.38
N ASN A 78 -15.64 37.63 -3.69
CA ASN A 78 -15.16 36.46 -2.95
C ASN A 78 -13.73 36.03 -3.35
N ALA A 79 -13.23 36.46 -4.52
CA ALA A 79 -11.86 36.17 -4.95
C ALA A 79 -11.30 37.22 -5.92
N VAL A 80 -10.00 37.54 -5.79
CA VAL A 80 -9.19 38.31 -6.75
C VAL A 80 -7.90 37.54 -7.02
N THR A 81 -7.73 37.02 -8.24
CA THR A 81 -6.70 36.01 -8.53
C THR A 81 -5.39 36.57 -9.10
N THR A 82 -5.34 37.81 -9.60
CA THR A 82 -4.10 38.44 -10.12
C THR A 82 -4.07 39.97 -9.89
N GLN A 83 -2.88 40.59 -9.97
CA GLN A 83 -2.64 42.00 -9.60
C GLN A 83 -2.17 42.91 -10.76
N ALA A 84 -2.36 42.52 -12.03
CA ALA A 84 -1.96 43.34 -13.19
C ALA A 84 -2.80 43.03 -14.45
N GLY A 85 -3.16 44.06 -15.23
CA GLY A 85 -3.79 43.93 -16.55
C GLY A 85 -4.86 44.99 -16.86
N ASP A 86 -5.16 45.15 -18.16
CA ASP A 86 -6.09 46.15 -18.70
C ASP A 86 -7.50 45.56 -18.97
N THR A 87 -7.79 44.35 -18.50
CA THR A 87 -9.09 43.69 -18.66
C THR A 87 -9.42 42.86 -17.42
N LEU A 88 -10.67 42.92 -16.95
CA LEU A 88 -11.18 42.16 -15.82
C LEU A 88 -12.41 41.34 -16.22
N ARG A 89 -12.44 40.05 -15.92
CA ARG A 89 -13.63 39.21 -15.99
C ARG A 89 -14.42 39.33 -14.69
N LEU A 90 -15.59 39.95 -14.78
CA LEU A 90 -16.59 39.94 -13.72
C LEU A 90 -17.48 38.71 -13.89
N ALA A 91 -17.64 37.90 -12.85
CA ALA A 91 -18.64 36.84 -12.80
C ALA A 91 -19.45 36.88 -11.51
N PHE A 92 -20.72 36.46 -11.56
CA PHE A 92 -21.59 36.29 -10.40
C PHE A 92 -22.80 35.43 -10.78
N ASP A 93 -23.44 34.82 -9.79
CA ASP A 93 -24.74 34.19 -9.93
C ASP A 93 -25.83 35.13 -9.43
N TRP A 94 -26.91 35.29 -10.20
CA TRP A 94 -28.04 36.10 -9.80
C TRP A 94 -29.36 35.35 -9.93
N THR A 95 -30.13 35.32 -8.84
CA THR A 95 -31.51 34.87 -8.80
C THR A 95 -32.43 36.09 -8.72
N ALA A 96 -33.12 36.37 -9.82
CA ALA A 96 -34.15 37.40 -9.84
C ALA A 96 -35.34 36.96 -8.96
N PRO A 97 -36.03 37.87 -8.26
CA PRO A 97 -37.20 37.53 -7.47
C PRO A 97 -38.31 36.85 -8.30
N ALA A 98 -38.96 35.84 -7.72
CA ALA A 98 -39.91 34.97 -8.43
C ALA A 98 -41.22 35.65 -8.89
N GLY A 99 -41.46 36.91 -8.49
CA GLY A 99 -42.73 37.64 -8.74
C GLY A 99 -42.67 38.76 -9.79
N ASP A 100 -41.51 39.02 -10.39
CA ASP A 100 -41.26 40.26 -11.16
C ASP A 100 -41.39 40.10 -12.68
N THR A 101 -41.64 41.22 -13.41
CA THR A 101 -41.78 41.23 -14.87
C THR A 101 -41.18 42.48 -15.52
N GLY A 102 -40.66 42.36 -16.74
CA GLY A 102 -40.14 43.52 -17.49
C GLY A 102 -38.81 44.01 -16.95
N THR A 103 -38.65 45.33 -16.81
CA THR A 103 -37.41 45.96 -16.31
C THR A 103 -37.11 45.66 -14.84
N ASP A 104 -38.03 45.00 -14.13
CA ASP A 104 -37.84 44.52 -12.76
C ASP A 104 -36.93 43.28 -12.70
N LEU A 105 -36.67 42.66 -13.86
CA LEU A 105 -35.71 41.57 -14.04
C LEU A 105 -34.34 42.07 -14.53
N ASP A 106 -34.06 43.37 -14.45
CA ASP A 106 -32.80 43.95 -14.90
C ASP A 106 -31.91 44.31 -13.69
N LEU A 107 -30.79 43.59 -13.54
CA LEU A 107 -29.72 43.92 -12.60
C LEU A 107 -28.68 44.79 -13.29
N THR A 108 -28.58 46.05 -12.88
CA THR A 108 -27.50 46.94 -13.32
C THR A 108 -26.26 46.75 -12.45
N TYR A 109 -25.09 46.75 -13.08
CA TYR A 109 -23.82 46.62 -12.38
C TYR A 109 -22.82 47.70 -12.82
N GLN A 110 -21.98 48.14 -11.87
CA GLN A 110 -20.90 49.10 -12.09
C GLN A 110 -19.66 48.69 -11.31
N LEU A 111 -18.51 48.69 -11.96
CA LEU A 111 -17.23 48.44 -11.29
C LEU A 111 -16.73 49.75 -10.69
N ILE A 112 -16.35 49.73 -9.42
CA ILE A 112 -15.87 50.89 -8.69
C ILE A 112 -14.52 50.59 -8.03
N GLY A 113 -13.69 51.61 -7.84
CA GLY A 113 -12.39 51.48 -7.19
C GLY A 113 -11.98 52.70 -6.39
N TRP A 114 -10.95 52.52 -5.57
CA TRP A 114 -10.37 53.54 -4.73
C TRP A 114 -8.84 53.61 -4.93
N LYS A 115 -8.31 54.83 -5.09
CA LYS A 115 -6.90 55.13 -5.39
C LYS A 115 -6.29 55.97 -4.24
N ASN A 116 -5.21 55.51 -3.61
CA ASN A 116 -4.59 56.04 -2.38
C ASN A 116 -4.15 57.52 -2.41
N THR A 117 -4.06 58.16 -3.57
CA THR A 117 -3.47 59.50 -3.66
C THR A 117 -4.50 60.58 -3.26
N GLY A 118 -4.76 60.70 -1.96
CA GLY A 118 -5.54 61.78 -1.34
C GLY A 118 -6.39 61.31 -0.14
N THR A 119 -6.22 61.93 1.03
CA THR A 119 -7.09 61.69 2.19
C THR A 119 -8.54 62.06 1.84
N PRO A 120 -9.54 61.18 2.06
CA PRO A 120 -10.94 61.51 1.80
C PRO A 120 -11.38 62.68 2.69
N THR A 121 -11.76 63.81 2.11
CA THR A 121 -12.51 64.85 2.83
C THR A 121 -14.00 64.49 2.83
N ASN A 122 -14.68 64.71 3.96
CA ASN A 122 -16.09 64.38 4.21
C ASN A 122 -16.98 64.30 2.95
N GLY A 123 -17.35 63.06 2.56
CA GLY A 123 -18.48 62.78 1.66
C GLY A 123 -18.18 62.23 0.26
N THR A 124 -16.95 61.88 -0.13
CA THR A 124 -16.66 61.28 -1.46
C THR A 124 -15.47 60.33 -1.43
N PHE A 125 -15.58 59.10 -1.98
CA PHE A 125 -14.41 58.20 -2.04
C PHE A 125 -14.29 57.23 -3.23
N PHE A 126 -15.36 56.66 -3.80
CA PHE A 126 -15.23 55.70 -4.92
C PHE A 126 -15.17 56.35 -6.31
N ILE A 127 -14.43 55.72 -7.23
CA ILE A 127 -14.30 56.08 -8.65
C ILE A 127 -14.87 54.96 -9.51
N GLY A 128 -15.72 55.28 -10.49
CA GLY A 128 -16.13 54.30 -11.49
C GLY A 128 -14.99 53.88 -12.39
N ILE A 129 -14.74 52.57 -12.49
CA ILE A 129 -13.62 52.02 -13.28
C ILE A 129 -14.07 51.77 -14.72
N ASN A 130 -15.32 51.35 -14.96
CA ASN A 130 -15.82 50.95 -16.28
C ASN A 130 -16.74 51.99 -16.96
N TYR A 131 -16.62 53.29 -16.64
CA TYR A 131 -17.33 54.37 -17.34
C TYR A 131 -16.53 55.69 -17.35
N GLU A 132 -16.80 56.58 -18.33
CA GLU A 132 -16.05 57.83 -18.53
C GLU A 132 -16.20 58.77 -17.32
N SER A 133 -15.13 58.81 -16.51
CA SER A 133 -14.75 59.79 -15.49
C SER A 133 -15.91 60.39 -14.69
N TRP A 134 -16.17 60.00 -13.43
CA TRP A 134 -16.70 60.84 -12.31
C TRP A 134 -16.66 60.07 -10.97
N LYS A 135 -16.54 60.78 -9.84
CA LYS A 135 -16.48 60.21 -8.47
C LYS A 135 -17.86 60.13 -7.82
N ILE A 136 -18.10 59.04 -7.09
CA ILE A 136 -19.38 58.73 -6.42
C ILE A 136 -19.36 59.28 -4.99
N SER A 137 -20.36 60.09 -4.63
CA SER A 137 -20.50 60.68 -3.27
C SER A 137 -21.51 59.95 -2.37
N ASN A 138 -22.43 59.17 -2.94
CA ASN A 138 -23.49 58.46 -2.22
C ASN A 138 -23.95 57.21 -3.00
N LEU A 139 -24.34 56.15 -2.28
CA LEU A 139 -24.82 54.87 -2.83
C LEU A 139 -26.35 54.84 -3.04
N ASP A 140 -27.11 55.69 -2.34
CA ASP A 140 -28.56 55.83 -2.49
C ASP A 140 -28.95 56.52 -3.82
N GLY A 141 -30.10 56.13 -4.40
CA GLY A 141 -30.59 56.42 -5.76
C GLY A 141 -30.83 57.89 -6.18
N ALA A 142 -30.15 58.86 -5.56
CA ALA A 142 -29.98 60.21 -6.08
C ALA A 142 -28.50 60.61 -5.90
N ALA A 143 -27.62 60.01 -6.69
CA ALA A 143 -26.19 60.27 -6.61
C ALA A 143 -25.90 61.72 -7.02
N GLY A 144 -25.50 62.56 -6.07
CA GLY A 144 -24.74 63.74 -6.44
C GLY A 144 -23.30 63.34 -6.77
N TYR A 145 -22.68 64.04 -7.70
CA TYR A 145 -21.29 63.81 -8.09
C TYR A 145 -20.48 65.07 -7.84
N ALA A 146 -19.24 64.89 -7.40
CA ALA A 146 -18.27 65.95 -7.24
C ALA A 146 -17.21 65.82 -8.34
N ASP A 147 -17.00 66.88 -9.10
CA ASP A 147 -15.81 67.00 -9.92
C ASP A 147 -14.61 67.19 -8.97
N LEU A 148 -13.62 66.30 -9.01
CA LEU A 148 -12.44 66.40 -8.14
C LEU A 148 -11.28 67.19 -8.75
N LEU A 149 -11.47 67.80 -9.93
CA LEU A 149 -10.59 68.83 -10.44
C LEU A 149 -10.95 70.22 -9.88
N ASP A 150 -12.22 70.48 -9.59
CA ASP A 150 -12.68 71.81 -9.15
C ASP A 150 -13.62 71.84 -7.93
N GLY A 151 -14.04 70.68 -7.42
CA GLY A 151 -14.86 70.54 -6.22
C GLY A 151 -16.35 70.79 -6.43
N THR A 152 -16.83 70.93 -7.67
CA THR A 152 -18.22 71.28 -7.96
C THR A 152 -19.15 70.08 -7.78
N TYR A 153 -20.19 70.23 -6.96
CA TYR A 153 -21.22 69.21 -6.72
C TYR A 153 -22.45 69.42 -7.61
N SER A 154 -22.91 68.39 -8.31
CA SER A 154 -24.11 68.43 -9.16
C SER A 154 -25.07 67.30 -8.80
N THR A 155 -26.38 67.56 -8.91
CA THR A 155 -27.48 66.64 -8.51
C THR A 155 -28.19 65.97 -9.69
N GLY A 156 -27.75 66.21 -10.93
CA GLY A 156 -28.41 65.68 -12.13
C GLY A 156 -27.62 64.53 -12.76
N GLU A 157 -28.06 63.29 -12.53
CA GLU A 157 -27.47 62.09 -13.14
C GLU A 157 -27.65 62.15 -14.67
N ILE A 158 -26.57 62.31 -15.44
CA ILE A 158 -26.56 61.93 -16.85
C ILE A 158 -25.96 60.52 -16.89
N ASN A 159 -26.81 59.54 -16.65
CA ASN A 159 -26.43 58.14 -16.54
C ASN A 159 -26.43 57.51 -17.94
N THR A 160 -25.36 57.69 -18.71
CA THR A 160 -25.33 57.21 -20.11
C THR A 160 -24.77 55.80 -20.30
N SER A 161 -24.41 55.05 -19.25
CA SER A 161 -24.08 53.62 -19.40
C SER A 161 -23.96 52.89 -18.04
N ARG A 162 -25.02 52.23 -17.59
CA ARG A 162 -24.89 51.07 -16.69
C ARG A 162 -25.03 49.82 -17.55
N ALA A 163 -24.20 48.81 -17.29
CA ALA A 163 -24.39 47.53 -17.95
C ALA A 163 -25.48 46.76 -17.21
N THR A 164 -26.35 46.11 -17.97
CA THR A 164 -27.54 45.44 -17.45
C THR A 164 -27.45 43.94 -17.71
N PHE A 165 -27.72 43.15 -16.69
CA PHE A 165 -27.91 41.71 -16.78
C PHE A 165 -29.39 41.39 -16.54
N THR A 166 -30.06 40.81 -17.54
CA THR A 166 -31.48 40.46 -17.45
C THR A 166 -31.67 39.02 -16.98
N GLY A 167 -32.40 38.84 -15.89
CA GLY A 167 -32.65 37.58 -15.21
C GLY A 167 -33.93 36.91 -15.66
N THR A 168 -34.19 35.73 -15.11
CA THR A 168 -35.48 35.04 -15.20
C THR A 168 -36.02 34.90 -13.78
N ALA A 169 -37.29 35.30 -13.56
CA ALA A 169 -37.91 35.26 -12.25
C ALA A 169 -37.74 33.88 -11.57
N GLY A 170 -37.18 33.87 -10.35
CA GLY A 170 -37.00 32.69 -9.51
C GLY A 170 -35.93 31.70 -9.98
N THR A 171 -35.15 32.02 -11.01
CA THR A 171 -34.11 31.12 -11.55
C THR A 171 -32.73 31.73 -11.36
N VAL A 172 -31.77 30.93 -10.87
CA VAL A 172 -30.35 31.32 -10.82
C VAL A 172 -29.80 31.43 -12.24
N ARG A 173 -29.16 32.54 -12.58
CA ARG A 173 -28.40 32.68 -13.83
C ARG A 173 -26.97 33.10 -13.54
N HIS A 174 -26.04 32.35 -14.12
CA HIS A 174 -24.63 32.73 -14.13
C HIS A 174 -24.38 33.87 -15.12
N PHE A 175 -23.71 34.92 -14.66
CA PHE A 175 -23.24 36.02 -15.48
C PHE A 175 -21.71 36.02 -15.49
N SER A 176 -21.12 36.20 -16.66
CA SER A 176 -19.68 36.39 -16.83
C SER A 176 -19.42 37.33 -18.00
N THR A 177 -18.61 38.38 -17.80
CA THR A 177 -18.23 39.32 -18.86
C THR A 177 -16.81 39.81 -18.66
N ASP A 178 -16.10 39.99 -19.77
CA ASP A 178 -14.83 40.72 -19.78
C ASP A 178 -15.10 42.22 -19.86
N LEU A 179 -14.45 42.97 -18.98
CA LEU A 179 -14.48 44.41 -18.86
C LEU A 179 -13.12 44.94 -19.34
N ASP A 180 -13.08 45.51 -20.54
CA ASP A 180 -11.88 46.16 -21.09
C ASP A 180 -11.72 47.55 -20.47
N LEU A 181 -10.61 47.77 -19.78
CA LEU A 181 -10.28 49.00 -19.07
C LEU A 181 -9.36 49.93 -19.89
N SER A 182 -8.89 49.51 -21.06
CA SER A 182 -7.87 50.21 -21.86
C SER A 182 -8.33 51.55 -22.48
N GLY A 183 -9.63 51.84 -22.45
CA GLY A 183 -10.25 53.03 -23.05
C GLY A 183 -10.48 54.24 -22.12
N TYR A 184 -10.18 54.11 -20.81
CA TYR A 184 -10.53 55.13 -19.81
C TYR A 184 -9.36 56.10 -19.51
N ALA A 185 -9.68 57.31 -19.03
CA ALA A 185 -8.72 58.41 -18.86
C ALA A 185 -7.46 58.02 -18.07
N ALA A 186 -6.32 58.65 -18.38
CA ALA A 186 -5.01 58.32 -17.79
C ALA A 186 -5.06 58.22 -16.25
N GLY A 187 -4.72 57.03 -15.73
CA GLY A 187 -4.79 56.70 -14.30
C GLY A 187 -6.04 55.94 -13.84
N LEU A 188 -6.92 55.54 -14.78
CA LEU A 188 -8.10 54.70 -14.54
C LEU A 188 -8.08 53.34 -15.28
N GLY A 189 -7.10 53.12 -16.18
CA GLY A 189 -7.06 51.98 -17.10
C GLY A 189 -6.24 50.75 -16.65
N ASP A 190 -5.67 50.78 -15.44
CA ASP A 190 -4.92 49.66 -14.85
C ASP A 190 -5.48 49.37 -13.45
N VAL A 191 -5.77 48.10 -13.15
CA VAL A 191 -6.27 47.68 -11.84
C VAL A 191 -5.27 47.92 -10.70
N SER A 192 -3.98 47.99 -11.00
CA SER A 192 -2.91 48.28 -10.04
C SER A 192 -2.89 49.74 -9.58
N ASP A 193 -3.61 50.64 -10.26
CA ASP A 193 -3.81 52.02 -9.85
C ASP A 193 -4.79 52.17 -8.66
N TYR A 194 -5.49 51.10 -8.27
CA TYR A 194 -6.49 51.10 -7.21
C TYR A 194 -6.06 50.20 -6.05
N ASP A 195 -6.14 50.68 -4.81
CA ASP A 195 -5.88 49.84 -3.64
C ASP A 195 -7.08 48.93 -3.30
N TYR A 196 -8.30 49.36 -3.65
CA TYR A 196 -9.54 48.58 -3.51
C TYR A 196 -10.38 48.66 -4.79
N ILE A 197 -10.99 47.54 -5.18
CA ILE A 197 -11.93 47.42 -6.28
C ILE A 197 -13.17 46.66 -5.77
N GLY A 198 -14.36 47.12 -6.15
CA GLY A 198 -15.63 46.53 -5.75
C GLY A 198 -16.70 46.67 -6.82
N LEU A 199 -17.86 46.06 -6.58
CA LEU A 199 -18.98 46.01 -7.50
C LEU A 199 -20.20 46.68 -6.86
N ARG A 200 -20.78 47.65 -7.56
CA ARG A 200 -22.06 48.25 -7.22
C ARG A 200 -23.14 47.58 -8.05
N LEU A 201 -24.19 47.10 -7.39
CA LEU A 201 -25.32 46.41 -7.99
C LEU A 201 -26.62 47.15 -7.66
N ALA A 202 -27.50 47.33 -8.65
CA ALA A 202 -28.77 48.01 -8.46
C ALA A 202 -29.82 47.50 -9.45
N THR A 203 -31.08 47.42 -9.02
CA THR A 203 -32.24 47.22 -9.90
C THR A 203 -32.93 48.56 -10.12
N ASP A 204 -33.43 48.83 -11.34
CA ASP A 204 -34.01 50.13 -11.68
C ASP A 204 -35.37 50.40 -10.99
N SER A 205 -36.07 49.35 -10.55
CA SER A 205 -37.36 49.41 -9.86
C SER A 205 -37.29 49.10 -8.36
N GLY A 206 -36.12 48.71 -7.85
CA GLY A 206 -35.92 48.44 -6.44
C GLY A 206 -36.53 47.13 -5.93
N SER A 207 -36.85 46.18 -6.80
CA SER A 207 -37.13 44.81 -6.40
C SER A 207 -35.82 44.05 -6.12
N GLY A 208 -35.78 43.34 -5.01
CA GLY A 208 -34.58 42.66 -4.52
C GLY A 208 -34.43 41.23 -5.06
N GLY A 209 -33.20 40.75 -5.21
CA GLY A 209 -32.86 39.38 -5.62
C GLY A 209 -31.66 38.83 -4.84
N VAL A 210 -31.26 37.60 -5.12
CA VAL A 210 -30.11 36.93 -4.47
C VAL A 210 -28.92 36.92 -5.41
N ILE A 211 -27.78 37.45 -4.95
CA ILE A 211 -26.53 37.51 -5.70
C ILE A 211 -25.47 36.71 -4.94
N ASP A 212 -24.81 35.79 -5.64
CA ASP A 212 -23.84 34.84 -5.09
C ASP A 212 -22.62 34.70 -6.02
N ASN A 213 -21.54 34.05 -5.56
CA ASN A 213 -20.35 33.70 -6.35
C ASN A 213 -19.71 34.87 -7.12
N VAL A 214 -19.75 36.08 -6.56
CA VAL A 214 -19.19 37.26 -7.22
C VAL A 214 -17.67 37.18 -7.24
N SER A 215 -17.07 37.22 -8.43
CA SER A 215 -15.63 37.17 -8.64
C SER A 215 -15.16 38.19 -9.69
N LEU A 216 -13.93 38.66 -9.51
CA LEU A 216 -13.22 39.54 -10.45
C LEU A 216 -11.85 38.92 -10.74
N THR A 217 -11.65 38.44 -11.96
CA THR A 217 -10.43 37.73 -12.40
C THR A 217 -9.83 38.39 -13.64
N ALA A 218 -8.55 38.16 -13.97
CA ALA A 218 -7.99 38.64 -15.26
C ALA A 218 -8.25 37.61 -16.38
N PRO A 219 -8.63 38.01 -17.61
CA PRO A 219 -8.80 37.07 -18.71
C PRO A 219 -7.45 36.45 -19.06
N GLY A 220 -7.35 35.14 -18.86
CA GLY A 220 -6.13 34.36 -19.05
C GLY A 220 -5.85 33.36 -17.92
N SER A 221 -6.53 33.47 -16.78
CA SER A 221 -6.73 32.33 -15.89
C SER A 221 -8.13 31.77 -16.18
N PRO A 222 -8.27 30.54 -16.71
CA PRO A 222 -9.58 29.92 -16.74
C PRO A 222 -10.00 29.72 -15.28
N VAL A 223 -11.03 30.44 -14.83
CA VAL A 223 -11.98 29.79 -13.91
C VAL A 223 -12.68 28.81 -14.84
N GLU A 224 -12.19 27.58 -14.86
CA GLU A 224 -12.91 26.53 -15.55
C GLU A 224 -14.34 26.52 -14.99
N PRO A 225 -15.36 26.37 -15.85
CA PRO A 225 -16.68 26.04 -15.33
C PRO A 225 -16.53 24.86 -14.36
N PRO A 226 -17.30 24.81 -13.26
CA PRO A 226 -17.18 23.73 -12.29
C PRO A 226 -17.19 22.40 -13.04
N GLN A 227 -16.07 21.69 -12.97
CA GLN A 227 -15.87 20.49 -13.78
C GLN A 227 -16.83 19.40 -13.30
N PRO A 228 -17.43 18.62 -14.21
CA PRO A 228 -18.41 17.59 -13.87
C PRO A 228 -17.84 16.53 -12.92
N LEU A 229 -16.53 16.24 -13.07
CA LEU A 229 -15.74 15.38 -12.21
C LEU A 229 -14.40 16.05 -11.90
N THR A 230 -14.07 16.21 -10.61
CA THR A 230 -12.74 16.66 -10.16
C THR A 230 -12.01 15.58 -9.38
N SER A 231 -10.67 15.61 -9.43
CA SER A 231 -9.81 14.69 -8.68
C SER A 231 -8.80 15.49 -7.88
N HIS A 232 -8.89 15.44 -6.55
CA HIS A 232 -8.03 16.21 -5.66
C HIS A 232 -6.97 15.32 -5.05
N GLU A 233 -5.70 15.64 -5.32
CA GLU A 233 -4.55 14.92 -4.78
C GLU A 233 -4.38 15.21 -3.28
N THR A 234 -4.32 14.17 -2.46
CA THR A 234 -4.23 14.29 -0.99
C THR A 234 -2.86 13.94 -0.43
N GLY A 235 -1.98 13.32 -1.22
CA GLY A 235 -0.73 12.67 -0.77
C GLY A 235 -0.95 11.28 -0.17
N TRP A 236 -2.19 10.91 0.15
CA TRP A 236 -2.54 9.70 0.89
C TRP A 236 -3.45 8.77 0.09
N THR A 237 -3.27 7.46 0.25
CA THR A 237 -4.23 6.50 -0.29
C THR A 237 -5.46 6.46 0.60
N ILE A 238 -6.57 7.03 0.13
CA ILE A 238 -7.82 7.14 0.86
C ILE A 238 -8.61 5.85 0.72
N GLN A 239 -8.95 5.24 1.86
CA GLN A 239 -9.75 4.02 1.93
C GLN A 239 -11.22 4.27 2.22
N LYS A 240 -11.57 5.39 2.86
CA LYS A 240 -12.95 5.76 3.20
C LYS A 240 -13.16 7.25 3.08
N VAL A 241 -14.36 7.65 2.68
CA VAL A 241 -14.77 9.06 2.55
C VAL A 241 -16.14 9.29 3.16
N ARG A 242 -16.31 10.40 3.88
CA ARG A 242 -17.60 10.85 4.44
C ARG A 242 -17.70 12.37 4.29
N THR A 243 -18.88 12.92 4.55
CA THR A 243 -19.07 14.33 4.80
C THR A 243 -19.36 14.59 6.28
N ALA A 244 -18.96 15.78 6.76
CA ALA A 244 -19.21 16.25 8.12
C ALA A 244 -19.71 17.70 8.08
N ILE A 245 -20.70 18.02 8.89
CA ILE A 245 -21.26 19.36 9.00
C ILE A 245 -20.41 20.22 9.95
N ASP A 246 -20.19 21.47 9.57
CA ASP A 246 -19.48 22.51 10.34
C ASP A 246 -20.31 23.80 10.30
N GLY A 247 -21.35 23.87 11.15
CA GLY A 247 -22.36 24.91 11.09
C GLY A 247 -23.16 24.85 9.79
N THR A 248 -22.91 25.80 8.87
CA THR A 248 -23.53 25.83 7.53
C THR A 248 -22.64 25.26 6.44
N HIS A 249 -21.41 24.86 6.76
CA HIS A 249 -20.46 24.31 5.80
C HIS A 249 -20.47 22.78 5.87
N THR A 250 -20.15 22.15 4.73
CA THR A 250 -19.92 20.71 4.67
C THR A 250 -18.46 20.46 4.34
N ARG A 251 -17.78 19.65 5.15
CA ARG A 251 -16.39 19.23 4.96
C ARG A 251 -16.33 17.81 4.42
N ILE A 252 -15.30 17.51 3.63
CA ILE A 252 -14.96 16.14 3.23
C ILE A 252 -14.00 15.56 4.29
N ILE A 253 -14.32 14.37 4.79
CA ILE A 253 -13.48 13.63 5.72
C ILE A 253 -12.95 12.37 5.02
N GLY A 254 -11.63 12.25 4.96
CA GLY A 254 -10.95 11.09 4.37
C GLY A 254 -10.21 10.26 5.42
N SER A 255 -10.30 8.94 5.34
CA SER A 255 -9.44 8.03 6.12
C SER A 255 -8.41 7.37 5.21
N THR A 256 -7.15 7.39 5.63
CA THR A 256 -6.02 6.87 4.85
C THR A 256 -5.76 5.38 5.12
N TYR A 257 -4.97 4.75 4.23
CA TYR A 257 -4.48 3.39 4.40
C TYR A 257 -3.68 3.19 5.69
N GLU A 258 -2.89 4.18 6.10
CA GLU A 258 -2.11 4.18 7.34
C GLU A 258 -2.93 4.45 8.60
N GLY A 259 -4.22 4.76 8.47
CA GLY A 259 -5.09 5.06 9.61
C GLY A 259 -5.14 6.54 10.01
N ALA A 260 -4.53 7.43 9.23
CA ALA A 260 -4.72 8.85 9.44
C ALA A 260 -6.13 9.27 8.99
N VAL A 261 -6.63 10.37 9.54
CA VAL A 261 -7.87 11.03 9.13
C VAL A 261 -7.53 12.44 8.70
N LEU A 262 -8.12 12.92 7.61
CA LEU A 262 -7.93 14.29 7.11
C LEU A 262 -9.28 14.96 6.87
N GLY A 263 -9.29 16.28 7.01
CA GLY A 263 -10.38 17.15 6.62
C GLY A 263 -9.98 17.98 5.39
N MET A 264 -10.92 18.15 4.46
CA MET A 264 -10.70 18.83 3.20
C MET A 264 -11.94 19.62 2.76
N GLU A 265 -11.72 20.73 2.07
CA GLU A 265 -12.77 21.47 1.37
C GLU A 265 -13.16 20.81 0.05
N TRP A 266 -14.31 21.20 -0.50
CA TRP A 266 -14.79 20.72 -1.81
C TRP A 266 -13.89 21.12 -2.99
N ASP A 267 -13.06 22.16 -2.84
CA ASP A 267 -12.08 22.57 -3.85
C ASP A 267 -10.74 21.80 -3.76
N GLY A 268 -10.63 20.89 -2.80
CA GLY A 268 -9.43 20.10 -2.55
C GLY A 268 -8.46 20.70 -1.53
N THR A 269 -8.77 21.86 -0.94
CA THR A 269 -7.92 22.47 0.09
C THR A 269 -7.90 21.60 1.34
N ALA A 270 -6.71 21.11 1.71
CA ALA A 270 -6.52 20.35 2.94
C ALA A 270 -6.62 21.28 4.16
N LEU A 271 -7.44 20.90 5.13
CA LEU A 271 -7.66 21.66 6.37
C LEU A 271 -6.75 21.16 7.50
N TRP A 272 -6.72 19.83 7.70
CA TRP A 272 -5.96 19.20 8.77
C TRP A 272 -5.70 17.72 8.47
N THR A 273 -4.78 17.12 9.22
CA THR A 273 -4.53 15.66 9.21
C THR A 273 -4.18 15.22 10.63
N ASN A 274 -4.83 14.16 11.10
CA ASN A 274 -4.57 13.50 12.37
C ASN A 274 -4.12 12.06 12.11
N HIS A 275 -2.94 11.66 12.60
CA HIS A 275 -2.36 10.34 12.32
C HIS A 275 -2.90 9.20 13.19
N LEU A 276 -3.71 9.50 14.22
CA LEU A 276 -4.20 8.53 15.20
C LEU A 276 -3.06 7.59 15.68
N SER A 277 -3.29 6.28 15.69
CA SER A 277 -2.32 5.27 16.14
C SER A 277 -1.38 4.76 15.05
N GLY A 278 -1.58 5.13 13.79
CA GLY A 278 -0.82 4.59 12.65
C GLY A 278 -1.24 3.18 12.19
N TYR A 279 -2.38 2.69 12.67
CA TYR A 279 -3.03 1.45 12.20
C TYR A 279 -4.33 1.76 11.48
N MET A 280 -4.72 0.90 10.54
CA MET A 280 -5.88 1.08 9.66
C MET A 280 -7.18 1.38 10.42
N ASN A 281 -8.05 2.20 9.81
CA ASN A 281 -9.43 2.40 10.26
C ASN A 281 -10.40 1.50 9.50
N HIS A 282 -11.24 0.74 10.21
CA HIS A 282 -12.24 -0.17 9.67
C HIS A 282 -13.59 0.48 9.37
N ASP A 283 -13.95 1.56 10.05
CA ASP A 283 -15.18 2.33 9.79
C ASP A 283 -14.99 3.81 10.19
N LEU A 284 -15.79 4.68 9.58
CA LEU A 284 -15.77 6.14 9.76
C LEU A 284 -17.22 6.66 9.79
N TRP A 285 -17.55 7.44 10.82
CA TRP A 285 -18.88 8.00 11.01
C TRP A 285 -18.80 9.46 11.51
N CYS A 286 -19.60 10.36 10.94
CA CYS A 286 -19.66 11.76 11.35
C CYS A 286 -21.05 12.03 11.95
N SER A 287 -21.10 12.70 13.10
CA SER A 287 -22.36 13.07 13.76
C SER A 287 -22.12 14.14 14.83
N ASP A 288 -23.03 15.09 14.94
CA ASP A 288 -23.10 16.03 16.06
C ASP A 288 -23.52 15.30 17.35
N LEU A 289 -22.55 15.01 18.21
CA LEU A 289 -22.74 14.36 19.51
C LEU A 289 -23.02 15.37 20.62
N THR A 290 -22.67 16.64 20.41
CA THR A 290 -22.76 17.69 21.44
C THR A 290 -23.95 18.63 21.27
N GLY A 291 -24.63 18.57 20.12
CA GLY A 291 -25.73 19.45 19.73
C GLY A 291 -25.27 20.86 19.38
N ASN A 292 -24.00 21.04 18.98
CA ASN A 292 -23.42 22.37 18.71
C ASN A 292 -23.53 22.79 17.22
N GLY A 293 -24.06 21.92 16.35
CA GLY A 293 -24.16 22.16 14.91
C GLY A 293 -22.89 21.83 14.12
N SER A 294 -21.88 21.25 14.74
CA SER A 294 -20.69 20.71 14.10
C SER A 294 -20.56 19.22 14.42
N ASP A 295 -20.27 18.40 13.42
CA ASP A 295 -20.12 16.97 13.60
C ASP A 295 -18.79 16.61 14.28
N GLU A 296 -18.85 15.70 15.24
CA GLU A 296 -17.69 14.93 15.66
C GLU A 296 -17.45 13.74 14.71
N ILE A 297 -16.19 13.34 14.58
CA ILE A 297 -15.75 12.27 13.67
C ILE A 297 -15.33 11.06 14.49
N LEU A 298 -16.08 9.96 14.34
CA LEU A 298 -15.88 8.69 15.01
C LEU A 298 -15.15 7.72 14.10
N VAL A 299 -14.13 7.06 14.65
CA VAL A 299 -13.21 6.22 13.89
C VAL A 299 -13.04 4.88 14.60
N ALA A 300 -13.41 3.78 13.95
CA ALA A 300 -13.16 2.43 14.43
C ALA A 300 -11.77 1.96 13.94
N ASN A 301 -10.81 1.81 14.84
CA ASN A 301 -9.42 1.51 14.49
C ASN A 301 -9.04 0.03 14.71
N ALA A 302 -8.18 -0.50 13.85
CA ALA A 302 -7.70 -1.88 13.93
C ALA A 302 -6.90 -2.19 15.21
N ASP A 303 -6.44 -1.18 15.94
CA ASP A 303 -5.83 -1.32 17.26
C ASP A 303 -6.81 -1.68 18.40
N GLY A 304 -8.11 -1.79 18.09
CA GLY A 304 -9.16 -2.11 19.08
C GLY A 304 -9.81 -0.90 19.73
N THR A 305 -9.52 0.31 19.24
CA THR A 305 -9.98 1.57 19.82
C THR A 305 -11.01 2.28 18.93
N VAL A 306 -12.00 2.92 19.54
CA VAL A 306 -12.76 4.01 18.90
C VAL A 306 -12.12 5.34 19.25
N TYR A 307 -11.79 6.14 18.25
CA TYR A 307 -11.36 7.52 18.42
C TYR A 307 -12.48 8.48 18.06
N CYS A 308 -12.59 9.59 18.79
CA CYS A 308 -13.47 10.70 18.47
C CYS A 308 -12.64 11.97 18.24
N LEU A 309 -12.75 12.53 17.05
CA LEU A 309 -12.12 13.79 16.67
C LEU A 309 -13.17 14.90 16.60
N GLY A 310 -12.78 16.13 16.93
CA GLY A 310 -13.54 17.32 16.58
C GLY A 310 -13.48 17.61 15.08
N ILE A 311 -14.34 18.49 14.60
CA ILE A 311 -14.40 18.91 13.18
C ILE A 311 -13.08 19.52 12.66
N ASP A 312 -12.23 20.02 13.57
CA ASP A 312 -10.89 20.54 13.32
C ASP A 312 -9.79 19.47 13.36
N GLY A 313 -10.17 18.19 13.52
CA GLY A 313 -9.26 17.06 13.59
C GLY A 313 -8.62 16.84 14.96
N THR A 314 -8.96 17.62 15.99
CA THR A 314 -8.40 17.45 17.34
C THR A 314 -8.96 16.19 18.01
N LEU A 315 -8.11 15.42 18.69
CA LEU A 315 -8.58 14.25 19.45
C LEU A 315 -9.32 14.70 20.71
N LEU A 316 -10.61 14.36 20.81
CA LEU A 316 -11.47 14.69 21.94
C LEU A 316 -11.41 13.60 23.02
N TRP A 317 -11.62 12.35 22.61
CA TRP A 317 -11.57 11.18 23.48
C TRP A 317 -11.31 9.89 22.68
N HIS A 318 -11.00 8.81 23.39
CA HIS A 318 -10.89 7.47 22.83
C HIS A 318 -11.45 6.42 23.80
N TYR A 319 -11.84 5.26 23.29
CA TYR A 319 -12.36 4.14 24.07
C TYR A 319 -11.85 2.80 23.53
N ALA A 320 -11.34 1.95 24.43
CA ALA A 320 -10.94 0.59 24.12
C ALA A 320 -11.59 -0.38 25.15
N PRO A 321 -12.43 -1.35 24.71
CA PRO A 321 -13.07 -2.31 25.62
C PRO A 321 -12.11 -3.39 26.15
N ASN A 322 -10.98 -3.59 25.46
CA ASN A 322 -9.98 -4.61 25.77
C ASN A 322 -8.64 -3.95 26.16
N ALA A 323 -7.80 -4.68 26.90
CA ALA A 323 -6.49 -4.22 27.36
C ALA A 323 -5.44 -5.35 27.29
N GLY A 324 -4.15 -4.98 27.37
CA GLY A 324 -3.05 -5.94 27.57
C GLY A 324 -2.43 -6.51 26.30
N GLY A 325 -2.24 -5.71 25.25
CA GLY A 325 -1.56 -6.12 24.02
C GLY A 325 -2.44 -6.95 23.07
N HIS A 326 -3.31 -7.83 23.57
CA HIS A 326 -4.24 -8.68 22.81
C HIS A 326 -5.56 -7.98 22.50
N LEU A 327 -5.54 -7.05 21.54
CA LEU A 327 -6.67 -6.19 21.20
C LEU A 327 -7.31 -6.63 19.87
N PRO A 328 -8.51 -7.22 19.86
CA PRO A 328 -9.23 -7.53 18.63
C PRO A 328 -9.61 -6.23 17.91
N PRO A 329 -9.60 -6.18 16.57
CA PRO A 329 -9.89 -4.95 15.83
C PRO A 329 -11.26 -4.36 16.19
N MET A 330 -11.32 -3.03 16.37
CA MET A 330 -12.57 -2.28 16.39
C MET A 330 -13.02 -2.11 14.94
N TYR A 331 -14.23 -2.55 14.61
CA TYR A 331 -14.58 -2.82 13.22
C TYR A 331 -15.70 -1.95 12.65
N THR A 332 -16.61 -1.49 13.50
CA THR A 332 -17.72 -0.62 13.08
C THR A 332 -18.13 0.33 14.19
N VAL A 333 -18.58 1.52 13.79
CA VAL A 333 -19.03 2.58 14.70
C VAL A 333 -20.16 3.39 14.06
N CYS A 334 -21.11 3.85 14.87
CA CYS A 334 -22.10 4.86 14.49
C CYS A 334 -22.55 5.68 15.70
N SER A 335 -23.39 6.68 15.46
CA SER A 335 -24.15 7.38 16.50
C SER A 335 -25.64 7.05 16.34
N VAL A 336 -26.37 6.89 17.45
CA VAL A 336 -27.83 6.70 17.48
C VAL A 336 -28.45 7.52 18.60
N LYS A 337 -29.63 8.11 18.36
CA LYS A 337 -30.35 8.93 19.35
C LYS A 337 -31.39 8.12 20.11
N SER A 338 -31.39 8.26 21.43
CA SER A 338 -32.45 7.78 22.32
C SER A 338 -33.06 8.97 23.06
N ASN A 339 -34.35 9.24 22.84
CA ASN A 339 -35.04 10.40 23.42
C ASN A 339 -34.28 11.73 23.19
N GLY A 340 -33.73 11.91 21.99
CA GLY A 340 -32.94 13.09 21.61
C GLY A 340 -31.50 13.12 22.16
N THR A 341 -31.09 12.16 22.99
CA THR A 341 -29.70 12.06 23.48
C THR A 341 -28.90 11.14 22.56
N PRO A 342 -27.75 11.60 21.99
CA PRO A 342 -26.91 10.76 21.15
C PRO A 342 -26.09 9.77 21.99
N TYR A 343 -25.92 8.56 21.46
CA TYR A 343 -25.04 7.52 21.98
C TYR A 343 -24.18 6.98 20.84
N VAL A 344 -22.89 6.83 21.09
CA VAL A 344 -21.97 6.16 20.17
C VAL A 344 -22.14 4.66 20.36
N VAL A 345 -22.32 3.92 19.27
CA VAL A 345 -22.35 2.46 19.29
C VAL A 345 -21.18 1.92 18.49
N CYS A 346 -20.43 0.99 19.07
CA CYS A 346 -19.28 0.40 18.41
C CYS A 346 -19.20 -1.12 18.63
N GLY A 347 -18.54 -1.82 17.72
CA GLY A 347 -18.35 -3.27 17.78
C GLY A 347 -16.93 -3.66 17.37
N ALA A 348 -16.28 -4.45 18.22
CA ALA A 348 -15.01 -5.09 17.93
C ALA A 348 -15.23 -6.57 17.62
N TYR A 349 -14.16 -7.28 17.24
CA TYR A 349 -14.17 -8.74 17.14
C TYR A 349 -14.21 -9.45 18.51
N ASP A 350 -14.54 -8.72 19.58
CA ASP A 350 -14.74 -9.24 20.92
C ASP A 350 -16.12 -9.90 21.13
N LYS A 351 -17.00 -9.80 20.13
CA LYS A 351 -18.40 -10.32 20.09
C LYS A 351 -19.40 -9.49 20.89
N TYR A 352 -19.03 -8.26 21.26
CA TYR A 352 -19.91 -7.31 21.93
C TYR A 352 -20.26 -6.13 21.03
N ILE A 353 -21.44 -5.56 21.29
CA ILE A 353 -21.73 -4.17 20.93
C ILE A 353 -21.65 -3.31 22.19
N HIS A 354 -21.00 -2.16 22.10
CA HIS A 354 -20.77 -1.25 23.21
C HIS A 354 -21.46 0.09 22.95
N TYR A 355 -22.18 0.60 23.94
CA TYR A 355 -22.77 1.94 23.93
C TYR A 355 -21.93 2.88 24.80
N LEU A 356 -21.54 4.01 24.24
CA LEU A 356 -20.84 5.09 24.91
C LEU A 356 -21.71 6.34 24.91
N ASP A 357 -21.57 7.17 25.92
CA ASP A 357 -22.12 8.53 25.89
C ASP A 357 -21.28 9.46 25.00
N ALA A 358 -21.71 10.71 24.84
CA ALA A 358 -21.02 11.71 24.02
C ALA A 358 -19.59 12.04 24.51
N THR A 359 -19.22 11.65 25.73
CA THR A 359 -17.88 11.83 26.30
C THR A 359 -16.97 10.61 26.11
N GLY A 360 -17.48 9.55 25.47
CA GLY A 360 -16.76 8.29 25.27
C GLY A 360 -16.82 7.34 26.48
N ALA A 361 -17.60 7.65 27.52
CA ALA A 361 -17.74 6.78 28.67
C ALA A 361 -18.71 5.63 28.37
N GLN A 362 -18.30 4.39 28.66
CA GLN A 362 -19.15 3.23 28.44
C GLN A 362 -20.37 3.24 29.36
N VAL A 363 -21.55 3.13 28.74
CA VAL A 363 -22.85 3.10 29.43
C VAL A 363 -23.40 1.67 29.46
N LYS A 364 -23.17 0.89 28.39
CA LYS A 364 -23.70 -0.47 28.25
C LYS A 364 -22.85 -1.30 27.29
N SER A 365 -22.85 -2.62 27.47
CA SER A 365 -22.37 -3.59 26.47
C SER A 365 -23.35 -4.75 26.38
N ILE A 366 -23.52 -5.31 25.18
CA ILE A 366 -24.42 -6.44 24.92
C ILE A 366 -23.63 -7.53 24.20
N TYR A 367 -23.64 -8.73 24.78
CA TYR A 367 -22.94 -9.89 24.24
C TYR A 367 -23.79 -10.57 23.16
N SER A 368 -23.23 -10.84 21.97
CA SER A 368 -24.02 -11.38 20.86
C SER A 368 -24.73 -12.71 21.18
N GLN A 369 -24.15 -13.54 22.06
CA GLN A 369 -24.75 -14.81 22.46
C GLN A 369 -26.10 -14.71 23.16
N THR A 370 -26.42 -13.56 23.75
CA THR A 370 -27.70 -13.40 24.45
C THR A 370 -28.89 -13.32 23.49
N TYR A 371 -28.67 -12.88 22.24
CA TYR A 371 -29.74 -12.64 21.27
C TYR A 371 -29.53 -13.27 19.88
N SER A 372 -28.30 -13.59 19.49
CA SER A 372 -28.02 -14.10 18.15
C SER A 372 -28.69 -15.44 17.87
N ILE A 373 -29.02 -15.64 16.59
CA ILE A 373 -29.58 -16.86 16.02
C ILE A 373 -28.61 -17.58 15.08
N ALA A 374 -27.39 -17.07 14.90
CA ALA A 374 -26.38 -17.64 14.04
C ALA A 374 -25.99 -19.05 14.52
N ASN A 375 -25.82 -20.00 13.60
CA ASN A 375 -25.39 -21.37 13.95
C ASN A 375 -24.20 -21.77 13.09
N THR A 376 -23.18 -22.30 13.76
CA THR A 376 -21.93 -22.72 13.13
C THR A 376 -22.08 -24.10 12.47
N TRP A 377 -21.09 -24.49 11.67
CA TRP A 377 -21.10 -25.76 10.95
C TRP A 377 -19.70 -26.34 10.77
N GLY A 378 -19.63 -27.63 10.50
CA GLY A 378 -18.38 -28.34 10.27
C GLY A 378 -17.62 -28.68 11.56
N ASP A 379 -16.51 -29.38 11.39
CA ASP A 379 -15.62 -29.75 12.47
C ASP A 379 -14.77 -28.52 12.89
N ASN A 380 -14.43 -28.40 14.18
CA ASN A 380 -13.66 -27.29 14.76
C ASN A 380 -14.28 -25.89 14.59
N ALA A 381 -15.61 -25.81 14.55
CA ALA A 381 -16.33 -24.54 14.50
C ALA A 381 -16.37 -23.82 15.87
N PRO A 382 -16.45 -22.47 15.90
CA PRO A 382 -16.65 -21.73 17.14
C PRO A 382 -18.04 -22.02 17.76
N PRO A 383 -18.34 -21.58 19.00
CA PRO A 383 -19.65 -21.81 19.59
C PRO A 383 -20.80 -21.17 18.80
N ASP A 384 -21.96 -21.83 18.81
CA ASP A 384 -23.20 -21.30 18.23
C ASP A 384 -23.65 -20.01 18.89
N ARG A 385 -24.51 -19.29 18.15
CA ARG A 385 -25.14 -18.02 18.54
C ARG A 385 -24.11 -16.92 18.78
N LEU A 386 -22.97 -16.96 18.13
CA LEU A 386 -21.99 -15.88 18.19
C LEU A 386 -21.93 -15.16 16.85
N HIS A 387 -21.80 -13.83 16.90
CA HIS A 387 -21.42 -13.02 15.76
C HIS A 387 -20.57 -11.84 16.22
N ASN A 388 -19.83 -11.24 15.29
CA ASN A 388 -19.31 -9.88 15.45
C ASN A 388 -20.22 -8.92 14.70
N ALA A 389 -20.36 -7.68 15.20
CA ALA A 389 -21.05 -6.63 14.45
C ALA A 389 -20.16 -6.19 13.28
N THR A 390 -20.69 -6.25 12.07
CA THR A 390 -19.95 -5.89 10.85
C THR A 390 -20.36 -4.51 10.35
N PHE A 391 -21.62 -4.15 10.58
CA PHE A 391 -22.18 -2.82 10.35
C PHE A 391 -23.10 -2.45 11.51
N LEU A 392 -22.94 -1.22 11.99
CA LEU A 392 -23.86 -0.53 12.88
C LEU A 392 -24.35 0.73 12.19
N ARG A 393 -25.67 0.91 12.07
CA ARG A 393 -26.24 2.14 11.48
C ARG A 393 -27.47 2.60 12.25
N PRO A 394 -27.68 3.91 12.44
CA PRO A 394 -28.96 4.43 12.89
C PRO A 394 -30.02 4.22 11.81
N LEU A 395 -31.24 3.92 12.23
CA LEU A 395 -32.40 3.77 11.36
C LEU A 395 -33.42 4.85 11.75
N PRO A 396 -33.41 6.00 11.06
CA PRO A 396 -34.40 7.06 11.28
C PRO A 396 -35.81 6.55 11.04
N GLN A 397 -36.77 7.12 11.77
CA GLN A 397 -38.20 6.82 11.66
C GLN A 397 -38.97 8.10 11.35
N SER A 398 -40.15 7.94 10.74
CA SER A 398 -41.03 9.05 10.37
C SER A 398 -41.49 9.91 11.56
N ASP A 399 -41.47 9.37 12.78
CA ASP A 399 -41.79 10.10 14.02
C ASP A 399 -40.60 10.87 14.63
N GLY A 400 -39.44 10.85 13.97
CA GLY A 400 -38.20 11.46 14.43
C GLY A 400 -37.42 10.65 15.48
N SER A 401 -37.89 9.45 15.84
CA SER A 401 -37.11 8.51 16.62
C SER A 401 -36.07 7.79 15.75
N GLU A 402 -35.05 7.22 16.39
CA GLU A 402 -34.06 6.38 15.71
C GLU A 402 -34.04 4.98 16.33
N LYS A 403 -33.85 3.96 15.50
CA LYS A 403 -33.54 2.59 15.91
C LYS A 403 -32.09 2.27 15.57
N LEU A 404 -31.57 1.16 16.07
CA LEU A 404 -30.25 0.67 15.72
C LEU A 404 -30.36 -0.59 14.85
N VAL A 405 -29.71 -0.54 13.67
CA VAL A 405 -29.48 -1.71 12.82
C VAL A 405 -28.13 -2.31 13.19
N VAL A 406 -28.13 -3.60 13.52
CA VAL A 406 -26.93 -4.41 13.71
C VAL A 406 -26.92 -5.49 12.64
N HIS A 407 -25.98 -5.42 11.71
CA HIS A 407 -25.65 -6.56 10.86
C HIS A 407 -24.55 -7.39 11.54
N GLY A 408 -24.86 -8.63 11.86
CA GLY A 408 -23.96 -9.55 12.55
C GLY A 408 -23.53 -10.71 11.64
N SER A 409 -22.24 -11.05 11.63
CA SER A 409 -21.76 -12.26 10.95
C SER A 409 -20.76 -13.04 11.80
N MET A 410 -20.74 -14.35 11.61
CA MET A 410 -19.81 -15.30 12.23
C MET A 410 -18.69 -15.76 11.29
N SER A 411 -18.86 -15.57 9.97
CA SER A 411 -17.85 -15.92 8.96
C SER A 411 -17.71 -14.81 7.93
N ALA A 412 -16.47 -14.50 7.57
CA ALA A 412 -16.17 -13.48 6.57
C ALA A 412 -16.19 -14.01 5.12
N LEU A 413 -16.53 -15.29 4.88
CA LEU A 413 -16.46 -15.90 3.54
C LEU A 413 -17.71 -16.71 3.16
N GLN A 414 -18.45 -17.20 4.14
CA GLN A 414 -19.45 -18.24 3.93
C GLN A 414 -20.79 -17.95 4.62
N SER A 415 -20.93 -16.80 5.29
CA SER A 415 -22.12 -16.41 6.03
C SER A 415 -22.59 -15.03 5.58
N ASN A 416 -23.83 -14.97 5.08
CA ASN A 416 -24.56 -13.73 4.79
C ASN A 416 -24.68 -12.86 6.04
N GLY A 417 -24.86 -13.48 7.21
CA GLY A 417 -25.11 -12.78 8.46
C GLY A 417 -26.61 -12.60 8.71
N GLU A 418 -26.95 -11.93 9.82
CA GLU A 418 -28.32 -11.60 10.17
C GLU A 418 -28.46 -10.12 10.55
N ILE A 419 -29.66 -9.59 10.36
CA ILE A 419 -30.04 -8.24 10.78
C ILE A 419 -30.79 -8.33 12.10
N TYR A 420 -30.32 -7.56 13.09
CA TYR A 420 -30.95 -7.40 14.39
C TYR A 420 -31.32 -5.93 14.57
N LEU A 421 -32.59 -5.65 14.85
CA LEU A 421 -33.10 -4.29 15.06
C LEU A 421 -33.36 -4.03 16.53
N PHE A 422 -32.71 -3.00 17.08
CA PHE A 422 -32.79 -2.66 18.49
C PHE A 422 -33.49 -1.32 18.70
N GLU A 423 -34.31 -1.27 19.74
CA GLU A 423 -34.55 -0.01 20.43
C GLU A 423 -33.23 0.42 21.06
N PRO A 424 -32.79 1.69 20.93
CA PRO A 424 -31.54 2.13 21.53
C PRO A 424 -31.48 1.79 23.02
N LEU A 425 -30.35 1.19 23.45
CA LEU A 425 -30.11 0.70 24.82
C LEU A 425 -30.97 -0.49 25.28
N ALA A 426 -31.76 -1.14 24.44
CA ALA A 426 -32.46 -2.39 24.80
C ALA A 426 -31.49 -3.57 24.97
N ASP A 427 -31.84 -4.60 25.75
CA ASP A 427 -31.03 -5.81 25.92
C ASP A 427 -31.20 -6.82 24.78
N LEU A 428 -32.36 -6.77 24.11
CA LEU A 428 -32.77 -7.70 23.07
C LEU A 428 -33.29 -6.90 21.86
N PRO A 429 -33.07 -7.40 20.64
CA PRO A 429 -33.66 -6.80 19.46
C PRO A 429 -35.17 -6.99 19.47
N TYR A 430 -35.91 -6.02 18.96
CA TYR A 430 -37.36 -6.15 18.77
C TYR A 430 -37.70 -6.92 17.48
N SER A 431 -36.74 -7.02 16.54
CA SER A 431 -36.86 -7.78 15.30
C SER A 431 -35.54 -8.43 14.91
N THR A 432 -35.61 -9.62 14.31
CA THR A 432 -34.45 -10.36 13.81
C THR A 432 -34.81 -10.96 12.46
N ASN A 433 -33.98 -10.68 11.45
CA ASN A 433 -34.22 -11.10 10.08
C ASN A 433 -33.03 -11.92 9.56
N ASN A 434 -33.31 -13.08 9.00
CA ASN A 434 -32.32 -13.89 8.29
C ASN A 434 -32.34 -13.46 6.81
N ILE A 435 -31.24 -12.85 6.38
CA ILE A 435 -31.15 -12.14 5.10
C ILE A 435 -30.57 -13.07 4.02
N GLY A 436 -31.42 -13.65 3.17
CA GLY A 436 -30.95 -14.47 2.05
C GLY A 436 -30.23 -13.66 0.96
N GLY A 437 -29.45 -14.32 0.09
CA GLY A 437 -28.80 -13.65 -1.05
C GLY A 437 -27.31 -13.96 -1.13
N ALA A 438 -26.49 -12.90 -1.15
CA ALA A 438 -25.04 -13.01 -1.23
C ALA A 438 -24.48 -13.80 -0.06
N LYS A 439 -23.38 -14.53 -0.30
CA LYS A 439 -22.68 -15.23 0.80
C LYS A 439 -22.06 -14.27 1.81
N VAL A 440 -21.74 -13.04 1.44
CA VAL A 440 -21.13 -12.02 2.30
C VAL A 440 -21.61 -10.65 1.81
N TYR A 441 -22.00 -9.78 2.73
CA TYR A 441 -22.28 -8.37 2.47
C TYR A 441 -21.12 -7.51 2.96
N GLY A 442 -20.61 -6.64 2.07
CA GLY A 442 -19.45 -5.78 2.31
C GLY A 442 -19.77 -4.30 2.41
N ASP A 443 -21.03 -3.91 2.18
CA ASP A 443 -21.51 -2.54 2.37
C ASP A 443 -22.94 -2.56 2.95
N LEU A 444 -23.26 -1.55 3.76
CA LEU A 444 -24.60 -1.33 4.32
C LEU A 444 -24.87 0.17 4.45
N LYS A 445 -25.96 0.61 3.80
CA LYS A 445 -26.46 1.99 3.82
C LYS A 445 -27.91 2.02 4.28
N ILE A 446 -28.32 3.15 4.82
CA ILE A 446 -29.69 3.45 5.24
C ILE A 446 -30.18 4.58 4.33
N VAL A 447 -31.31 4.37 3.68
CA VAL A 447 -31.86 5.27 2.65
C VAL A 447 -33.36 5.39 2.83
N ASP A 448 -33.94 6.51 2.41
CA ASP A 448 -35.40 6.69 2.32
C ASP A 448 -35.74 6.64 0.83
N GLU A 449 -36.11 5.46 0.31
CA GLU A 449 -36.25 5.25 -1.14
C GLU A 449 -37.57 5.77 -1.69
N ASP A 450 -38.64 5.74 -0.89
CA ASP A 450 -39.99 6.12 -1.31
C ASP A 450 -40.46 7.46 -0.72
N GLY A 451 -39.64 8.10 0.12
CA GLY A 451 -39.90 9.40 0.71
C GLY A 451 -40.97 9.35 1.81
N ASP A 452 -41.25 8.17 2.38
CA ASP A 452 -42.25 8.00 3.44
C ASP A 452 -41.72 8.39 4.84
N GLY A 453 -40.41 8.62 4.96
CA GLY A 453 -39.72 9.01 6.19
C GLY A 453 -39.35 7.84 7.11
N ASN A 454 -39.77 6.61 6.81
CA ASN A 454 -39.15 5.39 7.30
C ASN A 454 -38.04 5.02 6.31
N HIS A 455 -36.93 4.50 6.83
CA HIS A 455 -35.77 4.22 5.98
C HIS A 455 -35.62 2.72 5.76
N GLU A 456 -35.13 2.37 4.58
CA GLU A 456 -34.82 1.03 4.12
C GLU A 456 -33.33 0.72 4.32
N ILE A 457 -33.03 -0.58 4.36
CA ILE A 457 -31.67 -1.10 4.48
C ILE A 457 -31.22 -1.60 3.11
N LEU A 458 -30.15 -0.98 2.60
CA LEU A 458 -29.46 -1.43 1.39
C LEU A 458 -28.15 -2.12 1.76
N MET A 459 -27.91 -3.30 1.19
CA MET A 459 -26.69 -4.06 1.42
C MET A 459 -26.08 -4.56 0.11
N GLY A 460 -24.80 -4.26 -0.09
CA GLY A 460 -24.06 -4.68 -1.26
C GLY A 460 -23.15 -5.89 -0.98
N SER A 461 -23.07 -6.82 -1.93
CA SER A 461 -22.25 -8.03 -1.78
C SER A 461 -20.76 -7.73 -1.74
N SER A 462 -20.00 -8.58 -1.04
CA SER A 462 -18.55 -8.73 -1.19
C SER A 462 -18.27 -10.14 -1.72
N SER A 463 -18.07 -10.27 -3.02
CA SER A 463 -18.03 -11.59 -3.66
C SER A 463 -17.14 -11.63 -4.90
N LEU A 464 -16.89 -12.84 -5.40
CA LEU A 464 -16.26 -13.08 -6.69
C LEU A 464 -17.36 -13.29 -7.74
N ASN A 465 -17.58 -12.28 -8.57
CA ASN A 465 -18.50 -12.34 -9.72
C ASN A 465 -19.98 -12.64 -9.40
N ASP A 466 -20.41 -12.45 -8.15
CA ASP A 466 -21.80 -12.61 -7.71
C ASP A 466 -22.29 -11.27 -7.12
N ASP A 467 -22.18 -10.22 -7.93
CA ASP A 467 -22.49 -8.84 -7.57
C ASP A 467 -24.00 -8.65 -7.45
N GLN A 468 -24.44 -8.21 -6.27
CA GLN A 468 -25.84 -7.99 -5.99
C GLN A 468 -26.04 -6.94 -4.90
N ILE A 469 -27.25 -6.36 -4.92
CA ILE A 469 -27.75 -5.49 -3.86
C ILE A 469 -28.99 -6.15 -3.28
N MET A 470 -29.05 -6.21 -1.95
CA MET A 470 -30.23 -6.57 -1.20
C MET A 470 -30.86 -5.31 -0.61
N HIS A 471 -32.17 -5.24 -0.73
CA HIS A 471 -33.02 -4.24 -0.14
C HIS A 471 -33.94 -4.91 0.88
N LEU A 472 -34.05 -4.31 2.06
CA LEU A 472 -34.96 -4.72 3.13
C LEU A 472 -35.68 -3.50 3.68
N ASP A 473 -37.01 -3.49 3.58
CA ASP A 473 -37.88 -2.56 4.29
C ASP A 473 -38.22 -3.15 5.68
N PRO A 474 -37.75 -2.55 6.77
CA PRO A 474 -38.02 -3.04 8.12
C PRO A 474 -39.48 -2.86 8.59
N ALA A 475 -40.21 -1.90 8.02
CA ALA A 475 -41.58 -1.59 8.39
C ALA A 475 -42.57 -2.60 7.80
N THR A 476 -42.36 -3.02 6.54
CA THR A 476 -43.22 -4.00 5.86
C THR A 476 -42.66 -5.42 5.88
N GLY A 477 -41.34 -5.58 6.02
CA GLY A 477 -40.63 -6.83 5.83
C GLY A 477 -40.43 -7.19 4.35
N GLU A 478 -40.61 -6.25 3.41
CA GLU A 478 -40.35 -6.47 2.00
C GLU A 478 -38.85 -6.67 1.76
N GLU A 479 -38.50 -7.78 1.10
CA GLU A 479 -37.15 -8.06 0.62
C GLU A 479 -37.12 -8.02 -0.91
N ARG A 480 -36.20 -7.24 -1.48
CA ARG A 480 -35.91 -7.21 -2.91
C ARG A 480 -34.43 -7.44 -3.17
N ARG A 481 -34.12 -8.13 -4.26
CA ARG A 481 -32.74 -8.44 -4.66
C ARG A 481 -32.51 -8.07 -6.12
N TRP A 482 -31.44 -7.32 -6.34
CA TRP A 482 -30.94 -6.98 -7.66
C TRP A 482 -29.63 -7.70 -7.92
N VAL A 483 -29.65 -8.64 -8.85
CA VAL A 483 -28.44 -9.31 -9.34
C VAL A 483 -27.89 -8.52 -10.52
N LEU A 484 -26.59 -8.25 -10.55
CA LEU A 484 -25.99 -7.35 -11.55
C LEU A 484 -25.36 -8.09 -12.73
N THR A 485 -26.06 -9.09 -13.26
CA THR A 485 -25.57 -9.93 -14.37
C THR A 485 -25.48 -9.16 -15.68
N GLY A 486 -24.32 -9.25 -16.35
CA GLY A 486 -24.09 -8.62 -17.67
C GLY A 486 -23.48 -7.22 -17.61
N SER A 487 -23.03 -6.78 -16.43
CA SER A 487 -22.18 -5.61 -16.26
C SER A 487 -20.87 -5.74 -17.06
N LYS A 488 -20.17 -4.62 -17.33
CA LYS A 488 -18.88 -4.63 -18.08
C LYS A 488 -17.71 -5.24 -17.26
N GLN A 489 -17.99 -6.10 -16.29
CA GLN A 489 -17.02 -6.60 -15.32
C GLN A 489 -16.29 -7.85 -15.83
N ASP A 490 -15.05 -8.02 -15.39
CA ASP A 490 -14.30 -9.27 -15.53
C ASP A 490 -14.15 -9.97 -14.16
N ASN A 491 -13.38 -11.06 -14.13
CA ASN A 491 -13.23 -11.87 -12.93
C ASN A 491 -12.47 -11.12 -11.81
N GLY A 492 -13.08 -10.98 -10.63
CA GLY A 492 -12.37 -10.51 -9.44
C GLY A 492 -13.26 -10.25 -8.24
N TYR A 493 -12.68 -10.23 -7.05
CA TYR A 493 -13.41 -9.88 -5.82
C TYR A 493 -13.57 -8.37 -5.71
N ARG A 494 -14.76 -7.94 -5.33
CA ARG A 494 -15.12 -6.53 -5.17
C ARG A 494 -16.26 -6.38 -4.17
N VAL A 495 -16.40 -5.17 -3.67
CA VAL A 495 -17.56 -4.76 -2.87
C VAL A 495 -18.49 -3.98 -3.80
N THR A 496 -19.74 -4.41 -3.86
CA THR A 496 -20.83 -3.65 -4.47
C THR A 496 -21.25 -2.58 -3.48
N GLN A 497 -21.31 -1.33 -3.89
CA GLN A 497 -21.77 -0.22 -3.06
C GLN A 497 -22.84 0.56 -3.81
N ALA A 498 -23.86 1.04 -3.11
CA ALA A 498 -24.97 1.77 -3.70
C ALA A 498 -25.35 2.98 -2.87
N VAL A 499 -25.61 4.10 -3.53
CA VAL A 499 -26.17 5.31 -2.92
C VAL A 499 -27.29 5.84 -3.80
N LEU A 500 -28.26 6.52 -3.17
CA LEU A 500 -29.31 7.24 -3.87
C LEU A 500 -28.80 8.65 -4.22
N PHE A 501 -29.10 9.15 -5.40
CA PHE A 501 -28.80 10.53 -5.77
C PHE A 501 -29.89 11.15 -6.66
N PRO A 502 -30.11 12.47 -6.55
CA PRO A 502 -31.09 13.15 -7.39
C PRO A 502 -30.49 13.44 -8.78
N ASP A 503 -31.19 13.03 -9.84
CA ASP A 503 -30.86 13.37 -11.22
C ASP A 503 -32.12 13.84 -11.98
N GLY A 504 -32.13 15.09 -12.41
CA GLY A 504 -33.23 15.65 -13.20
C GLY A 504 -34.60 15.64 -12.53
N GLY A 505 -34.66 15.57 -11.19
CA GLY A 505 -35.91 15.48 -10.40
C GLY A 505 -36.43 14.06 -10.15
N THR A 506 -35.63 13.04 -10.47
CA THR A 506 -35.89 11.62 -10.17
C THR A 506 -34.74 11.06 -9.33
N ASP A 507 -35.06 10.29 -8.30
CA ASP A 507 -34.05 9.61 -7.51
C ASP A 507 -33.56 8.35 -8.24
N ASN A 508 -32.25 8.26 -8.45
CA ASN A 508 -31.60 7.14 -9.11
C ASN A 508 -30.56 6.52 -8.17
N TYR A 509 -30.24 5.24 -8.40
CA TYR A 509 -29.11 4.58 -7.74
C TYR A 509 -27.83 4.82 -8.51
N PHE A 510 -26.79 5.19 -7.77
CA PHE A 510 -25.40 5.15 -8.19
C PHE A 510 -24.76 3.91 -7.59
N ILE A 511 -24.48 2.90 -8.43
CA ILE A 511 -23.99 1.59 -7.98
C ILE A 511 -22.56 1.38 -8.47
N MET A 512 -21.63 1.36 -7.54
CA MET A 512 -20.22 1.07 -7.82
C MET A 512 -19.93 -0.42 -7.62
N CYS A 513 -19.29 -1.03 -8.62
CA CYS A 513 -18.82 -2.42 -8.59
C CYS A 513 -17.42 -2.51 -9.21
N GLY A 514 -16.39 -2.39 -8.38
CA GLY A 514 -15.01 -2.31 -8.86
C GLY A 514 -14.79 -1.06 -9.70
N ALA A 515 -14.49 -1.22 -11.00
CA ALA A 515 -14.31 -0.12 -11.96
C ALA A 515 -15.58 0.23 -12.75
N THR A 516 -16.63 -0.59 -12.60
CA THR A 516 -17.91 -0.40 -13.28
C THR A 516 -18.84 0.43 -12.41
N LEU A 517 -19.52 1.36 -13.04
CA LEU A 517 -20.56 2.19 -12.46
C LEU A 517 -21.88 1.94 -13.18
N LEU A 518 -22.92 1.65 -12.43
CA LEU A 518 -24.29 1.55 -12.94
C LEU A 518 -25.12 2.72 -12.42
N ILE A 519 -25.85 3.37 -13.32
CA ILE A 519 -26.88 4.36 -12.98
C ILE A 519 -28.22 3.73 -13.29
N ALA A 520 -29.06 3.56 -12.27
CA ALA A 520 -30.31 2.84 -12.44
C ALA A 520 -31.46 3.54 -11.72
N THR A 521 -32.60 3.66 -12.39
CA THR A 521 -33.85 4.08 -11.75
C THR A 521 -34.42 2.92 -10.94
N PRO A 522 -35.05 3.17 -9.77
CA PRO A 522 -35.74 2.13 -9.02
C PRO A 522 -36.70 1.32 -9.90
N SER A 523 -36.56 -0.01 -9.86
CA SER A 523 -37.39 -0.92 -10.64
C SER A 523 -37.77 -2.16 -9.83
N GLY A 524 -38.87 -2.80 -10.23
CA GLY A 524 -39.26 -4.12 -9.73
C GLY A 524 -38.51 -5.28 -10.40
N ASP A 525 -37.61 -5.01 -11.34
CA ASP A 525 -36.88 -6.05 -12.07
C ASP A 525 -35.77 -6.64 -11.19
N SER A 526 -35.61 -7.97 -11.24
CA SER A 526 -34.59 -8.67 -10.45
C SER A 526 -33.17 -8.53 -10.98
N ASN A 527 -32.99 -8.03 -12.21
CA ASN A 527 -31.69 -7.68 -12.78
C ASN A 527 -31.71 -6.22 -13.22
N LEU A 528 -31.03 -5.37 -12.47
CA LEU A 528 -31.05 -3.93 -12.66
C LEU A 528 -30.19 -3.46 -13.85
N VAL A 529 -29.24 -4.29 -14.32
CA VAL A 529 -28.31 -3.93 -15.41
C VAL A 529 -29.04 -3.68 -16.73
N SER A 530 -30.13 -4.40 -17.00
CA SER A 530 -30.87 -4.28 -18.28
C SER A 530 -31.50 -2.90 -18.50
N SER A 531 -31.75 -2.15 -17.43
CA SER A 531 -32.34 -0.81 -17.47
C SER A 531 -31.35 0.29 -17.08
N ALA A 532 -30.10 -0.04 -16.76
CA ALA A 532 -29.10 0.89 -16.25
C ALA A 532 -28.16 1.43 -17.33
N SER A 533 -27.67 2.67 -17.14
CA SER A 533 -26.46 3.13 -17.82
C SER A 533 -25.25 2.41 -17.22
N ASN A 534 -24.43 1.78 -18.05
CA ASN A 534 -23.33 0.90 -17.62
C ASN A 534 -21.98 1.46 -18.10
N LEU A 535 -21.34 2.22 -17.21
CA LEU A 535 -20.09 2.95 -17.44
C LEU A 535 -18.92 2.17 -16.85
N GLN A 536 -17.73 2.31 -17.46
CA GLN A 536 -16.51 1.67 -16.94
C GLN A 536 -15.29 2.53 -17.23
N CYS A 537 -14.44 2.71 -16.23
CA CYS A 537 -13.14 3.36 -16.39
C CYS A 537 -11.99 2.36 -16.16
N SER A 538 -10.75 2.85 -16.20
CA SER A 538 -9.54 2.04 -16.00
C SER A 538 -9.25 1.66 -14.55
N TYR A 539 -9.98 2.21 -13.57
CA TYR A 539 -9.63 2.12 -12.15
C TYR A 539 -10.82 1.71 -11.27
N ALA A 540 -10.54 1.04 -10.15
CA ALA A 540 -11.54 0.69 -9.14
C ALA A 540 -11.30 1.49 -7.87
N PHE A 541 -12.33 1.77 -7.07
CA PHE A 541 -12.24 2.68 -5.91
C PHE A 541 -12.54 1.97 -4.58
N ASN A 542 -11.97 2.48 -3.48
CA ASN A 542 -12.11 1.86 -2.16
C ASN A 542 -13.47 2.11 -1.49
N ASP A 543 -14.14 3.23 -1.75
CA ASP A 543 -15.37 3.60 -1.05
C ASP A 543 -16.20 4.59 -1.87
N LEU A 544 -17.49 4.64 -1.57
CA LEU A 544 -18.53 5.45 -2.20
C LEU A 544 -19.35 6.16 -1.11
N TRP A 545 -19.52 7.47 -1.28
CA TRP A 545 -20.35 8.30 -0.42
C TRP A 545 -21.14 9.32 -1.24
N GLN A 546 -22.36 9.62 -0.81
CA GLN A 546 -23.18 10.71 -1.35
C GLN A 546 -23.36 11.75 -0.25
N ASP A 547 -23.17 13.01 -0.61
CA ASP A 547 -23.44 14.11 0.30
C ASP A 547 -24.93 14.50 0.25
N PRO A 548 -25.68 14.38 1.35
CA PRO A 548 -27.13 14.60 1.33
C PRO A 548 -27.50 16.07 1.06
N GLY A 549 -26.64 17.03 1.41
CA GLY A 549 -26.91 18.45 1.22
C GLY A 549 -26.77 18.91 -0.23
N SER A 550 -25.68 18.50 -0.90
CA SER A 550 -25.35 18.94 -2.26
C SER A 550 -25.76 17.96 -3.36
N GLY A 551 -26.01 16.69 -3.03
CA GLY A 551 -26.23 15.62 -4.02
C GLY A 551 -24.96 15.11 -4.69
N LYS A 552 -23.78 15.61 -4.33
CA LYS A 552 -22.49 15.23 -4.92
C LYS A 552 -22.07 13.83 -4.48
N ILE A 553 -21.36 13.14 -5.36
CA ILE A 553 -20.81 11.80 -5.11
C ILE A 553 -19.31 11.91 -4.87
N LEU A 554 -18.84 11.25 -3.80
CA LEU A 554 -17.43 11.10 -3.46
C LEU A 554 -16.99 9.67 -3.72
N LEU A 555 -15.89 9.51 -4.45
CA LEU A 555 -15.15 8.25 -4.54
C LEU A 555 -13.83 8.39 -3.79
N ALA A 556 -13.52 7.41 -2.94
CA ALA A 556 -12.19 7.31 -2.34
C ALA A 556 -11.12 6.96 -3.38
N SER A 557 -9.86 6.86 -2.98
CA SER A 557 -8.77 6.62 -3.92
C SER A 557 -8.90 5.31 -4.69
N ALA A 558 -8.29 5.28 -5.88
CA ALA A 558 -8.16 4.05 -6.65
C ALA A 558 -7.46 2.95 -5.83
N GLN A 559 -8.04 1.73 -5.84
CA GLN A 559 -7.57 0.54 -5.12
C GLN A 559 -6.13 0.14 -5.48
N SER A 560 -5.63 0.59 -6.65
CA SER A 560 -4.27 0.35 -7.13
C SER A 560 -3.20 1.24 -6.47
N GLY A 561 -3.48 1.82 -5.31
CA GLY A 561 -2.57 2.71 -4.59
C GLY A 561 -2.63 4.18 -5.02
N GLY A 562 -3.78 4.63 -5.53
CA GLY A 562 -3.99 6.03 -5.87
C GLY A 562 -4.04 6.93 -4.63
N SER A 563 -4.09 8.24 -4.85
CA SER A 563 -3.98 9.24 -3.77
C SER A 563 -5.00 10.37 -3.84
N CYS A 564 -5.99 10.25 -4.72
CA CYS A 564 -7.00 11.26 -4.90
C CYS A 564 -8.30 10.94 -4.15
N ILE A 565 -9.06 11.98 -3.83
CA ILE A 565 -10.51 11.90 -3.65
C ILE A 565 -11.13 12.43 -4.94
N HIS A 566 -12.11 11.70 -5.48
CA HIS A 566 -12.81 12.09 -6.70
C HIS A 566 -14.21 12.61 -6.34
N ILE A 567 -14.58 13.76 -6.90
CA ILE A 567 -15.86 14.41 -6.67
C ILE A 567 -16.60 14.42 -8.00
N ILE A 568 -17.80 13.84 -8.03
CA ILE A 568 -18.69 13.84 -9.18
C ILE A 568 -19.88 14.72 -8.84
N ASP A 569 -20.17 15.69 -9.70
CA ASP A 569 -21.41 16.46 -9.65
C ASP A 569 -22.41 15.88 -10.66
N PRO A 570 -23.39 15.08 -10.21
CA PRO A 570 -24.34 14.45 -11.10
C PRO A 570 -25.23 15.45 -11.85
N GLN A 571 -25.30 16.71 -11.41
CA GLN A 571 -26.10 17.76 -12.04
C GLN A 571 -25.52 18.25 -13.37
N HIS A 572 -24.27 17.89 -13.70
CA HIS A 572 -23.61 18.29 -14.92
C HIS A 572 -23.56 17.15 -15.95
N PRO A 573 -24.17 17.28 -17.15
CA PRO A 573 -24.42 16.14 -18.05
C PRO A 573 -23.17 15.38 -18.54
N ASP A 574 -21.98 16.01 -18.49
CA ASP A 574 -20.73 15.46 -19.02
C ASP A 574 -19.99 14.51 -18.05
N TRP A 575 -20.38 14.43 -16.78
CA TRP A 575 -19.65 13.66 -15.75
C TRP A 575 -19.47 12.17 -16.10
N GLN A 576 -20.43 11.59 -16.84
CA GLN A 576 -20.35 10.19 -17.27
C GLN A 576 -19.19 9.95 -18.24
N THR A 577 -18.95 10.92 -19.13
CA THR A 577 -17.83 10.87 -20.09
C THR A 577 -16.51 11.09 -19.37
N ASP A 578 -16.47 12.01 -18.41
CA ASP A 578 -15.28 12.25 -17.59
C ASP A 578 -14.91 11.02 -16.76
N TYR A 579 -15.91 10.30 -16.22
CA TYR A 579 -15.68 9.06 -15.49
C TYR A 579 -15.06 7.99 -16.40
N GLU A 580 -15.61 7.74 -17.59
CA GLU A 580 -15.06 6.73 -18.51
C GLU A 580 -13.61 7.05 -18.96
N ASN A 581 -13.26 8.34 -19.02
CA ASN A 581 -11.92 8.81 -19.39
C ASN A 581 -11.02 9.16 -18.19
N LEU A 582 -11.41 8.79 -16.97
CA LEU A 582 -10.72 9.21 -15.76
C LEU A 582 -9.29 8.64 -15.70
N GLU A 583 -8.32 9.55 -15.67
CA GLU A 583 -6.92 9.27 -15.37
C GLU A 583 -6.51 9.97 -14.07
N PRO A 584 -6.48 9.25 -12.92
CA PRO A 584 -6.17 9.86 -11.63
C PRO A 584 -4.78 10.52 -11.62
N PRO A 585 -4.67 11.78 -11.16
CA PRO A 585 -3.38 12.42 -10.97
C PRO A 585 -2.62 11.81 -9.77
N GLY A 586 -1.53 12.46 -9.35
CA GLY A 586 -0.79 12.06 -8.16
C GLY A 586 -0.07 10.72 -8.30
N LYS A 587 -0.26 9.81 -7.34
CA LYS A 587 0.48 8.54 -7.28
C LYS A 587 0.29 7.67 -8.52
N ILE A 588 -0.91 7.59 -9.09
CA ILE A 588 -1.16 6.76 -10.28
C ILE A 588 -0.37 7.27 -11.48
N ALA A 589 -0.49 8.57 -11.79
CA ALA A 589 0.28 9.21 -12.86
C ALA A 589 1.79 9.03 -12.67
N ALA A 590 2.28 9.17 -11.43
CA ALA A 590 3.70 8.96 -11.11
C ALA A 590 4.15 7.50 -11.33
N ILE A 591 3.36 6.50 -10.92
CA ILE A 591 3.66 5.08 -11.15
C ILE A 591 3.79 4.81 -12.65
N LEU A 592 2.84 5.30 -13.46
CA LEU A 592 2.86 5.08 -14.90
C LEU A 592 4.08 5.74 -15.56
N ALA A 593 4.38 6.99 -15.20
CA ALA A 593 5.55 7.72 -15.70
C ALA A 593 6.86 7.03 -15.31
N ASN A 594 6.99 6.62 -14.04
CA ASN A 594 8.16 5.91 -13.54
C ASN A 594 8.32 4.55 -14.26
N THR A 595 7.22 3.81 -14.45
CA THR A 595 7.24 2.50 -15.16
C THR A 595 7.68 2.67 -16.61
N ALA A 596 7.18 3.71 -17.30
CA ALA A 596 7.57 4.03 -18.67
C ALA A 596 9.06 4.39 -18.74
N LYS A 597 9.58 5.15 -17.77
CA LYS A 597 11.01 5.45 -17.68
C LYS A 597 11.86 4.18 -17.56
N VAL A 598 11.48 3.21 -16.73
CA VAL A 598 12.21 1.93 -16.63
C VAL A 598 12.27 1.20 -17.97
N ARG A 599 11.17 1.18 -18.73
CA ARG A 599 11.15 0.59 -20.08
C ARG A 599 12.15 1.28 -21.00
N THR A 600 12.18 2.60 -21.01
CA THR A 600 13.13 3.38 -21.81
C THR A 600 14.58 3.16 -21.39
N ASP A 601 14.87 3.19 -20.09
CA ASP A 601 16.24 2.97 -19.58
C ASP A 601 16.74 1.56 -19.95
N LEU A 602 15.86 0.57 -19.89
CA LEU A 602 16.15 -0.82 -20.24
C LEU A 602 16.54 -1.02 -21.71
N GLU A 603 16.04 -0.22 -22.65
CA GLU A 603 16.44 -0.29 -24.07
C GLU A 603 17.93 -0.03 -24.28
N SER A 604 18.55 0.73 -23.37
CA SER A 604 19.97 1.07 -23.40
C SER A 604 20.85 0.19 -22.50
N PHE A 605 20.23 -0.69 -21.71
CA PHE A 605 20.93 -1.56 -20.78
C PHE A 605 21.74 -2.64 -21.51
N GLY A 606 22.97 -2.86 -21.05
CA GLY A 606 23.81 -3.97 -21.46
C GLY A 606 24.32 -4.71 -20.24
N LYS A 607 24.11 -6.03 -20.22
CA LYS A 607 24.60 -6.89 -19.13
C LYS A 607 26.12 -6.74 -18.95
N PRO A 608 26.61 -6.52 -17.73
CA PRO A 608 28.05 -6.42 -17.49
C PRO A 608 28.81 -7.70 -17.84
N ALA A 609 30.04 -7.57 -18.33
CA ALA A 609 30.84 -8.71 -18.80
C ALA A 609 31.31 -9.67 -17.68
N TRP A 610 31.35 -9.20 -16.43
CA TRP A 610 31.69 -10.03 -15.26
C TRP A 610 30.49 -10.81 -14.72
N GLU A 611 29.27 -10.45 -15.13
CA GLU A 611 28.06 -11.10 -14.67
C GLU A 611 27.76 -12.35 -15.52
N ARG A 612 27.42 -13.46 -14.86
CA ARG A 612 27.00 -14.69 -15.54
C ARG A 612 25.75 -14.49 -16.39
N ASP A 613 25.44 -15.43 -17.26
CA ASP A 613 24.17 -15.40 -17.98
C ASP A 613 22.97 -15.60 -17.01
N PRO A 614 21.79 -15.04 -17.31
CA PRO A 614 20.59 -15.24 -16.52
C PRO A 614 20.26 -16.73 -16.37
N ILE A 615 19.72 -17.12 -15.20
CA ILE A 615 19.24 -18.49 -15.02
C ILE A 615 17.89 -18.70 -15.71
N GLU A 616 17.51 -19.96 -15.88
CA GLU A 616 16.18 -20.33 -16.31
C GLU A 616 15.12 -19.83 -15.31
N VAL A 617 14.13 -19.11 -15.82
CA VAL A 617 12.92 -18.69 -15.10
C VAL A 617 11.71 -19.15 -15.88
N ILE A 618 10.88 -19.97 -15.26
CA ILE A 618 9.74 -20.63 -15.91
C ILE A 618 8.46 -19.85 -15.62
N LEU A 619 7.76 -19.42 -16.68
CA LEU A 619 6.48 -18.74 -16.60
C LEU A 619 5.38 -19.72 -17.00
N THR A 620 4.64 -20.22 -16.01
CA THR A 620 3.64 -21.26 -16.27
C THR A 620 2.29 -20.72 -16.75
N GLY A 621 2.07 -19.40 -16.72
CA GLY A 621 0.77 -18.78 -16.97
C GLY A 621 0.84 -17.51 -17.82
N ALA A 622 2.02 -17.20 -18.36
CA ALA A 622 2.18 -16.12 -19.34
C ALA A 622 1.76 -16.65 -20.71
N ASP A 623 1.07 -15.82 -21.50
CA ASP A 623 0.70 -16.19 -22.86
C ASP A 623 1.96 -16.25 -23.75
N PRO A 624 2.37 -17.43 -24.25
CA PRO A 624 3.57 -17.57 -25.08
C PRO A 624 3.43 -16.85 -26.44
N THR A 625 2.22 -16.47 -26.84
CA THR A 625 1.93 -15.76 -28.10
C THR A 625 1.88 -14.24 -27.93
N HIS A 626 2.02 -13.72 -26.71
CA HIS A 626 2.06 -12.29 -26.43
C HIS A 626 3.19 -11.61 -27.24
N PRO A 627 2.98 -10.41 -27.83
CA PRO A 627 4.01 -9.75 -28.65
C PRO A 627 5.37 -9.63 -27.95
N GLU A 628 5.36 -9.31 -26.66
CA GLU A 628 6.56 -9.23 -25.84
C GLU A 628 7.25 -10.58 -25.61
N ALA A 629 6.48 -11.66 -25.44
CA ALA A 629 7.03 -13.00 -25.29
C ALA A 629 7.71 -13.46 -26.60
N LEU A 630 7.09 -13.18 -27.74
CA LEU A 630 7.64 -13.48 -29.06
C LEU A 630 8.94 -12.70 -29.34
N ASP A 631 9.02 -11.43 -28.93
CA ASP A 631 10.23 -10.62 -29.03
C ASP A 631 11.38 -11.23 -28.18
N ILE A 632 11.10 -11.53 -26.91
CA ILE A 632 12.07 -12.14 -25.97
C ILE A 632 12.61 -13.47 -26.50
N LYS A 633 11.73 -14.36 -26.97
CA LYS A 633 12.12 -15.67 -27.54
C LYS A 633 13.04 -15.54 -28.77
N GLY A 634 13.08 -14.37 -29.40
CA GLY A 634 14.00 -14.08 -30.51
C GLY A 634 15.46 -13.85 -30.10
N TYR A 635 15.74 -13.56 -28.83
CA TYR A 635 17.10 -13.21 -28.36
C TYR A 635 17.52 -13.77 -27.00
N SER A 636 16.62 -14.42 -26.25
CA SER A 636 16.92 -15.00 -24.93
C SER A 636 16.25 -16.36 -24.75
N ASP A 637 16.96 -17.30 -24.12
CA ASP A 637 16.43 -18.62 -23.74
C ASP A 637 15.64 -18.58 -22.40
N THR A 638 15.64 -17.43 -21.72
CA THR A 638 14.92 -17.20 -20.45
C THR A 638 14.28 -15.80 -20.44
N PRO A 639 13.10 -15.60 -19.84
CA PRO A 639 12.24 -16.62 -19.24
C PRO A 639 11.65 -17.60 -20.26
N VAL A 640 11.37 -18.82 -19.81
CA VAL A 640 10.66 -19.85 -20.58
C VAL A 640 9.16 -19.61 -20.47
N PHE A 641 8.48 -19.45 -21.60
CA PHE A 641 7.04 -19.25 -21.67
C PHE A 641 6.36 -20.58 -21.95
N MET A 642 5.78 -21.22 -20.93
CA MET A 642 5.19 -22.55 -21.12
C MET A 642 3.82 -22.49 -21.78
N ASN A 643 3.47 -23.53 -22.53
CA ASN A 643 2.07 -23.80 -22.86
C ASN A 643 1.29 -24.13 -21.58
N TYR A 644 -0.02 -23.87 -21.57
CA TYR A 644 -0.85 -24.10 -20.39
C TYR A 644 -2.13 -24.85 -20.73
N TYR A 645 -2.32 -26.03 -20.13
CA TYR A 645 -3.56 -26.79 -20.27
C TYR A 645 -4.42 -26.74 -19.00
N TRP A 646 -5.69 -26.38 -19.18
CA TRP A 646 -6.70 -26.42 -18.13
C TRP A 646 -8.08 -26.74 -18.70
N ASP A 647 -8.79 -27.67 -18.06
CA ASP A 647 -10.20 -27.95 -18.35
C ASP A 647 -11.02 -28.11 -17.04
N SER A 648 -12.25 -28.63 -17.13
CA SER A 648 -13.09 -28.99 -15.97
C SER A 648 -13.36 -30.50 -15.85
N TYR A 649 -12.60 -31.35 -16.52
CA TYR A 649 -12.75 -32.80 -16.51
C TYR A 649 -11.64 -33.49 -15.69
N ALA A 650 -11.90 -34.74 -15.32
CA ALA A 650 -10.99 -35.64 -14.63
C ALA A 650 -11.20 -37.08 -15.14
N GLN A 651 -10.33 -38.00 -14.74
CA GLN A 651 -10.38 -39.38 -15.24
C GLN A 651 -11.61 -40.14 -14.73
N ASP A 652 -12.29 -40.85 -15.62
CA ASP A 652 -13.48 -41.66 -15.32
C ASP A 652 -13.12 -42.84 -14.41
N PRO A 653 -13.85 -43.07 -13.29
CA PRO A 653 -13.66 -44.25 -12.44
C PRO A 653 -13.85 -45.59 -13.16
N ALA A 654 -14.58 -45.62 -14.29
CA ALA A 654 -14.71 -46.80 -15.14
C ALA A 654 -13.45 -47.08 -15.99
N ASP A 655 -12.66 -46.04 -16.27
CA ASP A 655 -11.36 -46.13 -16.96
C ASP A 655 -10.24 -46.49 -15.98
N TRP A 656 -10.23 -45.83 -14.82
CA TRP A 656 -9.30 -46.12 -13.73
C TRP A 656 -10.01 -46.16 -12.37
N ASN A 657 -10.05 -47.34 -11.75
CA ASN A 657 -10.66 -47.52 -10.44
C ASN A 657 -9.63 -47.44 -9.31
N ARG A 658 -9.67 -46.34 -8.55
CA ARG A 658 -8.81 -46.11 -7.37
C ARG A 658 -9.27 -46.80 -6.08
N ASP A 659 -10.44 -47.45 -6.06
CA ASP A 659 -10.98 -48.11 -4.86
C ASP A 659 -10.09 -49.24 -4.36
N THR A 660 -9.42 -49.94 -5.28
CA THR A 660 -8.54 -51.07 -4.94
C THR A 660 -7.25 -50.59 -4.28
N VAL A 661 -6.72 -49.45 -4.74
CA VAL A 661 -5.46 -48.86 -4.26
C VAL A 661 -5.68 -48.15 -2.92
N LEU A 662 -6.83 -47.49 -2.75
CA LEU A 662 -7.19 -46.73 -1.57
C LEU A 662 -8.17 -47.49 -0.65
N ALA A 663 -8.17 -48.83 -0.69
CA ALA A 663 -9.07 -49.66 0.11
C ALA A 663 -8.95 -49.37 1.61
N ASP A 664 -7.71 -49.17 2.09
CA ASP A 664 -7.37 -48.85 3.47
C ASP A 664 -7.37 -47.33 3.77
N ASN A 665 -7.75 -46.49 2.79
CA ASN A 665 -7.81 -45.04 2.92
C ASN A 665 -9.15 -44.48 2.40
N PRO A 666 -10.26 -44.74 3.11
CA PRO A 666 -11.60 -44.32 2.68
C PRO A 666 -11.71 -42.80 2.50
N THR A 667 -10.98 -42.01 3.30
CA THR A 667 -10.99 -40.55 3.24
C THR A 667 -10.63 -40.03 1.85
N TYR A 668 -9.51 -40.47 1.27
CA TYR A 668 -9.10 -40.04 -0.07
C TYR A 668 -9.69 -40.91 -1.18
N ARG A 669 -10.08 -42.16 -0.88
CA ARG A 669 -10.85 -43.01 -1.81
C ARG A 669 -12.12 -42.31 -2.27
N ASP A 670 -12.88 -41.76 -1.32
CA ASP A 670 -14.23 -41.22 -1.54
C ASP A 670 -14.23 -39.73 -1.88
N LYS A 671 -13.14 -39.00 -1.55
CA LYS A 671 -13.01 -37.57 -1.86
C LYS A 671 -13.15 -37.33 -3.35
N ARG A 672 -13.87 -36.30 -3.78
CA ARG A 672 -13.89 -35.84 -5.17
C ARG A 672 -13.90 -34.32 -5.16
N ASP A 673 -13.24 -33.71 -6.13
CA ASP A 673 -13.38 -32.27 -6.30
C ASP A 673 -14.67 -31.97 -7.06
N SER A 674 -15.61 -31.32 -6.37
CA SER A 674 -16.94 -31.03 -6.90
C SER A 674 -16.92 -30.09 -8.11
N ARG A 675 -15.79 -29.45 -8.42
CA ARG A 675 -15.60 -28.60 -9.61
C ARG A 675 -15.26 -29.41 -10.86
N ARG A 676 -15.00 -30.72 -10.73
CA ARG A 676 -14.55 -31.60 -11.82
C ARG A 676 -15.59 -32.63 -12.22
N ASN A 677 -15.64 -32.91 -13.52
CA ASN A 677 -16.45 -33.96 -14.12
C ASN A 677 -15.59 -35.19 -14.45
N TYR A 678 -15.75 -36.28 -13.68
CA TYR A 678 -14.96 -37.52 -13.79
C TYR A 678 -15.53 -38.47 -14.84
N VAL A 679 -15.39 -38.12 -16.12
CA VAL A 679 -16.05 -38.80 -17.24
C VAL A 679 -15.16 -38.99 -18.47
N LYS A 680 -13.86 -38.73 -18.35
CA LYS A 680 -12.91 -38.79 -19.47
C LYS A 680 -11.93 -39.94 -19.30
N THR A 681 -11.61 -40.64 -20.39
CA THR A 681 -10.59 -41.69 -20.40
C THR A 681 -9.20 -41.10 -20.49
N GLU A 682 -8.17 -41.86 -20.10
CA GLU A 682 -6.76 -41.49 -20.25
C GLU A 682 -6.44 -41.05 -21.68
N SER A 683 -6.83 -41.84 -22.69
CA SER A 683 -6.56 -41.51 -24.10
C SER A 683 -7.17 -40.17 -24.54
N TRP A 684 -8.32 -39.77 -23.96
CA TRP A 684 -8.89 -38.47 -24.25
C TRP A 684 -8.07 -37.36 -23.62
N ILE A 685 -7.70 -37.52 -22.34
CA ILE A 685 -6.91 -36.55 -21.58
C ILE A 685 -5.56 -36.31 -22.28
N LEU A 686 -4.81 -37.38 -22.56
CA LEU A 686 -3.55 -37.32 -23.29
C LEU A 686 -3.72 -36.65 -24.67
N GLY A 687 -4.82 -36.93 -25.37
CA GLY A 687 -5.13 -36.31 -26.65
C GLY A 687 -5.47 -34.82 -26.57
N GLN A 688 -5.95 -34.30 -25.44
CA GLN A 688 -6.14 -32.86 -25.24
C GLN A 688 -4.84 -32.16 -24.88
N VAL A 689 -4.06 -32.75 -23.97
CA VAL A 689 -2.75 -32.22 -23.57
C VAL A 689 -1.83 -32.13 -24.79
N ALA A 690 -1.78 -33.17 -25.62
CA ALA A 690 -0.99 -33.18 -26.86
C ALA A 690 -1.47 -32.16 -27.93
N ALA A 691 -2.68 -31.59 -27.79
CA ALA A 691 -3.18 -30.58 -28.72
C ALA A 691 -2.78 -29.15 -28.32
N GLU A 692 -2.52 -28.92 -27.04
CA GLU A 692 -1.96 -27.66 -26.53
C GLU A 692 -0.43 -27.62 -26.62
N ASP A 693 0.20 -28.79 -26.77
CA ASP A 693 1.64 -28.92 -27.00
C ASP A 693 1.97 -28.70 -28.48
N ASP A 694 2.65 -27.59 -28.78
CA ASP A 694 3.14 -27.26 -30.12
C ASP A 694 4.55 -27.80 -30.40
N GLY A 695 5.13 -28.56 -29.45
CA GLY A 695 6.37 -29.31 -29.61
C GLY A 695 7.65 -28.51 -29.38
N GLY A 696 7.62 -27.41 -28.61
CA GLY A 696 8.83 -26.61 -28.35
C GLY A 696 8.97 -25.87 -27.03
N GLU A 697 7.91 -25.65 -26.24
CA GLU A 697 7.97 -24.75 -25.06
C GLU A 697 7.62 -25.42 -23.72
N GLY A 698 7.36 -26.74 -23.73
CA GLY A 698 6.89 -27.52 -22.57
C GLY A 698 5.45 -27.19 -22.17
N ILE A 699 4.95 -27.85 -21.12
CA ILE A 699 3.56 -27.68 -20.66
C ILE A 699 3.43 -27.55 -19.15
N ALA A 700 2.60 -26.61 -18.70
CA ALA A 700 2.12 -26.50 -17.34
C ALA A 700 0.63 -26.83 -17.26
N MET A 701 0.24 -27.57 -16.22
CA MET A 701 -1.18 -27.92 -16.01
C MET A 701 -1.49 -28.32 -14.58
N TRP A 702 -2.77 -28.38 -14.24
CA TRP A 702 -3.21 -28.93 -12.95
C TRP A 702 -3.04 -30.45 -12.93
N GLY A 703 -2.26 -30.97 -11.99
CA GLY A 703 -2.12 -32.42 -11.74
C GLY A 703 -3.19 -32.96 -10.79
N GLY A 704 -3.80 -32.09 -9.99
CA GLY A 704 -4.77 -32.43 -8.95
C GLY A 704 -5.14 -31.22 -8.08
N HIS A 705 -5.89 -31.45 -7.00
CA HIS A 705 -6.20 -30.43 -5.98
C HIS A 705 -6.19 -31.08 -4.59
N GLY A 706 -5.94 -30.35 -3.50
CA GLY A 706 -5.97 -30.92 -2.14
C GLY A 706 -7.32 -31.53 -1.73
N ASN A 707 -8.40 -31.12 -2.39
CA ASN A 707 -9.72 -31.74 -2.25
C ASN A 707 -9.82 -33.09 -2.95
N ASP A 708 -9.01 -33.37 -3.96
CA ASP A 708 -8.85 -34.71 -4.54
C ASP A 708 -7.50 -34.81 -5.29
N PRO A 709 -6.46 -35.37 -4.66
CA PRO A 709 -5.16 -35.54 -5.31
C PRO A 709 -5.16 -36.63 -6.40
N TYR A 710 -6.26 -37.39 -6.53
CA TYR A 710 -6.42 -38.51 -7.46
C TYR A 710 -7.30 -38.12 -8.66
N TYR A 711 -7.10 -36.92 -9.23
CA TYR A 711 -7.76 -36.46 -10.48
C TYR A 711 -7.48 -37.38 -11.67
N TYR A 712 -6.23 -37.80 -11.78
CA TYR A 712 -5.71 -38.67 -12.82
C TYR A 712 -5.06 -39.88 -12.17
N SER A 713 -4.91 -40.98 -12.89
CA SER A 713 -4.10 -42.12 -12.47
C SER A 713 -2.61 -41.77 -12.51
N LEU A 714 -1.76 -42.55 -11.84
CA LEU A 714 -0.32 -42.33 -11.91
C LEU A 714 0.20 -42.55 -13.34
N ASP A 715 -0.36 -43.53 -14.06
CA ASP A 715 0.00 -43.84 -15.44
C ASP A 715 -0.38 -42.69 -16.38
N THR A 716 -1.55 -42.06 -16.19
CA THR A 716 -1.96 -40.88 -16.96
C THR A 716 -1.02 -39.69 -16.71
N LEU A 717 -0.60 -39.44 -15.46
CA LEU A 717 0.36 -38.38 -15.16
C LEU A 717 1.74 -38.64 -15.80
N LYS A 718 2.20 -39.90 -15.80
CA LYS A 718 3.43 -40.30 -16.50
C LYS A 718 3.29 -40.16 -18.01
N GLY A 719 2.14 -40.55 -18.56
CA GLY A 719 1.82 -40.36 -19.98
C GLY A 719 1.84 -38.89 -20.40
N ILE A 720 1.37 -37.97 -19.53
CA ILE A 720 1.47 -36.53 -19.75
C ILE A 720 2.94 -36.09 -19.85
N ILE A 721 3.79 -36.55 -18.93
CA ILE A 721 5.23 -36.26 -18.95
C ILE A 721 5.88 -36.83 -20.23
N ASP A 722 5.53 -38.06 -20.61
CA ASP A 722 6.08 -38.73 -21.80
C ASP A 722 5.70 -38.03 -23.11
N LEU A 723 4.51 -37.40 -23.17
CA LEU A 723 4.08 -36.62 -24.33
C LEU A 723 5.05 -35.48 -24.64
N GLN A 724 5.66 -34.88 -23.63
CA GLN A 724 6.59 -33.75 -23.80
C GLN A 724 7.94 -34.18 -24.39
N ASN A 725 8.22 -35.48 -24.48
CA ASN A 725 9.40 -36.01 -25.18
C ASN A 725 10.74 -35.36 -24.74
N GLY A 726 10.87 -35.04 -23.46
CA GLY A 726 12.06 -34.40 -22.88
C GLY A 726 11.92 -32.89 -22.63
N GLU A 727 10.92 -32.24 -23.21
CA GLU A 727 10.55 -30.87 -22.85
C GLU A 727 9.95 -30.81 -21.44
N GLN A 728 9.96 -29.61 -20.86
CA GLN A 728 9.63 -29.45 -19.45
C GLN A 728 8.14 -29.63 -19.17
N THR A 729 7.81 -30.38 -18.11
CA THR A 729 6.44 -30.49 -17.59
C THR A 729 6.33 -29.87 -16.20
N VAL A 730 5.37 -28.98 -15.96
CA VAL A 730 5.07 -28.47 -14.60
C VAL A 730 3.67 -28.90 -14.20
N LEU A 731 3.59 -29.85 -13.28
CA LEU A 731 2.32 -30.32 -12.72
C LEU A 731 2.02 -29.53 -11.42
N ILE A 732 0.91 -28.80 -11.41
CA ILE A 732 0.52 -27.88 -10.34
C ILE A 732 -0.51 -28.55 -9.43
N TRP A 733 -0.27 -28.54 -8.12
CA TRP A 733 -1.23 -29.00 -7.10
C TRP A 733 -1.55 -27.90 -6.09
N PRO A 734 -2.73 -27.27 -6.23
CA PRO A 734 -3.21 -26.30 -5.26
C PRO A 734 -3.78 -26.95 -4.00
N GLU A 735 -3.61 -26.27 -2.86
CA GLU A 735 -4.26 -26.56 -1.57
C GLU A 735 -3.99 -27.95 -0.98
N MET A 736 -2.84 -28.55 -1.30
CA MET A 736 -2.30 -29.79 -0.71
C MET A 736 -1.79 -29.58 0.72
N ASN A 737 -2.66 -29.26 1.68
CA ASN A 737 -2.30 -29.03 3.09
C ASN A 737 -2.40 -30.29 3.99
N GLY A 738 -2.58 -31.48 3.41
CA GLY A 738 -2.78 -32.70 4.20
C GLY A 738 -1.57 -33.07 5.07
N SER A 739 -1.86 -33.60 6.25
CA SER A 739 -0.84 -34.00 7.24
C SER A 739 -1.22 -35.21 8.10
N SER A 740 -2.36 -35.85 7.84
CA SER A 740 -2.83 -37.02 8.57
C SER A 740 -2.19 -38.33 8.07
N GLU A 741 -2.30 -39.42 8.85
CA GLU A 741 -1.90 -40.77 8.40
C GLU A 741 -2.54 -41.15 7.06
N ALA A 742 -3.79 -40.74 6.83
CA ALA A 742 -4.47 -40.94 5.55
C ALA A 742 -3.79 -40.17 4.40
N PHE A 743 -3.21 -39.01 4.68
CA PHE A 743 -2.47 -38.24 3.68
C PHE A 743 -1.03 -38.76 3.48
N GLU A 744 -0.40 -39.35 4.50
CA GLU A 744 0.88 -40.05 4.34
C GLU A 744 0.79 -41.13 3.24
N LEU A 745 -0.30 -41.90 3.21
CA LEU A 745 -0.53 -42.88 2.13
C LEU A 745 -0.62 -42.21 0.76
N VAL A 746 -1.21 -41.01 0.66
CA VAL A 746 -1.24 -40.25 -0.60
C VAL A 746 0.17 -39.91 -1.06
N MET A 747 1.03 -39.48 -0.15
CA MET A 747 2.43 -39.15 -0.50
C MET A 747 3.20 -40.39 -0.98
N GLU A 748 3.06 -41.52 -0.28
CA GLU A 748 3.75 -42.78 -0.59
C GLU A 748 3.23 -43.49 -1.85
N ASP A 749 1.92 -43.50 -2.09
CA ASP A 749 1.32 -44.17 -3.25
C ASP A 749 1.39 -43.31 -4.52
N ARG A 750 1.26 -41.98 -4.38
CA ARG A 750 1.13 -41.07 -5.52
C ARG A 750 2.37 -40.24 -5.77
N PHE A 751 2.75 -39.40 -4.81
CA PHE A 751 3.66 -38.30 -5.07
C PHE A 751 5.12 -38.74 -5.13
N TYR A 752 5.59 -39.60 -4.24
CA TYR A 752 6.97 -40.08 -4.31
C TYR A 752 7.23 -40.99 -5.53
N PRO A 753 6.33 -41.89 -5.94
CA PRO A 753 6.48 -42.62 -7.20
C PRO A 753 6.44 -41.72 -8.45
N LEU A 754 5.64 -40.66 -8.43
CA LEU A 754 5.64 -39.67 -9.51
C LEU A 754 6.93 -38.84 -9.49
N ALA A 755 7.41 -38.46 -8.31
CA ALA A 755 8.64 -37.71 -8.17
C ALA A 755 9.85 -38.50 -8.68
N GLU A 756 9.94 -39.79 -8.33
CA GLU A 756 10.97 -40.69 -8.86
C GLU A 756 10.94 -40.75 -10.40
N TYR A 757 9.75 -40.78 -10.99
CA TYR A 757 9.62 -40.73 -12.45
C TYR A 757 10.07 -39.38 -13.03
N ALA A 758 9.70 -38.28 -12.38
CA ALA A 758 10.01 -36.93 -12.82
C ALA A 758 11.53 -36.64 -12.84
N ARG A 759 12.32 -37.25 -11.93
CA ARG A 759 13.79 -37.07 -11.85
C ARG A 759 14.52 -37.31 -13.19
N THR A 760 14.01 -38.24 -14.01
CA THR A 760 14.64 -38.61 -15.28
C THR A 760 13.92 -38.09 -16.51
N ASN A 761 12.85 -37.31 -16.34
CA ASN A 761 11.94 -36.91 -17.42
C ASN A 761 11.55 -35.42 -17.39
N ASN A 762 12.46 -34.55 -16.91
CA ASN A 762 12.34 -33.08 -16.96
C ASN A 762 10.98 -32.54 -16.46
N ALA A 763 10.52 -33.00 -15.30
CA ALA A 763 9.21 -32.62 -14.76
C ALA A 763 9.30 -32.09 -13.32
N HIS A 764 8.45 -31.09 -13.02
CA HIS A 764 8.31 -30.49 -11.70
C HIS A 764 6.95 -30.82 -11.08
N ILE A 765 6.98 -31.06 -9.76
CA ILE A 765 5.80 -31.12 -8.90
C ILE A 765 5.69 -29.79 -8.15
N PHE A 766 4.83 -28.91 -8.64
CA PHE A 766 4.64 -27.57 -8.07
C PHE A 766 3.53 -27.60 -7.01
N ILE A 767 3.94 -27.60 -5.74
CA ILE A 767 3.02 -27.64 -4.60
C ILE A 767 2.64 -26.22 -4.22
N ARG A 768 1.35 -25.90 -4.22
CA ARG A 768 0.85 -24.53 -4.08
C ARG A 768 -0.14 -24.43 -2.92
N ASN A 769 0.36 -24.09 -1.73
CA ASN A 769 -0.44 -24.15 -0.49
C ASN A 769 -0.76 -22.78 0.11
N LYS A 770 -1.79 -22.77 0.96
CA LYS A 770 -2.29 -21.57 1.65
C LYS A 770 -1.64 -21.40 3.02
N ASN A 771 -1.77 -20.19 3.56
CA ASN A 771 -1.56 -19.86 4.96
C ASN A 771 -0.17 -20.30 5.45
N ILE A 772 -0.12 -20.91 6.64
CA ILE A 772 1.12 -21.26 7.32
C ILE A 772 1.80 -22.55 6.84
N PHE A 773 1.38 -23.15 5.73
CA PHE A 773 1.85 -24.47 5.30
C PHE A 773 3.39 -24.59 5.29
N TRP A 774 4.08 -23.58 4.75
CA TRP A 774 5.54 -23.58 4.57
C TRP A 774 6.35 -23.39 5.87
N GLN A 775 5.65 -23.12 6.98
CA GLN A 775 6.16 -22.98 8.34
C GLN A 775 5.31 -23.78 9.34
N GLY A 776 4.56 -24.76 8.85
CA GLY A 776 3.54 -25.51 9.60
C GLY A 776 3.48 -26.96 9.11
N ALA A 777 2.41 -27.33 8.42
CA ALA A 777 2.15 -28.73 8.02
C ALA A 777 3.29 -29.42 7.25
N VAL A 778 4.14 -28.68 6.52
CA VAL A 778 5.34 -29.26 5.85
C VAL A 778 6.37 -29.85 6.82
N TYR A 779 6.28 -29.51 8.12
CA TYR A 779 7.13 -30.05 9.19
C TYR A 779 6.57 -31.32 9.86
N LEU A 780 5.42 -31.81 9.42
CA LEU A 780 4.81 -33.06 9.90
C LEU A 780 5.31 -34.29 9.10
N PRO A 781 5.06 -35.53 9.58
CA PRO A 781 5.63 -36.76 8.99
C PRO A 781 5.32 -36.97 7.51
N ALA A 782 4.12 -36.63 7.05
CA ALA A 782 3.70 -36.79 5.64
C ALA A 782 4.61 -36.10 4.62
N TRP A 783 5.34 -35.07 5.03
CA TRP A 783 6.21 -34.28 4.14
C TRP A 783 7.70 -34.55 4.38
N GLU A 784 8.05 -35.50 5.25
CA GLU A 784 9.41 -35.70 5.74
C GLU A 784 10.42 -36.00 4.61
N ARG A 785 10.10 -36.91 3.67
CA ARG A 785 11.04 -37.28 2.60
C ARG A 785 11.35 -36.12 1.66
N MET A 786 10.32 -35.32 1.33
CA MET A 786 10.49 -34.07 0.58
C MET A 786 11.35 -33.08 1.37
N ARG A 787 11.03 -32.83 2.65
CA ARG A 787 11.77 -31.92 3.54
C ARG A 787 13.23 -32.35 3.76
N ASN A 788 13.50 -33.66 3.72
CA ASN A 788 14.84 -34.23 3.82
C ASN A 788 15.64 -34.10 2.51
N GLY A 789 15.05 -33.60 1.43
CA GLY A 789 15.71 -33.35 0.15
C GLY A 789 15.91 -34.58 -0.73
N GLU A 790 15.12 -35.65 -0.54
CA GLU A 790 15.25 -36.86 -1.37
C GLU A 790 14.93 -36.59 -2.85
N TYR A 791 14.05 -35.62 -3.10
CA TYR A 791 13.51 -35.23 -4.41
C TYR A 791 13.64 -33.71 -4.64
N ALA A 792 14.73 -33.11 -4.15
CA ALA A 792 14.91 -31.64 -4.13
C ALA A 792 14.82 -31.01 -5.53
N GLU A 793 15.23 -31.73 -6.57
CA GLU A 793 15.19 -31.26 -7.96
C GLU A 793 13.80 -31.28 -8.58
N VAL A 794 12.87 -32.06 -8.02
CA VAL A 794 11.52 -32.28 -8.59
C VAL A 794 10.48 -31.38 -7.94
N PHE A 795 10.47 -31.30 -6.61
CA PHE A 795 9.47 -30.52 -5.91
C PHE A 795 9.82 -29.03 -5.97
N THR A 796 8.82 -28.21 -6.27
CA THR A 796 8.92 -26.76 -6.22
C THR A 796 7.87 -26.24 -5.26
N SER A 797 8.28 -25.46 -4.27
CA SER A 797 7.35 -24.79 -3.38
C SER A 797 6.75 -23.57 -4.06
N GLY A 798 5.43 -23.50 -4.10
CA GLY A 798 4.66 -22.38 -4.62
C GLY A 798 3.65 -21.87 -3.61
N LEU A 799 2.83 -20.92 -4.04
CA LEU A 799 2.00 -20.16 -3.11
C LEU A 799 0.54 -20.06 -3.54
N GLU A 800 -0.40 -20.27 -2.60
CA GLU A 800 -1.83 -20.00 -2.76
C GLU A 800 -2.29 -19.02 -1.65
N GLU A 801 -1.79 -17.79 -1.65
CA GLU A 801 -2.02 -16.80 -0.56
C GLU A 801 -3.42 -16.15 -0.54
N THR A 802 -4.39 -16.77 -1.20
CA THR A 802 -5.80 -16.43 -1.04
C THR A 802 -6.18 -16.58 0.43
N THR A 803 -6.52 -15.49 1.11
CA THR A 803 -6.96 -15.41 2.54
C THR A 803 -5.84 -15.37 3.56
N ASP A 804 -4.58 -15.39 3.13
CA ASP A 804 -3.45 -15.40 4.07
C ASP A 804 -3.27 -14.03 4.76
N LYS A 805 -2.73 -14.07 5.97
CA LYS A 805 -2.36 -12.91 6.80
C LYS A 805 -0.86 -12.87 7.13
N THR A 806 -0.12 -13.87 6.66
CA THR A 806 1.26 -14.17 7.04
C THR A 806 2.17 -14.39 5.83
N CYS A 807 1.93 -13.67 4.73
CA CYS A 807 2.68 -13.80 3.47
C CYS A 807 4.20 -13.73 3.67
N GLU A 808 4.67 -12.89 4.59
CA GLU A 808 6.08 -12.72 4.92
C GLU A 808 6.70 -14.01 5.48
N LEU A 809 5.93 -14.82 6.21
CA LEU A 809 6.35 -16.10 6.77
C LEU A 809 6.39 -17.18 5.69
N SER A 810 5.42 -17.17 4.76
CA SER A 810 5.41 -18.07 3.62
C SER A 810 6.62 -17.85 2.70
N ILE A 811 7.04 -16.59 2.49
CA ILE A 811 8.24 -16.27 1.71
C ILE A 811 9.48 -16.89 2.36
N VAL A 812 9.70 -16.65 3.66
CA VAL A 812 10.90 -17.17 4.34
C VAL A 812 10.86 -18.67 4.62
N GLY A 813 9.67 -19.28 4.68
CA GLY A 813 9.51 -20.74 4.74
C GLY A 813 9.89 -21.41 3.42
N ARG A 814 9.43 -20.87 2.29
CA ARG A 814 9.81 -21.35 0.94
C ARG A 814 11.29 -21.13 0.66
N GLN A 815 11.79 -19.92 0.92
CA GLN A 815 13.22 -19.62 0.80
C GLN A 815 14.06 -20.47 1.75
N GLY A 816 13.59 -20.78 2.96
CA GLY A 816 14.33 -21.60 3.91
C GLY A 816 14.41 -23.08 3.52
N LEU A 817 13.35 -23.64 2.93
CA LEU A 817 13.40 -24.97 2.33
C LEU A 817 14.37 -25.02 1.14
N TRP A 818 14.37 -23.99 0.30
CA TRP A 818 15.33 -23.85 -0.79
C TRP A 818 16.77 -23.68 -0.29
N ALA A 819 17.02 -22.70 0.58
CA ALA A 819 18.33 -22.42 1.17
C ALA A 819 18.94 -23.63 1.90
N SER A 820 18.11 -24.42 2.58
CA SER A 820 18.55 -25.64 3.30
C SER A 820 18.85 -26.85 2.40
N GLY A 821 18.52 -26.78 1.12
CA GLY A 821 18.68 -27.91 0.19
C GLY A 821 17.52 -28.91 0.22
N ALA A 822 16.44 -28.63 0.94
CA ALA A 822 15.24 -29.46 0.88
C ALA A 822 14.60 -29.41 -0.51
N LEU A 823 14.70 -28.27 -1.18
CA LEU A 823 14.28 -28.05 -2.57
C LEU A 823 15.40 -27.35 -3.34
N ASP A 824 15.50 -27.60 -4.65
CA ASP A 824 16.46 -26.94 -5.54
C ASP A 824 15.90 -25.72 -6.27
N SER A 825 14.57 -25.62 -6.32
CA SER A 825 13.84 -24.47 -6.84
C SER A 825 12.73 -24.07 -5.88
N TRP A 826 12.38 -22.79 -5.92
CA TRP A 826 11.15 -22.29 -5.30
C TRP A 826 10.47 -21.33 -6.27
N GLY A 827 9.17 -21.19 -6.09
CA GLY A 827 8.33 -20.42 -6.98
C GLY A 827 7.42 -19.45 -6.25
N MET A 828 6.79 -18.59 -7.03
CA MET A 828 5.86 -17.57 -6.57
C MET A 828 4.55 -17.61 -7.36
N ARG A 829 3.49 -17.03 -6.77
CA ARG A 829 2.21 -16.78 -7.42
C ARG A 829 1.76 -15.35 -7.16
N CYS A 830 1.17 -14.74 -8.17
CA CYS A 830 0.34 -13.54 -8.01
C CYS A 830 -1.04 -13.89 -8.55
N SER A 831 -2.09 -13.54 -7.82
CA SER A 831 -3.45 -13.64 -8.33
C SER A 831 -4.31 -12.53 -7.76
N ARG A 832 -5.40 -12.25 -8.48
CA ARG A 832 -6.33 -11.14 -8.21
C ARG A 832 -6.95 -11.16 -6.82
N ASP A 833 -6.85 -12.26 -6.09
CA ASP A 833 -7.34 -12.40 -4.73
C ASP A 833 -6.29 -12.13 -3.64
N ASN A 834 -5.01 -11.99 -3.98
CA ASN A 834 -3.93 -11.64 -3.06
C ASN A 834 -4.22 -10.32 -2.30
N PRO A 835 -4.81 -9.29 -2.92
CA PRO A 835 -5.17 -8.05 -2.23
C PRO A 835 -6.35 -8.17 -1.25
N SER A 836 -6.70 -9.38 -0.76
CA SER A 836 -7.85 -9.62 0.13
C SER A 836 -7.43 -10.00 1.56
N PHE A 837 -7.10 -9.00 2.40
CA PHE A 837 -6.77 -9.21 3.84
C PHE A 837 -8.00 -9.14 4.77
N ASP A 838 -8.98 -8.31 4.41
CA ASP A 838 -10.30 -8.26 5.02
C ASP A 838 -11.28 -8.98 4.08
N ARG A 839 -11.81 -10.12 4.54
CA ARG A 839 -12.70 -10.97 3.75
C ARG A 839 -14.15 -10.51 3.77
N GLN A 840 -14.54 -9.66 4.71
CA GLN A 840 -15.85 -9.03 4.66
C GLN A 840 -15.91 -7.88 3.67
N ARG A 841 -14.78 -7.20 3.42
CA ARG A 841 -14.69 -6.06 2.49
C ARG A 841 -13.59 -6.28 1.47
N GLN A 842 -13.88 -7.11 0.46
CA GLN A 842 -12.87 -7.56 -0.49
C GLN A 842 -12.61 -6.56 -1.62
N HIS A 843 -11.89 -5.48 -1.32
CA HIS A 843 -11.40 -4.51 -2.31
C HIS A 843 -10.17 -5.05 -3.07
N SER A 844 -10.37 -6.10 -3.86
CA SER A 844 -9.30 -6.83 -4.57
C SER A 844 -9.43 -6.74 -6.09
N TYR A 845 -9.95 -5.62 -6.59
CA TYR A 845 -10.18 -5.39 -8.02
C TYR A 845 -9.19 -4.34 -8.57
N GLN A 846 -7.92 -4.44 -8.19
CA GLN A 846 -6.85 -3.57 -8.68
C GLN A 846 -6.70 -3.75 -10.19
N ARG A 847 -6.78 -2.63 -10.92
CA ARG A 847 -6.69 -2.61 -12.39
C ARG A 847 -5.32 -2.20 -12.92
N LEU A 848 -4.50 -1.55 -12.09
CA LEU A 848 -3.09 -1.30 -12.35
C LEU A 848 -2.28 -2.26 -11.47
N PRO A 849 -1.77 -3.39 -12.00
CA PRO A 849 -1.14 -4.45 -11.22
C PRO A 849 0.30 -4.13 -10.79
N ASN A 850 0.58 -2.88 -10.38
CA ASN A 850 1.89 -2.42 -9.93
C ASN A 850 2.41 -3.20 -8.70
N HIS A 851 1.51 -3.55 -7.79
CA HIS A 851 1.79 -4.38 -6.62
C HIS A 851 2.24 -5.80 -7.02
N PHE A 852 1.65 -6.41 -8.06
CA PHE A 852 2.12 -7.69 -8.60
C PHE A 852 3.47 -7.56 -9.26
N LEU A 853 3.68 -6.51 -10.06
CA LEU A 853 4.95 -6.29 -10.73
C LEU A 853 6.11 -6.15 -9.73
N ARG A 854 5.93 -5.35 -8.67
CA ARG A 854 6.92 -5.24 -7.58
C ARG A 854 7.13 -6.57 -6.82
N ASN A 855 6.06 -7.31 -6.56
CA ASN A 855 6.15 -8.61 -5.90
C ASN A 855 6.93 -9.64 -6.75
N MET A 856 6.73 -9.64 -8.07
CA MET A 856 7.51 -10.46 -9.01
C MET A 856 9.00 -10.09 -8.93
N VAL A 857 9.34 -8.79 -9.02
CA VAL A 857 10.73 -8.33 -8.93
C VAL A 857 11.38 -8.74 -7.61
N TYR A 858 10.69 -8.60 -6.48
CA TYR A 858 11.21 -8.98 -5.17
C TYR A 858 11.47 -10.50 -5.05
N ASN A 859 10.52 -11.35 -5.44
CA ASN A 859 10.69 -12.80 -5.35
C ASN A 859 11.76 -13.32 -6.32
N LEU A 860 11.83 -12.78 -7.54
CA LEU A 860 12.87 -13.09 -8.52
C LEU A 860 14.26 -12.68 -8.01
N ALA A 861 14.39 -11.48 -7.42
CA ALA A 861 15.64 -11.07 -6.78
C ALA A 861 16.02 -11.99 -5.59
N GLY A 862 15.02 -12.58 -4.93
CA GLY A 862 15.19 -13.60 -3.88
C GLY A 862 15.47 -15.02 -4.39
N GLY A 863 15.62 -15.21 -5.70
CA GLY A 863 15.98 -16.50 -6.33
C GLY A 863 14.79 -17.38 -6.74
N ALA A 864 13.55 -16.87 -6.76
CA ALA A 864 12.42 -17.65 -7.28
C ALA A 864 12.61 -17.91 -8.78
N SER A 865 12.38 -19.14 -9.24
CA SER A 865 12.60 -19.55 -10.63
C SER A 865 11.35 -20.10 -11.33
N VAL A 866 10.24 -20.32 -10.62
CA VAL A 866 8.98 -20.80 -11.21
C VAL A 866 7.81 -19.86 -10.84
N LEU A 867 7.22 -19.22 -11.83
CA LEU A 867 6.19 -18.19 -11.65
C LEU A 867 4.83 -18.69 -12.16
N ASN A 868 3.90 -18.88 -11.23
CA ASN A 868 2.49 -19.18 -11.52
C ASN A 868 1.64 -17.90 -11.35
N VAL A 869 1.70 -16.98 -12.31
CA VAL A 869 1.06 -15.65 -12.22
C VAL A 869 -0.25 -15.60 -13.01
N THR A 870 -1.30 -15.03 -12.41
CA THR A 870 -2.48 -14.55 -13.14
C THR A 870 -2.23 -13.12 -13.62
N TYR A 871 -2.34 -12.88 -14.92
CA TYR A 871 -2.09 -11.57 -15.51
C TYR A 871 -3.37 -10.74 -15.55
N VAL A 872 -3.37 -9.60 -14.85
CA VAL A 872 -4.46 -8.61 -14.88
C VAL A 872 -4.33 -7.73 -16.11
N ASP A 873 -3.08 -7.35 -16.39
CA ASP A 873 -2.63 -6.59 -17.54
C ASP A 873 -1.26 -7.16 -17.93
N ALA A 874 -1.26 -8.01 -18.97
CA ALA A 874 -0.05 -8.68 -19.44
C ALA A 874 0.96 -7.69 -20.03
N ASP A 875 0.49 -6.66 -20.72
CA ASP A 875 1.35 -5.61 -21.27
C ASP A 875 2.10 -4.89 -20.15
N TYR A 876 1.41 -4.48 -19.08
CA TYR A 876 2.03 -3.83 -17.93
C TYR A 876 3.01 -4.76 -17.19
N GLN A 877 2.61 -6.00 -16.91
CA GLN A 877 3.41 -6.97 -16.14
C GLN A 877 4.58 -7.57 -16.92
N SER A 878 4.55 -7.51 -18.26
CA SER A 878 5.61 -8.02 -19.14
C SER A 878 6.97 -7.34 -18.93
N LEU A 879 7.00 -6.19 -18.25
CA LEU A 879 8.26 -5.55 -17.86
C LEU A 879 9.15 -6.50 -17.04
N ALA A 880 8.56 -7.33 -16.17
CA ALA A 880 9.32 -8.33 -15.43
C ALA A 880 10.00 -9.35 -16.37
N TRP A 881 9.35 -9.72 -17.47
CA TRP A 881 9.90 -10.67 -18.44
C TRP A 881 11.15 -10.09 -19.12
N LYS A 882 11.10 -8.82 -19.54
CA LYS A 882 12.28 -8.13 -20.11
C LYS A 882 13.41 -7.99 -19.12
N LEU A 883 13.09 -7.64 -17.88
CA LEU A 883 14.09 -7.48 -16.82
C LEU A 883 14.87 -8.78 -16.58
N VAL A 884 14.18 -9.92 -16.61
CA VAL A 884 14.81 -11.26 -16.54
C VAL A 884 15.62 -11.55 -17.81
N ALA A 885 15.02 -11.40 -18.99
CA ALA A 885 15.65 -11.74 -20.27
C ALA A 885 16.95 -10.98 -20.54
N THR A 886 16.99 -9.70 -20.17
CA THR A 886 18.17 -8.85 -20.36
C THR A 886 19.25 -9.06 -19.30
N GLY A 887 18.90 -9.67 -18.15
CA GLY A 887 19.77 -9.73 -16.97
C GLY A 887 19.80 -8.45 -16.12
N ALA A 888 18.98 -7.45 -16.42
CA ALA A 888 18.90 -6.24 -15.59
C ALA A 888 18.45 -6.56 -14.17
N LEU A 889 17.46 -7.46 -14.04
CA LEU A 889 17.10 -8.10 -12.79
C LEU A 889 17.94 -9.37 -12.62
N TYR A 890 18.91 -9.32 -11.73
CA TYR A 890 19.73 -10.48 -11.39
C TYR A 890 18.91 -11.45 -10.52
N VAL A 891 18.67 -12.66 -11.05
CA VAL A 891 18.03 -13.77 -10.33
C VAL A 891 19.15 -14.67 -9.77
N PRO A 892 19.46 -14.61 -8.45
CA PRO A 892 20.62 -15.28 -7.87
C PRO A 892 20.36 -16.77 -7.59
N LYS A 893 21.44 -17.54 -7.51
CA LYS A 893 21.48 -18.84 -6.86
C LYS A 893 21.59 -18.66 -5.34
N ARG A 894 21.28 -19.70 -4.56
CA ARG A 894 21.27 -19.59 -3.08
C ARG A 894 22.65 -19.29 -2.51
N GLU A 895 23.70 -19.81 -3.13
CA GLU A 895 25.09 -19.57 -2.76
C GLU A 895 25.62 -18.19 -3.16
N GLU A 896 24.86 -17.42 -3.95
CA GLU A 896 25.21 -16.04 -4.34
C GLU A 896 24.56 -15.01 -3.41
N ILE A 897 23.52 -15.36 -2.65
CA ILE A 897 22.80 -14.41 -1.77
C ILE A 897 23.60 -14.14 -0.50
N VAL A 898 23.84 -12.86 -0.21
CA VAL A 898 24.63 -12.36 0.94
C VAL A 898 23.79 -11.44 1.86
N SER A 899 22.46 -11.51 1.74
CA SER A 899 21.49 -10.76 2.55
C SER A 899 20.57 -11.63 3.42
N PHE A 900 20.89 -12.92 3.60
CA PHE A 900 20.23 -13.73 4.63
C PHE A 900 20.78 -13.31 5.99
N SER A 901 19.92 -13.25 7.00
CA SER A 901 20.41 -13.06 8.37
C SER A 901 21.26 -14.29 8.76
N PRO A 902 22.39 -14.11 9.48
CA PRO A 902 23.10 -15.25 10.06
C PRO A 902 22.23 -15.98 11.10
N VAL A 903 21.18 -15.36 11.61
CA VAL A 903 20.17 -16.02 12.45
C VAL A 903 19.08 -16.64 11.57
N HIS A 904 18.68 -17.87 11.88
CA HIS A 904 17.50 -18.51 11.28
C HIS A 904 16.63 -19.22 12.32
N LEU A 905 15.38 -19.47 11.97
CA LEU A 905 14.41 -20.17 12.81
C LEU A 905 14.21 -21.60 12.32
N GLY A 906 14.69 -22.58 13.09
CA GLY A 906 14.44 -24.00 12.86
C GLY A 906 13.03 -24.39 13.33
N MET A 907 12.20 -24.92 12.44
CA MET A 907 10.87 -25.41 12.81
C MET A 907 10.93 -26.87 13.24
N HIS A 908 10.52 -27.11 14.48
CA HIS A 908 10.30 -28.43 15.06
C HIS A 908 8.80 -28.65 15.25
N GLU A 909 8.35 -29.90 15.10
CA GLU A 909 6.97 -30.41 15.28
C GLU A 909 5.97 -29.34 15.75
N PRO A 910 5.23 -28.71 14.81
CA PRO A 910 4.40 -27.54 15.12
C PRO A 910 3.33 -27.85 16.17
N ASP A 911 3.06 -26.89 17.06
CA ASP A 911 1.98 -26.96 18.06
C ASP A 911 0.61 -27.10 17.36
N GLU A 912 -0.25 -27.96 17.89
CA GLU A 912 -1.55 -28.27 17.30
C GLU A 912 -2.45 -27.03 17.19
N HIS A 913 -2.47 -26.18 18.22
CA HIS A 913 -3.27 -24.95 18.18
C HIS A 913 -2.70 -23.94 17.19
N TYR A 914 -1.37 -23.85 17.07
CA TYR A 914 -0.73 -23.02 16.04
C TYR A 914 -1.15 -23.45 14.62
N LEU A 915 -1.18 -24.76 14.36
CA LEU A 915 -1.66 -25.30 13.08
C LEU A 915 -3.14 -24.96 12.83
N ASP A 916 -4.00 -25.22 13.82
CA ASP A 916 -5.43 -24.95 13.71
C ASP A 916 -5.72 -23.46 13.51
N ASP A 917 -5.08 -22.57 14.29
CA ASP A 917 -5.28 -21.12 14.21
C ASP A 917 -4.81 -20.57 12.85
N GLY A 918 -3.63 -20.99 12.41
CA GLY A 918 -3.03 -20.55 11.16
C GLY A 918 -3.78 -21.00 9.92
N GLU A 919 -4.64 -22.02 10.00
CA GLU A 919 -5.46 -22.48 8.88
C GLU A 919 -6.91 -21.93 8.89
N ASN A 920 -7.33 -21.26 9.97
CA ASN A 920 -8.74 -20.91 10.19
C ASN A 920 -9.10 -19.46 9.82
N ASN A 921 -9.00 -19.15 8.53
CA ASN A 921 -9.22 -17.77 8.03
C ASN A 921 -10.69 -17.44 7.70
N LYS A 922 -11.63 -18.36 7.96
CA LYS A 922 -13.04 -18.23 7.58
C LYS A 922 -13.92 -17.70 8.70
N TRP A 923 -13.74 -18.22 9.91
CA TRP A 923 -14.51 -17.82 11.08
C TRP A 923 -13.87 -16.57 11.69
N ILE A 924 -14.71 -15.72 12.27
CA ILE A 924 -14.27 -14.46 12.87
C ILE A 924 -14.59 -14.35 14.36
N THR A 925 -15.24 -15.36 14.93
CA THR A 925 -15.73 -15.37 16.31
C THR A 925 -14.85 -16.19 17.26
N PHE A 926 -13.57 -16.37 16.94
CA PHE A 926 -12.63 -17.15 17.75
C PHE A 926 -12.02 -16.42 18.94
N TYR A 927 -11.99 -15.07 18.92
CA TYR A 927 -11.33 -14.31 19.98
C TYR A 927 -11.80 -14.72 21.37
N ASP A 928 -10.85 -15.12 22.22
CA ASP A 928 -11.04 -15.34 23.64
C ASP A 928 -9.93 -14.60 24.39
N GLN A 929 -10.32 -13.60 25.19
CA GLN A 929 -9.37 -12.72 25.86
C GLN A 929 -8.46 -13.47 26.84
N ALA A 930 -9.00 -14.43 27.59
CA ALA A 930 -8.24 -15.16 28.59
C ALA A 930 -7.22 -16.10 27.90
N PHE A 931 -7.65 -16.78 26.84
CA PHE A 931 -6.77 -17.62 26.04
C PHE A 931 -5.62 -16.81 25.45
N GLU A 932 -5.91 -15.67 24.82
CA GLU A 932 -4.89 -14.80 24.22
C GLU A 932 -3.86 -14.32 25.26
N GLN A 933 -4.31 -13.89 26.44
CA GLN A 933 -3.43 -13.42 27.51
C GLN A 933 -2.56 -14.52 28.12
N ASP A 934 -3.08 -15.75 28.22
CA ASP A 934 -2.37 -16.87 28.86
C ASP A 934 -1.48 -17.65 27.87
N ASN A 935 -1.55 -17.36 26.57
CA ASN A 935 -0.88 -18.14 25.52
C ASN A 935 -0.15 -17.23 24.52
N PRO A 936 1.03 -16.68 24.86
CA PRO A 936 1.83 -15.93 23.91
C PRO A 936 2.46 -16.87 22.86
N PHE A 937 2.07 -16.72 21.58
CA PHE A 937 2.65 -17.46 20.47
C PHE A 937 3.80 -16.70 19.80
N VAL A 938 4.77 -17.44 19.24
CA VAL A 938 5.82 -16.89 18.36
C VAL A 938 5.20 -16.31 17.08
N PHE A 939 4.19 -17.00 16.54
CA PHE A 939 3.35 -16.51 15.45
C PHE A 939 1.91 -16.41 15.95
N SER A 940 1.37 -15.19 16.03
CA SER A 940 0.06 -14.92 16.60
C SER A 940 -0.88 -14.24 15.60
N ARG A 941 -2.18 -14.23 15.91
CA ARG A 941 -3.20 -13.46 15.16
C ARG A 941 -3.36 -13.88 13.70
N MET A 942 -3.38 -15.19 13.44
CA MET A 942 -3.33 -15.69 12.06
C MET A 942 -4.73 -15.97 11.50
N ASN A 943 -5.69 -16.29 12.37
CA ASN A 943 -7.06 -16.60 11.97
C ASN A 943 -7.87 -15.39 11.46
N GLY A 944 -9.12 -15.64 11.04
CA GLY A 944 -10.03 -14.63 10.46
C GLY A 944 -10.39 -13.43 11.37
N THR A 945 -10.13 -13.50 12.67
CA THR A 945 -10.44 -12.46 13.68
C THR A 945 -9.59 -11.19 13.53
N TRP A 946 -8.44 -11.28 12.86
CA TRP A 946 -7.39 -10.27 12.97
C TRP A 946 -7.12 -9.44 11.70
N PRO A 947 -8.12 -9.00 10.90
CA PRO A 947 -7.84 -8.18 9.73
C PRO A 947 -7.21 -6.85 10.14
N ALA A 948 -5.99 -6.59 9.64
CA ALA A 948 -5.19 -5.40 9.95
C ALA A 948 -4.84 -5.16 11.42
N ALA A 949 -5.04 -6.16 12.29
CA ALA A 949 -4.69 -6.02 13.70
C ALA A 949 -3.17 -5.78 13.84
N PRO A 950 -2.73 -4.90 14.76
CA PRO A 950 -1.32 -4.78 15.12
C PRO A 950 -0.73 -6.14 15.48
N ASN A 951 0.55 -6.36 15.21
CA ASN A 951 1.25 -7.53 15.75
C ASN A 951 1.67 -7.28 17.21
N THR A 952 1.69 -8.31 18.07
CA THR A 952 2.29 -8.20 19.41
C THR A 952 3.78 -7.87 19.30
N GLU A 953 4.38 -7.35 20.37
CA GLU A 953 5.82 -7.00 20.37
C GLU A 953 6.73 -8.22 20.13
N TRP A 954 6.30 -9.39 20.60
CA TRP A 954 7.03 -10.66 20.48
C TRP A 954 6.63 -11.49 19.27
N ASP A 955 5.73 -11.01 18.42
CA ASP A 955 5.41 -11.70 17.17
C ASP A 955 6.64 -11.68 16.25
N PHE A 956 7.02 -12.85 15.75
CA PHE A 956 8.21 -13.00 14.91
C PHE A 956 8.19 -12.06 13.69
N SER A 957 7.04 -11.92 13.03
CA SER A 957 6.90 -11.03 11.87
C SER A 957 7.24 -9.57 12.22
N ARG A 958 6.97 -9.13 13.46
CA ARG A 958 7.20 -7.75 13.88
C ARG A 958 8.68 -7.44 14.05
N TYR A 959 9.39 -8.20 14.88
CA TYR A 959 10.78 -7.87 15.22
C TYR A 959 11.79 -8.41 14.20
N ALA A 960 11.47 -9.47 13.45
CA ALA A 960 12.35 -10.01 12.40
C ALA A 960 12.11 -9.32 11.05
N ALA A 961 10.86 -9.22 10.61
CA ALA A 961 10.52 -8.71 9.28
C ALA A 961 10.21 -7.21 9.24
N GLY A 962 9.94 -6.57 10.38
CA GLY A 962 9.46 -5.18 10.44
C GLY A 962 7.97 -5.04 10.08
N VAL A 963 7.21 -6.12 10.13
CA VAL A 963 5.78 -6.16 9.80
C VAL A 963 4.92 -5.77 11.00
N LYS A 964 4.24 -4.63 10.88
CA LYS A 964 3.53 -3.99 12.00
C LYS A 964 2.14 -4.57 12.26
N ASP A 965 1.48 -5.11 11.25
CA ASP A 965 0.09 -5.58 11.31
C ASP A 965 -0.23 -6.71 10.32
N ARG A 966 -1.38 -7.37 10.54
CA ARG A 966 -1.92 -8.49 9.74
C ARG A 966 -2.72 -8.00 8.53
N ARG A 967 -2.06 -7.24 7.63
CA ARG A 967 -2.58 -6.86 6.31
C ARG A 967 -2.00 -7.72 5.19
N GLN A 968 -1.11 -7.15 4.38
CA GLN A 968 -0.53 -7.79 3.18
C GLN A 968 0.95 -7.46 3.10
N ASN A 969 1.76 -8.43 3.52
CA ASN A 969 3.19 -8.25 3.68
C ASN A 969 3.96 -9.10 2.66
N PHE A 970 3.56 -9.01 1.39
CA PHE A 970 4.20 -9.71 0.26
C PHE A 970 5.61 -9.20 -0.07
N ILE A 971 5.95 -7.99 0.39
CA ILE A 971 7.23 -7.32 0.11
C ILE A 971 7.84 -6.83 1.44
N PRO A 972 8.16 -7.76 2.37
CA PRO A 972 8.54 -7.43 3.74
C PRO A 972 9.95 -6.78 3.82
N PRO A 973 10.19 -5.82 4.73
CA PRO A 973 11.46 -5.10 4.81
C PRO A 973 12.70 -5.91 5.25
N TYR A 974 12.60 -6.71 6.32
CA TYR A 974 13.72 -7.44 6.94
C TYR A 974 15.01 -6.58 7.09
N PRO A 975 15.02 -5.54 7.93
CA PRO A 975 16.11 -4.56 7.97
C PRO A 975 17.47 -5.14 8.39
N ASN A 976 17.48 -6.28 9.08
CA ASN A 976 18.67 -6.97 9.60
C ASN A 976 19.03 -8.23 8.78
N GLY A 977 18.56 -8.30 7.53
CA GLY A 977 18.68 -9.46 6.66
C GLY A 977 17.49 -10.41 6.81
N THR A 978 17.20 -11.16 5.73
CA THR A 978 16.06 -12.08 5.70
C THR A 978 16.29 -13.25 6.66
N VAL A 979 15.45 -13.39 7.68
CA VAL A 979 15.53 -14.47 8.67
C VAL A 979 14.77 -15.68 8.14
N LEU A 980 15.50 -16.72 7.73
CA LEU A 980 14.93 -17.91 7.10
C LEU A 980 14.19 -18.80 8.11
N VAL A 981 13.13 -19.47 7.64
CA VAL A 981 12.44 -20.53 8.40
C VAL A 981 12.79 -21.89 7.77
N THR A 982 13.50 -22.73 8.52
CA THR A 982 14.20 -23.91 7.97
C THR A 982 13.85 -25.20 8.70
N PRO A 983 14.14 -26.38 8.13
CA PRO A 983 14.30 -27.59 8.91
C PRO A 983 15.39 -27.40 9.97
N VAL A 984 15.24 -28.04 11.13
CA VAL A 984 16.25 -27.99 12.19
C VAL A 984 17.60 -28.52 11.69
N GLN A 985 18.66 -27.75 11.95
CA GLN A 985 20.02 -28.01 11.48
C GLN A 985 20.91 -28.64 12.57
N GLU A 986 20.73 -28.27 13.83
CA GLU A 986 21.58 -28.71 14.95
C GLU A 986 20.78 -29.27 16.14
N GLY A 987 21.46 -29.94 17.06
CA GLY A 987 20.87 -30.47 18.29
C GLY A 987 20.08 -31.78 18.11
N VAL A 988 19.25 -32.11 19.11
CA VAL A 988 18.57 -33.42 19.21
C VAL A 988 17.44 -33.61 18.19
N PHE A 989 16.94 -32.52 17.60
CA PHE A 989 15.88 -32.54 16.60
C PHE A 989 16.40 -32.55 15.15
N ALA A 990 17.71 -32.36 14.95
CA ALA A 990 18.30 -32.32 13.63
C ALA A 990 18.38 -33.73 13.01
N ASN A 991 17.87 -33.86 11.77
CA ASN A 991 18.14 -35.05 10.96
C ASN A 991 19.49 -34.91 10.24
N THR A 992 20.55 -35.43 10.86
CA THR A 992 21.92 -35.36 10.32
C THR A 992 22.16 -36.29 9.12
N ASN A 993 21.22 -37.19 8.81
CA ASN A 993 21.31 -38.12 7.68
C ASN A 993 20.42 -37.70 6.49
N ALA A 994 19.78 -36.54 6.55
CA ALA A 994 18.93 -36.05 5.47
C ALA A 994 19.73 -35.84 4.17
N ALA A 995 19.15 -36.21 3.03
CA ALA A 995 19.78 -36.15 1.71
C ALA A 995 20.26 -34.74 1.32
N ARG A 996 19.55 -33.69 1.77
CA ARG A 996 19.92 -32.29 1.56
C ARG A 996 21.29 -31.88 2.13
N GLY A 997 21.82 -32.63 3.09
CA GLY A 997 23.03 -32.27 3.85
C GLY A 997 22.81 -31.09 4.80
N ALA A 998 23.91 -30.42 5.18
CA ALA A 998 23.87 -29.25 6.06
C ALA A 998 23.63 -27.97 5.25
N MET A 999 22.71 -27.12 5.69
CA MET A 999 22.37 -25.85 5.03
C MET A 999 23.60 -24.96 4.80
N ARG A 1000 24.48 -24.82 5.80
CA ARG A 1000 25.68 -23.97 5.70
C ARG A 1000 26.62 -24.33 4.54
N ASN A 1001 26.57 -25.56 4.04
CA ASN A 1001 27.38 -26.01 2.91
C ASN A 1001 26.73 -25.68 1.54
N LYS A 1002 25.51 -25.17 1.55
CA LYS A 1002 24.73 -24.78 0.38
C LYS A 1002 24.67 -23.26 0.20
N LEU A 1003 24.94 -22.50 1.26
CA LEU A 1003 24.95 -21.04 1.26
C LEU A 1003 26.31 -20.49 0.81
N HIS A 1004 26.34 -19.16 0.61
CA HIS A 1004 27.58 -18.44 0.34
C HIS A 1004 28.67 -18.76 1.40
N PRO A 1005 29.96 -18.87 1.03
CA PRO A 1005 31.04 -19.24 1.95
C PRO A 1005 31.12 -18.41 3.24
N MET A 1006 30.65 -17.16 3.21
CA MET A 1006 30.59 -16.30 4.40
C MET A 1006 29.78 -16.92 5.55
N TYR A 1007 28.72 -17.69 5.25
CA TYR A 1007 27.82 -18.21 6.27
C TYR A 1007 28.36 -19.45 6.98
N LYS A 1008 29.42 -20.08 6.47
CA LYS A 1008 29.87 -21.41 6.89
C LYS A 1008 30.03 -21.56 8.41
N ASN A 1009 30.49 -20.52 9.11
CA ASN A 1009 30.74 -20.55 10.56
C ASN A 1009 30.13 -19.39 11.36
N ILE A 1010 29.18 -18.64 10.78
CA ILE A 1010 28.52 -17.51 11.46
C ILE A 1010 27.02 -17.74 11.70
N MET A 1011 26.46 -18.86 11.21
CA MET A 1011 25.03 -19.14 11.39
C MET A 1011 24.68 -19.44 12.85
N GLN A 1012 23.52 -18.95 13.30
CA GLN A 1012 22.92 -19.24 14.59
C GLN A 1012 21.47 -19.73 14.42
N GLU A 1013 21.13 -20.84 15.07
CA GLU A 1013 19.81 -21.44 15.04
C GLU A 1013 19.01 -21.16 16.33
N TYR A 1014 17.74 -20.77 16.17
CA TYR A 1014 16.74 -20.84 17.24
C TYR A 1014 15.62 -21.78 16.81
N ILE A 1015 15.17 -22.66 17.71
CA ILE A 1015 14.15 -23.66 17.38
C ILE A 1015 12.79 -23.22 17.93
N SER A 1016 11.74 -23.39 17.13
CA SER A 1016 10.36 -23.07 17.51
C SER A 1016 9.38 -24.13 17.00
N ASN A 1017 8.26 -24.29 17.70
CA ASN A 1017 7.10 -25.04 17.24
C ASN A 1017 5.91 -24.12 16.86
N GLY A 1018 6.17 -22.83 16.65
CA GLY A 1018 5.17 -21.80 16.36
C GLY A 1018 4.53 -21.17 17.59
N ARG A 1019 4.55 -21.86 18.74
CA ARG A 1019 4.08 -21.33 20.02
C ARG A 1019 5.21 -20.92 20.96
N HIS A 1020 6.22 -21.78 21.12
CA HIS A 1020 7.32 -21.60 22.06
C HIS A 1020 8.66 -21.66 21.35
N TYR A 1021 9.70 -21.13 22.01
CA TYR A 1021 11.10 -21.43 21.68
C TYR A 1021 11.58 -22.66 22.44
N ILE A 1022 12.36 -23.50 21.78
CA ILE A 1022 12.86 -24.77 22.32
C ILE A 1022 14.38 -24.76 22.29
N SER A 1023 15.03 -25.21 23.36
CA SER A 1023 16.48 -25.38 23.38
C SER A 1023 16.94 -26.49 22.44
N SER A 1024 18.15 -26.39 21.91
CA SER A 1024 18.71 -27.37 20.96
C SER A 1024 18.88 -28.78 21.53
N ASP A 1025 18.97 -28.91 22.85
CA ASP A 1025 18.99 -30.20 23.56
C ASP A 1025 17.59 -30.74 23.89
N GLY A 1026 16.54 -29.99 23.58
CA GLY A 1026 15.13 -30.34 23.83
C GLY A 1026 14.71 -30.31 25.30
N THR A 1027 15.53 -29.79 26.21
CA THR A 1027 15.25 -29.85 27.66
C THR A 1027 14.48 -28.64 28.20
N THR A 1028 14.49 -27.52 27.47
CA THR A 1028 13.88 -26.25 27.90
C THR A 1028 12.92 -25.72 26.84
N THR A 1029 11.74 -25.31 27.29
CA THR A 1029 10.73 -24.61 26.50
C THR A 1029 10.53 -23.21 27.09
N ASN A 1030 10.63 -22.17 26.26
CA ASN A 1030 10.54 -20.78 26.66
C ASN A 1030 9.34 -20.10 26.00
N ALA A 1031 8.60 -19.32 26.79
CA ALA A 1031 7.46 -18.54 26.31
C ALA A 1031 7.90 -17.44 25.32
N ALA A 1032 7.07 -17.18 24.31
CA ALA A 1032 7.41 -16.25 23.23
C ALA A 1032 7.59 -14.81 23.73
N ASP A 1033 6.69 -14.31 24.58
CA ASP A 1033 6.64 -12.95 25.13
C ASP A 1033 7.82 -12.55 26.02
N THR A 1034 8.66 -13.51 26.41
CA THR A 1034 9.86 -13.27 27.20
C THR A 1034 11.13 -13.56 26.40
N TYR A 1035 11.17 -14.71 25.72
CA TYR A 1035 12.38 -15.17 25.04
C TYR A 1035 12.63 -14.47 23.70
N TYR A 1036 11.62 -13.85 23.08
CA TYR A 1036 11.79 -13.12 21.82
C TYR A 1036 12.91 -12.06 21.88
N THR A 1037 13.14 -11.44 23.05
CA THR A 1037 14.21 -10.45 23.22
C THR A 1037 15.59 -11.04 22.94
N THR A 1038 15.83 -12.30 23.31
CA THR A 1038 17.07 -13.03 23.00
C THR A 1038 17.25 -13.17 21.50
N VAL A 1039 16.18 -13.59 20.80
CA VAL A 1039 16.20 -13.82 19.35
C VAL A 1039 16.33 -12.49 18.59
N ALA A 1040 15.57 -11.47 18.97
CA ALA A 1040 15.63 -10.14 18.38
C ALA A 1040 17.01 -9.49 18.54
N ASN A 1041 17.62 -9.62 19.73
CA ASN A 1041 18.98 -9.12 19.97
C ASN A 1041 20.02 -9.87 19.13
N ALA A 1042 19.87 -11.18 18.97
CA ALA A 1042 20.76 -11.98 18.13
C ALA A 1042 20.67 -11.59 16.65
N ILE A 1043 19.45 -11.38 16.13
CA ILE A 1043 19.22 -10.90 14.77
C ILE A 1043 19.89 -9.53 14.57
N ALA A 1044 19.68 -8.59 15.51
CA ALA A 1044 20.25 -7.26 15.44
C ALA A 1044 21.79 -7.27 15.54
N ALA A 1045 22.37 -8.09 16.42
CA ALA A 1045 23.82 -8.19 16.58
C ALA A 1045 24.49 -8.80 15.34
N SER A 1046 23.88 -9.85 14.77
CA SER A 1046 24.43 -10.57 13.62
C SER A 1046 24.36 -9.77 12.31
N ALA A 1047 23.52 -8.73 12.25
CA ALA A 1047 23.40 -7.85 11.09
C ALA A 1047 24.74 -7.20 10.69
N SER A 1048 25.61 -6.94 11.67
CA SER A 1048 26.97 -6.39 11.45
C SER A 1048 27.93 -7.33 10.72
N GLN A 1049 27.60 -8.61 10.62
CA GLN A 1049 28.40 -9.64 9.93
C GLN A 1049 28.05 -9.73 8.43
N LEU A 1050 26.97 -9.08 8.00
CA LEU A 1050 26.58 -8.99 6.59
C LEU A 1050 27.38 -7.91 5.86
N PRO A 1051 27.65 -8.04 4.54
CA PRO A 1051 28.32 -6.99 3.78
C PRO A 1051 27.59 -5.65 3.90
N LEU A 1052 26.26 -5.68 3.91
CA LEU A 1052 25.43 -4.49 4.09
C LEU A 1052 24.08 -4.82 4.71
N THR A 1053 23.42 -3.79 5.23
CA THR A 1053 22.01 -3.81 5.65
C THR A 1053 21.27 -2.62 5.06
N VAL A 1054 19.95 -2.75 4.88
CA VAL A 1054 19.12 -1.69 4.29
C VAL A 1054 17.93 -1.36 5.19
N ALA A 1055 17.76 -0.07 5.46
CA ALA A 1055 16.60 0.49 6.18
C ALA A 1055 15.83 1.48 5.28
N GLY A 1056 14.62 1.89 5.70
CA GLY A 1056 13.81 2.89 4.99
C GLY A 1056 12.44 2.41 4.47
N GLU A 1057 11.86 1.37 5.08
CA GLU A 1057 10.59 0.75 4.64
C GLU A 1057 10.64 0.29 3.17
N VAL A 1058 11.73 -0.39 2.82
CA VAL A 1058 11.98 -1.04 1.54
C VAL A 1058 12.33 -2.51 1.78
N ALA A 1059 11.98 -3.38 0.85
CA ALA A 1059 12.46 -4.75 0.82
C ALA A 1059 13.72 -4.81 -0.03
N TRP A 1060 14.62 -5.73 0.29
CA TRP A 1060 15.92 -5.78 -0.37
C TRP A 1060 16.48 -7.18 -0.44
N VAL A 1061 17.29 -7.42 -1.46
CA VAL A 1061 18.12 -8.62 -1.60
C VAL A 1061 19.48 -8.20 -2.14
N CYS A 1062 20.55 -8.73 -1.56
CA CYS A 1062 21.91 -8.52 -2.02
C CYS A 1062 22.54 -9.86 -2.43
N ALA A 1063 23.11 -9.90 -3.63
CA ALA A 1063 23.81 -11.06 -4.15
C ALA A 1063 25.21 -10.70 -4.65
N GLN A 1064 26.17 -11.60 -4.50
CA GLN A 1064 27.49 -11.48 -5.10
C GLN A 1064 27.44 -11.91 -6.57
N THR A 1065 27.77 -10.99 -7.49
CA THR A 1065 27.78 -11.26 -8.93
C THR A 1065 29.16 -11.60 -9.47
N SER A 1066 30.21 -11.24 -8.73
CA SER A 1066 31.61 -11.65 -8.95
C SER A 1066 32.42 -11.35 -7.67
N PRO A 1067 33.69 -11.79 -7.55
CA PRO A 1067 34.47 -11.53 -6.35
C PRO A 1067 34.51 -10.06 -5.91
N THR A 1068 34.50 -9.10 -6.84
CA THR A 1068 34.58 -7.66 -6.53
C THR A 1068 33.27 -6.89 -6.74
N ASN A 1069 32.15 -7.57 -7.02
CA ASN A 1069 30.88 -6.89 -7.29
C ASN A 1069 29.70 -7.55 -6.57
N LEU A 1070 28.87 -6.72 -5.94
CA LEU A 1070 27.57 -7.10 -5.39
C LEU A 1070 26.47 -6.41 -6.20
N ARG A 1071 25.32 -7.07 -6.35
CA ARG A 1071 24.07 -6.51 -6.86
C ARG A 1071 23.08 -6.40 -5.72
N LEU A 1072 22.65 -5.18 -5.44
CA LEU A 1072 21.59 -4.87 -4.47
C LEU A 1072 20.30 -4.51 -5.22
N THR A 1073 19.25 -5.29 -5.02
CA THR A 1073 17.90 -4.96 -5.46
C THR A 1073 17.14 -4.37 -4.28
N VAL A 1074 16.57 -3.18 -4.45
CA VAL A 1074 15.76 -2.49 -3.43
C VAL A 1074 14.37 -2.20 -4.00
N VAL A 1075 13.30 -2.55 -3.29
CA VAL A 1075 11.91 -2.48 -3.77
C VAL A 1075 11.04 -1.72 -2.77
N ASP A 1076 10.14 -0.85 -3.25
CA ASP A 1076 9.13 -0.21 -2.41
C ASP A 1076 8.20 -1.27 -1.77
N SER A 1077 8.28 -1.41 -0.43
CA SER A 1077 7.49 -2.37 0.36
C SER A 1077 6.00 -2.06 0.43
N GLY A 1078 5.54 -0.89 -0.01
CA GLY A 1078 4.14 -0.50 0.10
C GLY A 1078 3.23 -1.25 -0.88
N TYR A 1079 2.89 -2.52 -0.60
CA TYR A 1079 2.19 -3.41 -1.53
C TYR A 1079 0.94 -2.76 -2.18
N LEU A 1080 -0.10 -2.43 -1.41
CA LEU A 1080 -1.26 -1.66 -1.90
C LEU A 1080 -1.17 -0.14 -1.66
N ASN A 1081 -0.11 0.32 -1.01
CA ASN A 1081 0.10 1.73 -0.69
C ASN A 1081 1.54 2.15 -1.04
N PRO A 1082 1.86 2.23 -2.33
CA PRO A 1082 3.18 2.65 -2.77
C PRO A 1082 3.47 4.09 -2.37
N LYS A 1083 4.74 4.39 -2.13
CA LYS A 1083 5.25 5.76 -1.94
C LYS A 1083 6.73 5.82 -2.31
N ALA A 1084 7.21 7.00 -2.69
CA ALA A 1084 8.64 7.22 -2.87
C ALA A 1084 9.37 6.95 -1.55
N ARG A 1085 10.50 6.24 -1.59
CA ARG A 1085 11.28 5.86 -0.41
C ARG A 1085 12.69 6.39 -0.47
N MET A 1086 13.30 6.57 0.70
CA MET A 1086 14.73 6.76 0.85
C MET A 1086 15.30 5.55 1.58
N ALA A 1087 16.02 4.71 0.84
CA ALA A 1087 16.71 3.56 1.41
C ALA A 1087 18.08 4.01 1.97
N THR A 1088 18.37 3.63 3.21
CA THR A 1088 19.70 3.82 3.82
C THR A 1088 20.43 2.50 3.80
N VAL A 1089 21.48 2.41 2.98
CA VAL A 1089 22.38 1.27 2.90
C VAL A 1089 23.55 1.53 3.85
N THR A 1090 23.78 0.63 4.79
CA THR A 1090 24.95 0.65 5.68
C THR A 1090 25.88 -0.48 5.29
N PHE A 1091 27.14 -0.18 5.01
CA PHE A 1091 28.17 -1.17 4.67
C PHE A 1091 28.88 -1.59 5.96
N ASN A 1092 28.92 -2.90 6.26
CA ASN A 1092 29.50 -3.40 7.53
C ASN A 1092 30.84 -4.10 7.32
N THR A 1093 30.88 -5.14 6.49
CA THR A 1093 32.09 -5.96 6.30
C THR A 1093 32.81 -5.70 4.97
N VAL A 1094 32.33 -4.76 4.16
CA VAL A 1094 32.91 -4.46 2.84
C VAL A 1094 33.10 -2.96 2.62
N ASP A 1095 34.10 -2.61 1.81
CA ASP A 1095 34.42 -1.24 1.46
C ASP A 1095 34.10 -0.96 -0.02
N PRO A 1096 33.00 -0.23 -0.33
CA PRO A 1096 32.62 0.07 -1.70
C PRO A 1096 33.48 1.19 -2.32
N VAL A 1097 33.93 0.99 -3.56
CA VAL A 1097 34.59 2.03 -4.38
C VAL A 1097 33.65 2.67 -5.41
N LEU A 1098 32.51 2.04 -5.69
CA LEU A 1098 31.46 2.57 -6.56
C LEU A 1098 30.11 1.98 -6.15
N VAL A 1099 29.09 2.82 -6.07
CA VAL A 1099 27.69 2.42 -5.86
C VAL A 1099 26.88 3.08 -6.96
N LYS A 1100 26.29 2.30 -7.87
CA LYS A 1100 25.70 2.82 -9.11
C LYS A 1100 24.42 2.07 -9.51
N ASP A 1101 23.38 2.81 -9.88
CA ASP A 1101 22.17 2.25 -10.50
C ASP A 1101 22.48 1.69 -11.89
N VAL A 1102 22.01 0.48 -12.13
CA VAL A 1102 22.27 -0.32 -13.32
C VAL A 1102 21.49 0.17 -14.54
N LEU A 1103 20.29 0.71 -14.33
CA LEU A 1103 19.39 1.16 -15.38
C LEU A 1103 19.68 2.60 -15.81
N ASP A 1104 19.69 3.54 -14.87
CA ASP A 1104 19.83 4.98 -15.20
C ASP A 1104 21.25 5.54 -14.99
N GLY A 1105 22.15 4.74 -14.40
CA GLY A 1105 23.55 5.10 -14.20
C GLY A 1105 23.83 6.05 -13.05
N THR A 1106 22.83 6.41 -12.24
CA THR A 1106 22.98 7.29 -11.07
C THR A 1106 24.01 6.72 -10.11
N THR A 1107 24.96 7.54 -9.66
CA THR A 1107 26.00 7.14 -8.70
C THR A 1107 25.70 7.71 -7.32
N TYR A 1108 25.83 6.90 -6.29
CA TYR A 1108 25.56 7.25 -4.90
C TYR A 1108 26.86 7.36 -4.11
N GLY A 1109 26.99 8.42 -3.32
CA GLY A 1109 28.14 8.62 -2.43
C GLY A 1109 28.05 7.76 -1.17
N THR A 1110 29.20 7.34 -0.64
CA THR A 1110 29.33 6.42 0.50
C THR A 1110 29.83 7.11 1.78
N ALA A 1111 29.31 8.30 2.07
CA ALA A 1111 29.78 9.11 3.20
C ALA A 1111 29.55 8.39 4.54
N GLY A 1112 30.61 8.23 5.33
CA GLY A 1112 30.55 7.60 6.65
C GLY A 1112 30.15 6.11 6.63
N GLY A 1113 30.46 5.38 5.56
CA GLY A 1113 30.10 3.96 5.43
C GLY A 1113 28.63 3.71 5.09
N THR A 1114 27.92 4.75 4.64
CA THR A 1114 26.50 4.66 4.27
C THR A 1114 26.21 5.28 2.91
N ALA A 1115 25.21 4.77 2.21
CA ALA A 1115 24.65 5.37 1.00
C ALA A 1115 23.15 5.60 1.16
N SER A 1116 22.66 6.75 0.67
CA SER A 1116 21.22 7.07 0.62
C SER A 1116 20.73 6.94 -0.81
N ILE A 1117 19.78 6.03 -1.05
CA ILE A 1117 19.28 5.66 -2.38
C ILE A 1117 17.79 6.01 -2.45
N ASP A 1118 17.42 6.84 -3.42
CA ASP A 1118 16.03 7.13 -3.73
C ASP A 1118 15.40 5.93 -4.46
N VAL A 1119 14.29 5.40 -3.93
CA VAL A 1119 13.49 4.38 -4.61
C VAL A 1119 12.23 5.06 -5.15
N PRO A 1120 12.05 5.10 -6.48
CA PRO A 1120 10.90 5.77 -7.08
C PRO A 1120 9.58 5.14 -6.63
N LEU A 1121 8.54 5.97 -6.54
CA LEU A 1121 7.21 5.55 -6.11
C LEU A 1121 6.70 4.37 -6.94
N GLY A 1122 6.33 3.28 -6.25
CA GLY A 1122 5.79 2.08 -6.88
C GLY A 1122 6.80 1.26 -7.68
N LEU A 1123 8.10 1.48 -7.52
CA LEU A 1123 9.16 0.78 -8.26
C LEU A 1123 10.24 0.17 -7.34
N TRP A 1124 11.41 -0.04 -7.94
CA TRP A 1124 12.62 -0.64 -7.41
C TRP A 1124 13.85 0.07 -7.99
N ARG A 1125 15.01 -0.26 -7.44
CA ARG A 1125 16.35 0.12 -7.91
C ARG A 1125 17.23 -1.14 -8.00
N PHE A 1126 18.08 -1.21 -9.02
CA PHE A 1126 19.12 -2.23 -9.14
C PHE A 1126 20.47 -1.55 -9.04
N ILE A 1127 21.24 -1.88 -8.01
CA ILE A 1127 22.45 -1.15 -7.64
C ILE A 1127 23.65 -2.09 -7.73
N ASP A 1128 24.59 -1.77 -8.62
CA ASP A 1128 25.91 -2.37 -8.64
C ASP A 1128 26.80 -1.71 -7.60
N ILE A 1129 27.40 -2.53 -6.74
CA ILE A 1129 28.34 -2.12 -5.71
C ILE A 1129 29.67 -2.79 -6.03
N ARG A 1130 30.65 -2.00 -6.47
CA ARG A 1130 32.02 -2.48 -6.70
C ARG A 1130 32.83 -2.29 -5.43
N LEU A 1131 33.54 -3.34 -5.03
CA LEU A 1131 34.34 -3.39 -3.81
C LEU A 1131 35.80 -2.99 -4.08
N SER A 1132 36.51 -2.54 -3.04
CA SER A 1132 37.94 -2.23 -3.09
C SER A 1132 38.82 -3.47 -3.27
N GLU A 1133 38.34 -4.63 -2.83
CA GLU A 1133 39.02 -5.92 -2.88
C GLU A 1133 38.01 -7.08 -3.10
N PRO A 1134 38.48 -8.27 -3.48
CA PRO A 1134 37.64 -9.46 -3.58
C PRO A 1134 37.00 -9.88 -2.24
N PHE A 1135 35.67 -10.05 -2.25
CA PHE A 1135 34.89 -10.62 -1.16
C PHE A 1135 34.80 -12.14 -1.31
N PHE A 1136 35.31 -12.90 -0.34
CA PHE A 1136 35.37 -14.38 -0.36
C PHE A 1136 35.76 -14.99 -1.73
N PRO A 1137 36.92 -14.61 -2.31
CA PRO A 1137 37.38 -15.18 -3.58
C PRO A 1137 37.64 -16.69 -3.45
N GLU A 1138 37.49 -17.44 -4.55
CA GLU A 1138 37.81 -18.88 -4.62
C GLU A 1138 39.34 -19.11 -4.62
N ASN A 1139 39.98 -18.88 -3.49
CA ASN A 1139 41.41 -19.06 -3.24
C ASN A 1139 41.68 -19.36 -1.76
N GLY A 1140 42.94 -19.59 -1.39
CA GLY A 1140 43.31 -19.96 -0.02
C GLY A 1140 42.91 -18.94 1.05
N TRP A 1141 42.90 -17.63 0.73
CA TRP A 1141 42.42 -16.60 1.65
C TRP A 1141 40.91 -16.70 1.88
N GLY A 1142 40.11 -16.78 0.81
CA GLY A 1142 38.65 -16.90 0.94
C GLY A 1142 38.21 -18.17 1.64
N GLU A 1143 38.91 -19.29 1.39
CA GLU A 1143 38.74 -20.55 2.12
C GLU A 1143 39.04 -20.37 3.61
N HIS A 1144 40.19 -19.77 3.94
CA HIS A 1144 40.58 -19.50 5.32
C HIS A 1144 39.58 -18.61 6.06
N ALA A 1145 39.18 -17.50 5.46
CA ALA A 1145 38.19 -16.58 6.03
C ALA A 1145 36.85 -17.27 6.30
N SER A 1146 36.38 -18.09 5.35
CA SER A 1146 35.16 -18.89 5.50
C SER A 1146 35.29 -19.90 6.65
N GLU A 1147 36.41 -20.62 6.72
CA GLU A 1147 36.65 -21.65 7.75
C GLU A 1147 36.81 -21.10 9.16
N LYS A 1148 37.32 -19.86 9.28
CA LYS A 1148 37.50 -19.18 10.56
C LYS A 1148 36.32 -18.29 10.96
N GLY A 1149 35.34 -18.11 10.08
CA GLY A 1149 34.18 -17.23 10.35
C GLY A 1149 34.55 -15.74 10.36
N LEU A 1150 35.56 -15.37 9.57
CA LEU A 1150 36.04 -13.99 9.44
C LEU A 1150 35.13 -13.20 8.49
N SER A 1151 35.29 -11.88 8.49
CA SER A 1151 34.48 -10.97 7.67
C SER A 1151 34.77 -11.05 6.16
N GLY A 1152 35.91 -11.63 5.78
CA GLY A 1152 36.44 -11.61 4.42
C GLY A 1152 37.19 -10.33 4.06
N ASN A 1153 37.08 -9.26 4.87
CA ASN A 1153 37.85 -8.03 4.74
C ASN A 1153 39.29 -8.26 5.19
N SER A 1154 40.25 -7.99 4.32
CA SER A 1154 41.66 -8.29 4.55
C SER A 1154 42.32 -7.37 5.59
N GLY A 1155 41.74 -6.19 5.82
CA GLY A 1155 42.18 -5.22 6.80
C GLY A 1155 41.47 -5.31 8.15
N ALA A 1156 40.51 -6.24 8.32
CA ALA A 1156 39.90 -6.49 9.62
C ALA A 1156 40.91 -7.06 10.62
N ASP A 1157 40.61 -6.88 11.90
CA ASP A 1157 41.36 -7.40 13.05
C ASP A 1157 40.32 -8.02 13.98
N TYR A 1158 40.00 -9.29 13.73
CA TYR A 1158 38.86 -9.99 14.34
C TYR A 1158 39.07 -10.27 15.83
N ASP A 1159 40.29 -10.59 16.25
CA ASP A 1159 40.61 -10.90 17.65
C ASP A 1159 41.17 -9.70 18.46
N HIS A 1160 41.34 -8.55 17.79
CA HIS A 1160 41.74 -7.27 18.36
C HIS A 1160 43.16 -7.27 18.95
N ASP A 1161 44.06 -8.08 18.40
CA ASP A 1161 45.47 -8.14 18.80
C ASP A 1161 46.35 -7.06 18.13
N GLY A 1162 45.80 -6.35 17.15
CA GLY A 1162 46.46 -5.28 16.40
C GLY A 1162 47.16 -5.76 15.11
N GLU A 1163 47.04 -7.03 14.76
CA GLU A 1163 47.37 -7.60 13.46
C GLU A 1163 46.12 -7.70 12.59
N SER A 1164 46.27 -7.59 11.27
CA SER A 1164 45.10 -7.82 10.39
C SER A 1164 44.94 -9.31 10.11
N ASP A 1165 43.71 -9.74 9.91
CA ASP A 1165 43.35 -11.13 9.60
C ASP A 1165 44.18 -11.67 8.41
N LEU A 1166 44.40 -10.85 7.37
CA LEU A 1166 45.23 -11.22 6.22
C LEU A 1166 46.70 -11.42 6.59
N LYS A 1167 47.24 -10.60 7.49
CA LYS A 1167 48.63 -10.69 7.94
C LYS A 1167 48.85 -11.98 8.70
N GLU A 1168 47.92 -12.34 9.57
CA GLU A 1168 47.97 -13.59 10.33
C GLU A 1168 47.88 -14.81 9.43
N TYR A 1169 46.95 -14.81 8.47
CA TYR A 1169 46.89 -15.83 7.43
C TYR A 1169 48.18 -15.90 6.61
N ALA A 1170 48.83 -14.77 6.31
CA ALA A 1170 50.05 -14.76 5.52
C ALA A 1170 51.29 -15.27 6.29
N LEU A 1171 51.35 -15.02 7.59
CA LEU A 1171 52.57 -15.21 8.40
C LEU A 1171 52.41 -16.27 9.50
N GLY A 1172 51.33 -17.05 9.48
CA GLY A 1172 51.14 -18.19 10.39
C GLY A 1172 50.63 -17.82 11.78
N GLY A 1173 49.89 -16.71 11.91
CA GLY A 1173 49.08 -16.37 13.07
C GLY A 1173 47.72 -17.10 13.08
N ASP A 1174 46.83 -16.73 14.00
CA ASP A 1174 45.46 -17.24 14.07
C ASP A 1174 44.49 -16.12 14.46
N ALA A 1175 43.80 -15.56 13.45
CA ALA A 1175 42.86 -14.44 13.56
C ALA A 1175 41.63 -14.67 14.46
N THR A 1176 41.59 -15.79 15.17
CA THR A 1176 40.56 -16.09 16.17
C THR A 1176 41.14 -16.28 17.57
N ASN A 1177 42.45 -16.12 17.74
CA ASN A 1177 43.17 -16.36 18.97
C ASN A 1177 44.37 -15.40 19.13
N PRO A 1178 44.24 -14.35 19.96
CA PRO A 1178 45.23 -13.28 20.07
C PRO A 1178 46.53 -13.74 20.76
N GLU A 1179 46.61 -14.99 21.23
CA GLU A 1179 47.83 -15.58 21.77
C GLU A 1179 48.75 -16.17 20.68
N VAL A 1180 48.25 -16.36 19.46
CA VAL A 1180 48.98 -17.01 18.35
C VAL A 1180 49.37 -15.98 17.29
N ALA A 1181 50.36 -15.14 17.63
CA ALA A 1181 50.82 -14.07 16.74
C ALA A 1181 51.54 -14.58 15.48
N SER A 1182 51.49 -13.75 14.43
CA SER A 1182 52.26 -13.92 13.19
C SER A 1182 53.76 -14.11 13.42
N LYS A 1183 54.41 -14.86 12.53
CA LYS A 1183 55.89 -14.91 12.47
C LYS A 1183 56.45 -13.65 11.84
N VAL A 1184 57.02 -12.79 12.70
CA VAL A 1184 57.68 -11.56 12.31
C VAL A 1184 58.84 -11.86 11.36
N PRO A 1185 58.91 -11.24 10.16
CA PRO A 1185 60.05 -11.35 9.27
C PRO A 1185 61.34 -10.86 9.94
N TYR A 1186 62.46 -11.54 9.69
CA TYR A 1186 63.73 -11.23 10.33
C TYR A 1186 64.91 -11.25 9.35
N MET A 1187 66.04 -10.73 9.81
CA MET A 1187 67.27 -10.67 9.02
C MET A 1187 68.40 -11.42 9.72
N GLU A 1188 69.29 -12.01 8.93
CA GLU A 1188 70.55 -12.58 9.41
C GLU A 1188 71.73 -12.08 8.58
N TYR A 1189 72.86 -11.84 9.25
CA TYR A 1189 74.10 -11.42 8.61
C TYR A 1189 75.01 -12.64 8.39
N GLY A 1190 75.28 -12.95 7.12
CA GLY A 1190 76.14 -14.04 6.68
C GLY A 1190 77.61 -13.65 6.54
N ILE A 1191 78.44 -14.63 6.18
CA ILE A 1191 79.87 -14.44 5.90
C ILE A 1191 80.03 -13.75 4.54
N GLY A 1192 80.85 -12.69 4.47
CA GLY A 1192 81.24 -12.07 3.18
C GLY A 1192 80.29 -10.99 2.65
N ASN A 1193 79.70 -10.16 3.52
CA ASN A 1193 78.74 -9.08 3.18
C ASN A 1193 77.44 -9.60 2.55
N VAL A 1194 76.94 -10.74 3.04
CA VAL A 1194 75.62 -11.29 2.68
C VAL A 1194 74.63 -10.93 3.78
N VAL A 1195 73.47 -10.41 3.39
CA VAL A 1195 72.33 -10.22 4.30
C VAL A 1195 71.18 -11.07 3.78
N SER A 1196 70.66 -11.94 4.62
CA SER A 1196 69.49 -12.77 4.35
C SER A 1196 68.25 -12.15 5.01
N TYR A 1197 67.16 -12.02 4.26
CA TYR A 1197 65.85 -11.63 4.74
C TYR A 1197 64.91 -12.84 4.69
N TYR A 1198 64.27 -13.15 5.81
CA TYR A 1198 63.39 -14.31 5.95
C TYR A 1198 61.95 -13.88 6.22
N ASN A 1199 61.00 -14.53 5.56
CA ASN A 1199 59.58 -14.44 5.90
C ASN A 1199 58.86 -15.77 5.65
N TRP A 1200 57.81 -16.02 6.42
CA TRP A 1200 56.91 -17.15 6.15
C TRP A 1200 56.01 -16.85 4.95
N GLN A 1201 55.69 -17.90 4.20
CA GLN A 1201 54.79 -17.88 3.05
C GLN A 1201 53.86 -19.07 3.09
N VAL A 1202 52.58 -18.82 2.80
CA VAL A 1202 51.54 -19.85 2.74
C VAL A 1202 51.87 -20.90 1.69
N GLY A 1203 51.90 -22.17 2.09
CA GLY A 1203 52.13 -23.35 1.26
C GLY A 1203 50.89 -23.83 0.50
N HIS A 1204 50.06 -22.90 0.02
CA HIS A 1204 48.86 -23.17 -0.78
C HIS A 1204 49.15 -22.95 -2.27
N THR A 1205 48.51 -23.71 -3.16
CA THR A 1205 48.74 -23.62 -4.61
C THR A 1205 48.22 -22.31 -5.22
N ASN A 1206 47.16 -21.75 -4.63
CA ASN A 1206 46.62 -20.43 -4.94
C ASN A 1206 46.35 -19.69 -3.63
N PRO A 1207 47.36 -19.10 -2.97
CA PRO A 1207 47.22 -18.59 -1.61
C PRO A 1207 46.31 -17.36 -1.52
N GLY A 1208 45.95 -16.72 -2.64
CA GLY A 1208 45.10 -15.53 -2.65
C GLY A 1208 45.79 -14.27 -2.12
N ILE A 1209 47.12 -14.32 -1.96
CA ILE A 1209 47.96 -13.22 -1.51
C ILE A 1209 49.28 -13.20 -2.28
N GLU A 1210 49.83 -12.00 -2.46
CA GLU A 1210 51.14 -11.76 -3.04
C GLU A 1210 52.11 -11.24 -1.98
N TYR A 1211 53.36 -11.72 -2.04
CA TYR A 1211 54.45 -11.29 -1.17
C TYR A 1211 55.44 -10.43 -1.96
N LEU A 1212 55.40 -9.11 -1.78
CA LEU A 1212 56.39 -8.20 -2.34
C LEU A 1212 57.42 -7.82 -1.26
N ALA A 1213 58.54 -8.56 -1.25
CA ALA A 1213 59.69 -8.24 -0.42
C ALA A 1213 60.61 -7.28 -1.17
N GLU A 1214 60.98 -6.18 -0.51
CA GLU A 1214 61.85 -5.14 -1.07
C GLU A 1214 62.92 -4.71 -0.08
N TRP A 1215 63.99 -4.15 -0.61
CA TRP A 1215 65.07 -3.57 0.18
C TRP A 1215 65.53 -2.22 -0.37
N THR A 1216 66.14 -1.40 0.49
CA THR A 1216 66.79 -0.15 0.09
C THR A 1216 68.00 0.13 0.97
N ASP A 1217 68.97 0.88 0.45
CA ASP A 1217 70.14 1.35 1.20
C ASP A 1217 69.93 2.76 1.80
N ASN A 1218 68.76 3.36 1.58
CA ASN A 1218 68.39 4.68 2.10
C ASN A 1218 66.88 4.79 2.32
N LEU A 1219 66.44 4.71 3.58
CA LEU A 1219 65.03 4.77 3.97
C LEU A 1219 64.33 6.08 3.61
N VAL A 1220 65.07 7.20 3.49
CA VAL A 1220 64.49 8.55 3.31
C VAL A 1220 64.29 8.90 1.85
N SER A 1221 65.23 8.52 0.98
CA SER A 1221 65.21 8.93 -0.44
C SER A 1221 65.63 7.83 -1.41
N GLY A 1222 65.90 6.62 -0.94
CA GLY A 1222 66.28 5.49 -1.77
C GLY A 1222 65.07 4.92 -2.52
N THR A 1223 65.32 4.39 -3.71
CA THR A 1223 64.34 3.55 -4.41
C THR A 1223 64.30 2.18 -3.73
N TRP A 1224 63.10 1.64 -3.52
CA TRP A 1224 62.93 0.26 -3.06
C TRP A 1224 63.18 -0.70 -4.23
N SER A 1225 64.02 -1.71 -4.01
CA SER A 1225 64.37 -2.74 -4.98
C SER A 1225 63.73 -4.07 -4.59
N SER A 1226 63.06 -4.71 -5.55
CA SER A 1226 62.59 -6.09 -5.45
C SER A 1226 63.54 -7.09 -6.13
N THR A 1227 64.74 -6.64 -6.55
CA THR A 1227 65.76 -7.50 -7.15
C THR A 1227 66.66 -8.08 -6.06
N TRP A 1228 66.75 -9.41 -6.03
CA TRP A 1228 67.50 -10.18 -5.04
C TRP A 1228 68.57 -10.99 -5.76
N ASP A 1229 69.74 -11.17 -5.13
CA ASP A 1229 70.80 -11.96 -5.74
C ASP A 1229 70.56 -13.47 -5.65
N SER A 1230 69.86 -13.91 -4.61
CA SER A 1230 69.38 -15.28 -4.48
C SER A 1230 68.05 -15.33 -3.72
N THR A 1231 67.22 -16.31 -4.04
CA THR A 1231 65.97 -16.62 -3.34
C THR A 1231 65.89 -18.14 -3.15
N SER A 1232 65.62 -18.58 -1.93
CA SER A 1232 65.43 -20.00 -1.58
C SER A 1232 64.20 -20.18 -0.68
N SER A 1233 63.71 -21.41 -0.52
CA SER A 1233 62.60 -21.73 0.38
C SER A 1233 62.88 -23.03 1.15
N SER A 1234 62.44 -23.07 2.40
CA SER A 1234 62.60 -24.23 3.28
C SER A 1234 61.31 -24.54 4.05
N ALA A 1235 61.17 -25.77 4.55
CA ALA A 1235 59.99 -26.17 5.32
C ALA A 1235 60.02 -25.56 6.72
N THR A 1236 58.86 -25.09 7.21
CA THR A 1236 58.73 -24.58 8.58
C THR A 1236 58.23 -25.65 9.55
N THR A 1237 58.08 -25.29 10.83
CA THR A 1237 57.42 -26.13 11.83
C THR A 1237 55.91 -26.27 11.60
N ASN A 1238 55.29 -25.33 10.85
CA ASN A 1238 53.89 -25.43 10.45
C ASN A 1238 53.85 -25.91 8.99
N PRO A 1239 53.36 -27.13 8.70
CA PRO A 1239 53.37 -27.67 7.34
C PRO A 1239 52.54 -26.86 6.34
N ALA A 1240 51.65 -25.96 6.81
CA ALA A 1240 50.92 -25.03 5.96
C ALA A 1240 51.78 -23.87 5.45
N TYR A 1241 53.04 -23.73 5.90
CA TYR A 1241 53.92 -22.62 5.55
C TYR A 1241 55.33 -23.07 5.17
N THR A 1242 55.95 -22.32 4.27
CA THR A 1242 57.38 -22.38 3.93
C THR A 1242 58.06 -21.09 4.37
N GLU A 1243 59.35 -21.15 4.72
CA GLU A 1243 60.14 -19.96 5.01
C GLU A 1243 60.96 -19.62 3.78
N ALA A 1244 60.74 -18.43 3.23
CA ALA A 1244 61.47 -17.91 2.10
C ALA A 1244 62.67 -17.09 2.57
N GLU A 1245 63.85 -17.41 2.06
CA GLU A 1245 65.09 -16.65 2.25
C GLU A 1245 65.38 -15.85 0.99
N ARG A 1246 65.70 -14.55 1.14
CA ARG A 1246 66.18 -13.71 0.04
C ARG A 1246 67.48 -13.01 0.43
N GLN A 1247 68.48 -13.05 -0.46
CA GLN A 1247 69.83 -12.55 -0.18
C GLN A 1247 70.21 -11.36 -1.05
N VAL A 1248 71.02 -10.46 -0.48
CA VAL A 1248 71.72 -9.38 -1.19
C VAL A 1248 73.22 -9.47 -0.88
N HIS A 1249 74.08 -9.34 -1.89
CA HIS A 1249 75.54 -9.37 -1.79
C HIS A 1249 76.16 -7.99 -2.12
N GLY A 1250 77.01 -7.49 -1.22
CA GLY A 1250 77.93 -6.38 -1.53
C GLY A 1250 77.41 -4.98 -1.23
N GLY A 1251 78.02 -4.34 -0.23
CA GLY A 1251 77.73 -2.99 0.27
C GLY A 1251 78.15 -2.90 1.74
N THR A 1252 78.27 -1.69 2.32
CA THR A 1252 78.39 -1.57 3.77
C THR A 1252 77.05 -1.97 4.39
N ASN A 1253 77.03 -2.98 5.26
CA ASN A 1253 75.85 -3.45 6.00
C ASN A 1253 75.15 -2.35 6.83
N ASP A 1254 75.73 -1.15 6.91
CA ASP A 1254 75.38 -0.08 7.84
C ASP A 1254 74.09 0.69 7.50
N HIS A 1255 73.43 0.45 6.36
CA HIS A 1255 72.20 1.17 5.98
C HIS A 1255 71.19 0.34 5.16
N LEU A 1256 71.14 -0.98 5.31
CA LEU A 1256 70.13 -1.82 4.62
C LEU A 1256 68.80 -1.85 5.37
N PHE A 1257 67.71 -1.54 4.66
CA PHE A 1257 66.34 -1.59 5.15
C PHE A 1257 65.52 -2.55 4.30
N PHE A 1258 64.59 -3.26 4.93
CA PHE A 1258 63.73 -4.24 4.27
C PHE A 1258 62.27 -3.96 4.61
N ARG A 1259 61.38 -4.25 3.67
CA ARG A 1259 59.94 -4.26 3.90
C ARG A 1259 59.32 -5.43 3.16
N LEU A 1260 58.20 -5.91 3.70
CA LEU A 1260 57.35 -6.89 3.05
C LEU A 1260 55.95 -6.28 2.94
N ASN A 1261 55.47 -6.19 1.71
CA ASN A 1261 54.08 -5.87 1.44
C ASN A 1261 53.33 -7.18 1.15
N ILE A 1262 52.19 -7.36 1.81
CA ILE A 1262 51.27 -8.49 1.64
C ILE A 1262 49.96 -7.88 1.17
N SER A 1263 49.50 -8.30 0.00
CA SER A 1263 48.25 -7.81 -0.59
C SER A 1263 47.50 -8.93 -1.28
N GLN A 1264 46.19 -8.77 -1.45
CA GLN A 1264 45.45 -9.61 -2.38
C GLN A 1264 45.81 -9.24 -3.84
N PRO A 1265 45.75 -10.19 -4.80
CA PRO A 1265 46.03 -9.99 -6.22
C PRO A 1265 45.09 -9.00 -6.93
#